data_AF-A0A395S5A6-F1
#
_entry.id   AF-A0A395S5A6-F1
#
_cell.length_a   1.000
_cell.length_b   1.000
_cell.length_c   1.000
_cell.angle_alpha   90.00
_cell.angle_beta   90.00
_cell.angle_gamma   90.00
#
_symmetry.space_group_name_H-M   'P 1'
#
loop_
_entity.id
_entity.type
_entity.pdbx_description
1 polymer ?
#
loop_
_entity_poly.entity_id
_entity_poly.type
_entity_poly.pdbx_seq_one_letter_code
_entity_poly.pdbx_strand_id
1 'polypeptide(L)'
;MRSDHIKTAQKSEGKDFILPPFSRDVTTNKPEAKSWVEDGLVNCYSFNHAEAERCFEKAINIDSECALAFFGVAYSLGPNYNKPWKAFDRNDLRHTTLKGIEACKKAESLASKASPVERALIGAIRHRYPKDENDTDNAKVWNEAYAEAMRPVYKEFKDDLDVATLYADALMNLTPWALWDVRTGKPAPGSEVIEIQEVIERGLAQDGGYEHVGLLHAYIHVTEMSTEPEKGLVAAEHLRRLANEAGHLAHMPSHLDILIGDYRRAISANTKAIMADEKFLSLRGGRDFYTIYRMHDYHSLIYAAMFAGQYAVSMEAVERMELAIPDEDLRIQSPPMADWLETFRSVRPHILIRFGKWEEIIETPLPLDQELLCVTTATIHYAKGVAYAALGNVDESAKQRELFLAAKARVPPTRIAYPNSCAAVLNVAEAMLDGELEYRRGNIEVAFEHLRTSIERDDSLRYAEPWAWMQPARHAYAALLMEQERIEEAAEVYRTDLGLNNKLFRARHHPNNVWALHGYHECAVKLGLDGEARVIKQQLKTAMAFVDVPIESSCYCRRDVKNANGCCHFVVQIESSPAYYSNTRRLKTWPHSFPLILHLPTPTSTINPHNAAPREEGSLVTKHSQYVDNALQDQNIARLFHSYTSDISKWYDLSDSLSSFGQIVPTLALDEELLFSAIIALSAMHTCKTSSPSFLKVAEFYHHRCVRLLITLREGDQLITRGLALAATCLLRSFEILQGVGPDPNMHLRGAYSMASLHDVLSGNLQAGLLGAGFWNYLREDITFSLFEKCPLKMNLDSTPLVTYHESGQDYLNSITLILGKSINMAYSQDTAILHWKNLTESLKDWRKACPDHMRPFSRQTSTSHLFPAVWFLQPYHAAILHYYLVTMTFICLYGQSEALDDMDILDLEADSKEQILEKFAIEICGIAFTAKIPSVLNHPYTHKAHIMLRTQKIFPAFARCARSFATAAHSLQPGVVQPSSREVKNLTLDSRNLEKAVRHMHRDGLVIVEDVVPHHDIDLLNKKMIEDAHVLQARGDKGPFNYNKGNIQQDAPPVAEYFKSSIFTNPIATQITTAMMGPRPKWTFCSANSAMATLPGGTPERQPVHSDADFAHPDHPFALVVNIPLVKTTPENGSTEIWLGTHNRFGLDAQEGAHGERASGRIREDFLRRREEVSPPIQPIIKKGSIIVRDLRLWHAGMPNLTEQTRVMLAMIHFAPWYRNRMRLELGEDVKPILEGLEREGKLGLDVPVNWASREAVLEGYLNRGFGNSYDFSQEA
;
A
#
# COMPACT_ATOMS: atom_id res chain seq x y z
N MET A 1 -29.47 14.72 -0.64
CA MET A 1 -29.35 13.77 -1.76
C MET A 1 -28.89 12.44 -1.20
N ARG A 2 -29.34 11.33 -1.82
CA ARG A 2 -29.49 9.97 -1.27
C ARG A 2 -28.18 9.38 -0.68
N SER A 3 -28.34 8.46 0.27
CA SER A 3 -27.27 7.81 1.04
C SER A 3 -26.45 6.82 0.19
N ASP A 4 -25.17 7.11 -0.08
CA ASP A 4 -24.27 6.09 -0.65
C ASP A 4 -23.79 5.14 0.44
N HIS A 5 -24.53 4.04 0.60
CA HIS A 5 -23.96 2.78 1.06
C HIS A 5 -23.20 2.17 -0.12
N ILE A 6 -21.91 2.45 -0.29
CA ILE A 6 -21.07 1.59 -1.12
C ILE A 6 -20.94 0.28 -0.33
N LYS A 7 -21.68 -0.75 -0.76
CA LYS A 7 -21.53 -2.11 -0.22
C LYS A 7 -20.08 -2.53 -0.45
N THR A 8 -19.30 -2.71 0.62
CA THR A 8 -18.05 -3.46 0.53
C THR A 8 -18.38 -4.85 0.00
N ALA A 9 -17.82 -5.21 -1.16
CA ALA A 9 -18.05 -6.52 -1.76
C ALA A 9 -17.55 -7.61 -0.79
N GLN A 10 -18.49 -8.34 -0.20
CA GLN A 10 -18.20 -9.51 0.62
C GLN A 10 -18.08 -10.73 -0.28
N LYS A 11 -17.13 -11.61 0.00
CA LYS A 11 -17.02 -12.91 -0.67
C LYS A 11 -18.25 -13.74 -0.32
N SER A 12 -19.18 -13.92 -1.27
CA SER A 12 -20.33 -14.80 -1.07
C SER A 12 -19.89 -16.27 -1.04
N GLU A 13 -20.55 -17.10 -0.24
CA GLU A 13 -20.27 -18.53 -0.15
C GLU A 13 -20.17 -19.18 -1.54
N GLY A 14 -19.09 -19.93 -1.78
CA GLY A 14 -18.85 -20.66 -3.03
C GLY A 14 -18.25 -19.86 -4.20
N LYS A 15 -17.95 -18.55 -4.05
CA LYS A 15 -17.25 -17.76 -5.07
C LYS A 15 -15.74 -17.66 -4.81
N ASP A 16 -14.93 -17.81 -5.85
CA ASP A 16 -13.47 -17.80 -5.77
C ASP A 16 -12.86 -16.38 -5.75
N PHE A 17 -13.57 -15.43 -6.37
CA PHE A 17 -13.12 -14.05 -6.59
C PHE A 17 -14.08 -13.03 -5.97
N ILE A 18 -13.53 -11.93 -5.48
CA ILE A 18 -14.28 -10.74 -5.06
C ILE A 18 -14.39 -9.81 -6.26
N LEU A 19 -15.51 -9.90 -6.97
CA LEU A 19 -15.78 -9.06 -8.14
C LEU A 19 -16.37 -7.70 -7.72
N PRO A 20 -16.37 -6.69 -8.63
CA PRO A 20 -17.11 -5.46 -8.41
C PRO A 20 -18.56 -5.69 -7.98
N PRO A 21 -19.10 -4.87 -7.05
CA PRO A 21 -20.50 -4.97 -6.67
C PRO A 21 -21.38 -4.67 -7.88
N PHE A 22 -22.25 -5.61 -8.22
CA PHE A 22 -23.09 -5.53 -9.40
C PHE A 22 -24.47 -6.12 -9.10
N SER A 23 -25.52 -5.55 -9.68
CA SER A 23 -26.83 -6.16 -9.63
C SER A 23 -27.64 -5.86 -10.87
N ARG A 24 -28.32 -6.88 -11.38
CA ARG A 24 -29.23 -6.80 -12.53
C ARG A 24 -30.48 -7.60 -12.24
N ASP A 25 -31.65 -7.14 -12.67
CA ASP A 25 -32.85 -7.98 -12.63
C ASP A 25 -32.77 -9.07 -13.71
N VAL A 26 -32.90 -10.33 -13.28
CA VAL A 26 -32.82 -11.53 -14.14
C VAL A 26 -34.10 -12.31 -14.00
N THR A 27 -34.71 -12.72 -15.12
CA THR A 27 -35.93 -13.54 -15.12
C THR A 27 -35.60 -14.99 -14.76
N THR A 28 -35.50 -15.23 -13.45
CA THR A 28 -35.33 -16.55 -12.84
C THR A 28 -35.95 -16.54 -11.44
N ASN A 29 -36.42 -17.69 -10.98
CA ASN A 29 -36.85 -17.88 -9.59
C ASN A 29 -35.73 -18.47 -8.70
N LYS A 30 -34.52 -18.64 -9.25
CA LYS A 30 -33.35 -19.19 -8.56
C LYS A 30 -32.35 -18.07 -8.24
N PRO A 31 -32.23 -17.63 -6.97
CA PRO A 31 -31.28 -16.58 -6.59
C PRO A 31 -29.83 -16.92 -6.93
N GLU A 32 -29.46 -18.21 -6.86
CA GLU A 32 -28.13 -18.69 -7.22
C GLU A 32 -27.83 -18.51 -8.71
N ALA A 33 -28.79 -18.83 -9.60
CA ALA A 33 -28.64 -18.62 -11.04
C ALA A 33 -28.50 -17.13 -11.37
N LYS A 34 -29.30 -16.27 -10.73
CA LYS A 34 -29.19 -14.80 -10.83
C LYS A 34 -27.77 -14.33 -10.48
N SER A 35 -27.24 -14.77 -9.34
CA SER A 35 -25.90 -14.40 -8.88
C SER A 35 -24.79 -14.81 -9.87
N TRP A 36 -24.91 -15.98 -10.50
CA TRP A 36 -23.93 -16.42 -11.52
C TRP A 36 -24.07 -15.65 -12.84
N VAL A 37 -25.28 -15.22 -13.22
CA VAL A 37 -25.47 -14.32 -14.37
C VAL A 37 -24.84 -12.95 -14.10
N GLU A 38 -25.01 -12.40 -12.89
CA GLU A 38 -24.38 -11.15 -12.46
C GLU A 38 -22.85 -11.23 -12.55
N ASP A 39 -22.23 -12.31 -12.04
CA ASP A 39 -20.78 -12.51 -12.17
C ASP A 39 -20.34 -12.67 -13.63
N GLY A 40 -21.15 -13.36 -14.44
CA GLY A 40 -20.88 -13.53 -15.87
C GLY A 40 -20.81 -12.19 -16.59
N LEU A 41 -21.76 -11.28 -16.32
CA LEU A 41 -21.77 -9.93 -16.88
C LEU A 41 -20.55 -9.11 -16.43
N VAL A 42 -20.20 -9.15 -15.14
CA VAL A 42 -19.00 -8.45 -14.64
C VAL A 42 -17.72 -8.99 -15.28
N ASN A 43 -17.60 -10.30 -15.49
CA ASN A 43 -16.44 -10.88 -16.19
C ASN A 43 -16.42 -10.50 -17.67
N CYS A 44 -17.57 -10.41 -18.34
CA CYS A 44 -17.68 -9.84 -19.68
C CYS A 44 -17.20 -8.38 -19.71
N TYR A 45 -17.64 -7.54 -18.77
CA TYR A 45 -17.17 -6.16 -18.65
C TYR A 45 -15.70 -6.07 -18.26
N SER A 46 -15.13 -7.11 -17.64
CA SER A 46 -13.70 -7.21 -17.33
C SER A 46 -12.88 -7.83 -18.46
N PHE A 47 -13.48 -8.13 -19.61
CA PHE A 47 -12.88 -8.88 -20.72
C PHE A 47 -12.32 -10.27 -20.36
N ASN A 48 -12.69 -10.82 -19.19
CA ASN A 48 -12.42 -12.22 -18.83
C ASN A 48 -13.54 -13.13 -19.37
N HIS A 49 -13.61 -13.25 -20.69
CA HIS A 49 -14.70 -13.93 -21.39
C HIS A 49 -14.79 -15.43 -21.08
N ALA A 50 -13.66 -16.09 -20.83
CA ALA A 50 -13.63 -17.51 -20.47
C ALA A 50 -14.27 -17.75 -19.09
N GLU A 51 -13.94 -16.91 -18.10
CA GLU A 51 -14.60 -17.00 -16.78
C GLU A 51 -16.06 -16.56 -16.86
N ALA A 52 -16.40 -15.59 -17.71
CA ALA A 52 -17.78 -15.18 -17.95
C ALA A 52 -18.64 -16.34 -18.48
N GLU A 53 -18.15 -17.03 -19.52
CA GLU A 53 -18.80 -18.21 -20.08
C GLU A 53 -19.04 -19.28 -19.01
N ARG A 54 -18.04 -19.58 -18.19
CA ARG A 54 -18.15 -20.53 -17.08
C ARG A 54 -19.22 -20.12 -16.07
N CYS A 55 -19.33 -18.83 -15.77
CA CYS A 55 -20.37 -18.31 -14.88
C CYS A 55 -21.77 -18.51 -15.48
N PHE A 56 -21.95 -18.20 -16.77
CA PHE A 56 -23.23 -18.43 -17.44
C PHE A 56 -23.58 -19.92 -17.57
N GLU A 57 -22.63 -20.80 -17.85
CA GLU A 57 -22.84 -22.26 -17.85
C GLU A 57 -23.27 -22.78 -16.48
N LYS A 58 -22.69 -22.24 -15.39
CA LYS A 58 -23.16 -22.55 -14.03
C LYS A 58 -24.59 -22.08 -13.79
N ALA A 59 -24.95 -20.88 -14.25
CA ALA A 59 -26.32 -20.40 -14.15
C ALA A 59 -27.30 -21.31 -14.90
N ILE A 60 -26.94 -21.78 -16.11
CA ILE A 60 -27.73 -22.72 -16.92
C ILE A 60 -27.90 -24.08 -16.22
N ASN A 61 -26.86 -24.57 -15.55
CA ASN A 61 -26.94 -25.82 -14.79
C ASN A 61 -27.87 -25.74 -13.57
N ILE A 62 -28.00 -24.55 -12.98
CA ILE A 62 -28.90 -24.30 -11.84
C ILE A 62 -30.34 -24.06 -12.31
N ASP A 63 -30.50 -23.28 -13.38
CA ASP A 63 -31.78 -22.96 -13.99
C ASP A 63 -31.68 -23.04 -15.52
N SER A 64 -32.10 -24.19 -16.07
CA SER A 64 -32.08 -24.43 -17.51
C SER A 64 -33.16 -23.64 -18.27
N GLU A 65 -34.04 -22.93 -17.58
CA GLU A 65 -35.00 -21.99 -18.19
C GLU A 65 -34.53 -20.53 -18.16
N CYS A 66 -33.34 -20.24 -17.60
CA CYS A 66 -32.77 -18.89 -17.55
C CYS A 66 -32.30 -18.40 -18.93
N ALA A 67 -33.18 -17.72 -19.66
CA ALA A 67 -32.92 -17.26 -21.03
C ALA A 67 -31.71 -16.30 -21.12
N LEU A 68 -31.53 -15.42 -20.13
CA LEU A 68 -30.43 -14.45 -20.10
C LEU A 68 -29.06 -15.13 -19.92
N ALA A 69 -28.98 -16.29 -19.26
CA ALA A 69 -27.73 -17.03 -19.15
C ALA A 69 -27.26 -17.58 -20.52
N PHE A 70 -28.18 -18.06 -21.36
CA PHE A 70 -27.86 -18.46 -22.74
C PHE A 70 -27.46 -17.26 -23.61
N PHE A 71 -28.12 -16.10 -23.44
CA PHE A 71 -27.64 -14.85 -24.04
C PHE A 71 -26.22 -14.53 -23.58
N GLY A 72 -25.91 -14.69 -22.29
CA GLY A 72 -24.60 -14.45 -21.71
C GLY A 72 -23.50 -15.31 -22.35
N VAL A 73 -23.75 -16.61 -22.55
CA VAL A 73 -22.83 -17.50 -23.28
C VAL A 73 -22.59 -17.00 -24.70
N ALA A 74 -23.65 -16.62 -25.43
CA ALA A 74 -23.52 -16.06 -26.77
C ALA A 74 -22.81 -14.69 -26.77
N TYR A 75 -22.91 -13.89 -25.71
CA TYR A 75 -22.20 -12.63 -25.62
C TYR A 75 -20.71 -12.84 -25.32
N SER A 76 -20.37 -13.70 -24.36
CA SER A 76 -18.98 -13.97 -23.95
C SER A 76 -18.14 -14.63 -25.05
N LEU A 77 -18.76 -15.46 -25.88
CA LEU A 77 -18.10 -16.09 -27.03
C LEU A 77 -17.80 -15.11 -28.17
N GLY A 78 -18.60 -14.06 -28.32
CA GLY A 78 -18.47 -13.08 -29.39
C GLY A 78 -17.19 -12.24 -29.32
N PRO A 79 -16.93 -11.41 -30.35
CA PRO A 79 -15.79 -10.50 -30.37
C PRO A 79 -15.91 -9.44 -29.29
N ASN A 80 -14.80 -8.86 -28.88
CA ASN A 80 -14.78 -7.61 -28.10
C ASN A 80 -13.79 -6.62 -28.74
N TYR A 81 -13.67 -5.45 -28.13
CA TYR A 81 -12.81 -4.36 -28.60
C TYR A 81 -11.36 -4.77 -28.90
N ASN A 82 -10.82 -5.75 -28.15
CA ASN A 82 -9.45 -6.23 -28.28
C ASN A 82 -9.30 -7.55 -29.05
N LYS A 83 -10.37 -8.35 -29.16
CA LYS A 83 -10.43 -9.56 -30.00
C LYS A 83 -11.58 -9.44 -31.02
N PRO A 84 -11.41 -8.67 -32.11
CA PRO A 84 -12.40 -8.59 -33.17
C PRO A 84 -12.51 -9.90 -33.95
N TRP A 85 -13.60 -10.16 -34.66
CA TRP A 85 -13.80 -11.41 -35.42
C TRP A 85 -12.62 -11.81 -36.34
N LYS A 86 -11.95 -10.84 -36.95
CA LYS A 86 -10.75 -11.06 -37.79
C LYS A 86 -9.55 -11.66 -37.04
N ALA A 87 -9.56 -11.62 -35.71
CA ALA A 87 -8.53 -12.15 -34.82
C ALA A 87 -8.76 -13.62 -34.46
N PHE A 88 -9.92 -14.19 -34.80
CA PHE A 88 -10.22 -15.60 -34.60
C PHE A 88 -9.66 -16.40 -35.78
N ASP A 89 -8.83 -17.41 -35.49
CA ASP A 89 -8.39 -18.34 -36.52
C ASP A 89 -9.56 -19.21 -37.01
N ARG A 90 -9.39 -19.95 -38.11
CA ARG A 90 -10.46 -20.73 -38.73
C ARG A 90 -11.14 -21.71 -37.76
N ASN A 91 -10.38 -22.39 -36.90
CA ASN A 91 -10.92 -23.37 -35.97
C ASN A 91 -11.61 -22.68 -34.79
N ASP A 92 -10.97 -21.65 -34.22
CA ASP A 92 -11.53 -20.83 -33.14
C ASP A 92 -12.85 -20.17 -33.58
N LEU A 93 -12.88 -19.57 -34.78
CA LEU A 93 -14.06 -18.95 -35.36
C LEU A 93 -15.19 -19.96 -35.55
N ARG A 94 -14.89 -21.14 -36.11
CA ARG A 94 -15.90 -22.19 -36.31
C ARG A 94 -16.46 -22.70 -34.99
N HIS A 95 -15.62 -22.97 -34.00
CA HIS A 95 -16.06 -23.43 -32.69
C HIS A 95 -16.95 -22.39 -32.00
N THR A 96 -16.47 -21.15 -31.97
CA THR A 96 -17.15 -19.99 -31.37
C THR A 96 -18.51 -19.72 -32.03
N THR A 97 -18.58 -19.74 -33.36
CA THR A 97 -19.84 -19.49 -34.09
C THR A 97 -20.86 -20.60 -33.90
N LEU A 98 -20.45 -21.87 -33.93
CA LEU A 98 -21.35 -23.00 -33.69
C LEU A 98 -21.95 -22.95 -32.28
N LYS A 99 -21.11 -22.78 -31.25
CA LYS A 99 -21.55 -22.70 -29.86
C LYS A 99 -22.42 -21.47 -29.60
N GLY A 100 -22.05 -20.32 -30.18
CA GLY A 100 -22.83 -19.09 -30.11
C GLY A 100 -24.21 -19.20 -30.77
N ILE A 101 -24.31 -19.83 -31.94
CA ILE A 101 -25.60 -20.07 -32.62
C ILE A 101 -26.48 -21.01 -31.80
N GLU A 102 -25.91 -22.06 -31.20
CA GLU A 102 -26.66 -22.96 -30.32
C GLU A 102 -27.22 -22.23 -29.09
N ALA A 103 -26.38 -21.43 -28.43
CA ALA A 103 -26.80 -20.60 -27.31
C ALA A 103 -27.90 -19.60 -27.70
N CYS A 104 -27.79 -18.94 -28.87
CA CYS A 104 -28.83 -18.06 -29.40
C CYS A 104 -30.16 -18.79 -29.61
N LYS A 105 -30.14 -19.97 -30.26
CA LYS A 105 -31.36 -20.77 -30.49
C LYS A 105 -32.04 -21.17 -29.17
N LYS A 106 -31.25 -21.53 -28.15
CA LYS A 106 -31.77 -21.85 -26.82
C LYS A 106 -32.38 -20.62 -26.14
N ALA A 107 -31.69 -19.48 -26.16
CA ALA A 107 -32.21 -18.23 -25.63
C ALA A 107 -33.53 -17.81 -26.31
N GLU A 108 -33.61 -17.88 -27.64
CA GLU A 108 -34.81 -17.60 -28.42
C GLU A 108 -35.99 -18.50 -28.03
N SER A 109 -35.75 -19.81 -27.85
CA SER A 109 -36.80 -20.75 -27.45
C SER A 109 -37.40 -20.45 -26.07
N LEU A 110 -36.62 -19.81 -25.18
CA LEU A 110 -37.02 -19.42 -23.83
C LEU A 110 -37.50 -17.96 -23.75
N ALA A 111 -37.30 -17.16 -24.80
CA ALA A 111 -37.57 -15.72 -24.80
C ALA A 111 -39.01 -15.38 -24.42
N SER A 112 -40.00 -16.21 -24.80
CA SER A 112 -41.40 -15.98 -24.43
C SER A 112 -41.65 -15.89 -22.91
N LYS A 113 -40.76 -16.47 -22.09
CA LYS A 113 -40.80 -16.44 -20.63
C LYS A 113 -39.95 -15.30 -20.01
N ALA A 114 -39.08 -14.67 -20.79
CA ALA A 114 -38.14 -13.65 -20.35
C ALA A 114 -38.80 -12.26 -20.22
N SER A 115 -38.17 -11.35 -19.48
CA SER A 115 -38.64 -9.95 -19.34
C SER A 115 -38.56 -9.21 -20.68
N PRO A 116 -39.28 -8.07 -20.86
CA PRO A 116 -39.23 -7.31 -22.11
C PRO A 116 -37.81 -6.94 -22.57
N VAL A 117 -36.96 -6.49 -21.64
CA VAL A 117 -35.57 -6.11 -21.95
C VAL A 117 -34.72 -7.32 -22.33
N GLU A 118 -34.87 -8.45 -21.64
CA GLU A 118 -34.15 -9.69 -21.98
C GLU A 118 -34.57 -10.22 -23.35
N ARG A 119 -35.86 -10.19 -23.69
CA ARG A 119 -36.36 -10.57 -25.02
C ARG A 119 -35.74 -9.72 -26.12
N ALA A 120 -35.62 -8.42 -25.89
CA ALA A 120 -35.04 -7.49 -26.85
C ALA A 120 -33.54 -7.77 -27.04
N LEU A 121 -32.79 -8.00 -25.95
CA LEU A 121 -31.37 -8.38 -25.99
C LEU A 121 -31.15 -9.72 -26.71
N ILE A 122 -31.99 -10.72 -26.44
CA ILE A 122 -31.96 -12.04 -27.13
C ILE A 122 -32.24 -11.88 -28.62
N GLY A 123 -33.21 -11.04 -28.99
CA GLY A 123 -33.50 -10.74 -30.40
C GLY A 123 -32.30 -10.10 -31.12
N ALA A 124 -31.58 -9.21 -30.43
CA ALA A 124 -30.41 -8.54 -31.00
C ALA A 124 -29.19 -9.46 -31.14
N ILE A 125 -28.85 -10.26 -30.10
CA ILE A 125 -27.61 -11.06 -30.09
C ILE A 125 -27.52 -12.07 -31.24
N ARG A 126 -28.66 -12.55 -31.77
CA ARG A 126 -28.69 -13.45 -32.92
C ARG A 126 -27.97 -12.87 -34.14
N HIS A 127 -27.97 -11.55 -34.29
CA HIS A 127 -27.32 -10.83 -35.39
C HIS A 127 -25.79 -10.73 -35.24
N ARG A 128 -25.24 -11.00 -34.05
CA ARG A 128 -23.78 -11.05 -33.80
C ARG A 128 -23.13 -12.29 -34.43
N TYR A 129 -23.94 -13.24 -34.88
CA TYR A 129 -23.52 -14.52 -35.45
C TYR A 129 -24.08 -14.74 -36.86
N PRO A 130 -23.38 -15.51 -37.73
CA PRO A 130 -23.86 -15.78 -39.08
C PRO A 130 -25.18 -16.56 -39.09
N LYS A 131 -25.94 -16.39 -40.18
CA LYS A 131 -27.16 -17.17 -40.43
C LYS A 131 -26.83 -18.57 -40.94
N ASP A 132 -25.83 -18.68 -41.80
CA ASP A 132 -25.25 -19.93 -42.30
C ASP A 132 -23.98 -20.24 -41.51
N GLU A 133 -23.92 -21.40 -40.86
CA GLU A 133 -22.75 -21.86 -40.10
C GLU A 133 -21.49 -22.09 -40.95
N ASN A 134 -21.64 -22.05 -42.28
CA ASN A 134 -20.52 -22.13 -43.24
C ASN A 134 -20.01 -20.74 -43.67
N ASP A 135 -20.66 -19.64 -43.27
CA ASP A 135 -20.18 -18.29 -43.55
C ASP A 135 -19.06 -17.93 -42.57
N THR A 136 -17.80 -17.97 -43.03
CA THR A 136 -16.61 -17.65 -42.23
C THR A 136 -15.97 -16.31 -42.58
N ASP A 137 -16.44 -15.63 -43.63
CA ASP A 137 -15.68 -14.53 -44.26
C ASP A 137 -16.39 -13.17 -44.15
N ASN A 138 -17.65 -13.12 -43.70
CA ASN A 138 -18.45 -11.89 -43.59
C ASN A 138 -18.49 -11.26 -42.18
N ALA A 139 -17.47 -11.49 -41.36
CA ALA A 139 -17.34 -10.99 -39.98
C ALA A 139 -17.75 -9.51 -39.76
N LYS A 140 -17.43 -8.62 -40.71
CA LYS A 140 -17.79 -7.20 -40.65
C LYS A 140 -19.32 -6.99 -40.68
N VAL A 141 -20.02 -7.76 -41.52
CA VAL A 141 -21.47 -7.68 -41.69
C VAL A 141 -22.19 -8.06 -40.39
N TRP A 142 -21.64 -8.97 -39.59
CA TRP A 142 -22.24 -9.41 -38.33
C TRP A 142 -22.15 -8.33 -37.24
N ASN A 143 -21.05 -7.60 -37.15
CA ASN A 143 -20.92 -6.47 -36.22
C ASN A 143 -21.87 -5.32 -36.59
N GLU A 144 -21.94 -4.96 -37.87
CA GLU A 144 -22.89 -3.95 -38.36
C GLU A 144 -24.34 -4.38 -38.09
N ALA A 145 -24.69 -5.64 -38.36
CA ALA A 145 -26.02 -6.16 -38.10
C ALA A 145 -26.37 -6.18 -36.60
N TYR A 146 -25.41 -6.52 -35.72
CA TYR A 146 -25.62 -6.50 -34.27
C TYR A 146 -25.78 -5.08 -33.72
N ALA A 147 -24.93 -4.14 -34.14
CA ALA A 147 -25.03 -2.73 -33.77
C ALA A 147 -26.40 -2.15 -34.17
N GLU A 148 -26.83 -2.40 -35.40
CA GLU A 148 -28.14 -1.95 -35.89
C GLU A 148 -29.31 -2.64 -35.18
N ALA A 149 -29.16 -3.90 -34.77
CA ALA A 149 -30.16 -4.60 -33.97
C ALA A 149 -30.23 -4.09 -32.51
N MET A 150 -29.10 -3.64 -31.94
CA MET A 150 -29.05 -3.05 -30.59
C MET A 150 -29.60 -1.61 -30.54
N ARG A 151 -29.52 -0.85 -31.64
CA ARG A 151 -30.02 0.52 -31.72
C ARG A 151 -31.50 0.69 -31.29
N PRO A 152 -32.48 -0.11 -31.78
CA PRO A 152 -33.85 -0.05 -31.28
C PRO A 152 -33.99 -0.53 -29.83
N VAL A 153 -33.17 -1.49 -29.39
CA VAL A 153 -33.15 -1.97 -27.99
C VAL A 153 -32.74 -0.83 -27.05
N TYR A 154 -31.67 -0.09 -27.38
CA TYR A 154 -31.27 1.09 -26.62
C TYR A 154 -32.36 2.15 -26.62
N LYS A 155 -33.00 2.44 -27.76
CA LYS A 155 -34.08 3.45 -27.82
C LYS A 155 -35.24 3.11 -26.89
N GLU A 156 -35.61 1.84 -26.77
CA GLU A 156 -36.70 1.36 -25.91
C GLU A 156 -36.29 1.30 -24.43
N PHE A 157 -35.10 0.78 -24.11
CA PHE A 157 -34.62 0.53 -22.75
C PHE A 157 -33.45 1.44 -22.35
N LYS A 158 -33.46 2.69 -22.82
CA LYS A 158 -32.37 3.68 -22.67
C LYS A 158 -31.96 4.05 -21.23
N ASP A 159 -32.77 3.70 -20.25
CA ASP A 159 -32.52 3.95 -18.82
C ASP A 159 -31.98 2.68 -18.10
N ASP A 160 -31.79 1.57 -18.83
CA ASP A 160 -31.06 0.39 -18.35
C ASP A 160 -29.56 0.57 -18.67
N LEU A 161 -28.73 0.62 -17.63
CA LEU A 161 -27.29 0.88 -17.74
C LEU A 161 -26.53 -0.25 -18.45
N ASP A 162 -26.98 -1.50 -18.33
CA ASP A 162 -26.40 -2.60 -19.08
C ASP A 162 -26.77 -2.50 -20.55
N VAL A 163 -28.00 -2.13 -20.89
CA VAL A 163 -28.39 -1.93 -22.30
C VAL A 163 -27.56 -0.80 -22.92
N ALA A 164 -27.35 0.30 -22.19
CA ALA A 164 -26.46 1.39 -22.62
C ALA A 164 -25.02 0.89 -22.83
N THR A 165 -24.49 0.08 -21.91
CA THR A 165 -23.16 -0.52 -21.99
C THR A 165 -23.02 -1.46 -23.20
N LEU A 166 -23.95 -2.40 -23.35
CA LEU A 166 -23.95 -3.39 -24.43
C LEU A 166 -24.13 -2.73 -25.80
N TYR A 167 -24.90 -1.65 -25.88
CA TYR A 167 -25.03 -0.87 -27.11
C TYR A 167 -23.73 -0.12 -27.43
N ALA A 168 -23.13 0.54 -26.44
CA ALA A 168 -21.82 1.18 -26.60
C ALA A 168 -20.75 0.17 -27.05
N ASP A 169 -20.67 -1.02 -26.44
CA ASP A 169 -19.79 -2.11 -26.89
C ASP A 169 -20.04 -2.47 -28.35
N ALA A 170 -21.31 -2.68 -28.75
CA ALA A 170 -21.66 -3.04 -30.12
C ALA A 170 -21.15 -2.00 -31.14
N LEU A 171 -21.31 -0.71 -30.84
CA LEU A 171 -20.80 0.39 -31.67
C LEU A 171 -19.27 0.45 -31.68
N MET A 172 -18.61 0.26 -30.53
CA MET A 172 -17.15 0.25 -30.44
C MET A 172 -16.52 -0.84 -31.30
N ASN A 173 -17.20 -1.99 -31.41
CA ASN A 173 -16.77 -3.14 -32.23
C ASN A 173 -16.90 -2.92 -33.75
N LEU A 174 -17.46 -1.80 -34.22
CA LEU A 174 -17.44 -1.42 -35.64
C LEU A 174 -16.05 -0.97 -36.09
N THR A 175 -15.33 -0.25 -35.22
CA THR A 175 -14.01 0.31 -35.49
C THR A 175 -13.05 0.11 -34.29
N PRO A 176 -12.73 -1.14 -33.92
CA PRO A 176 -11.85 -1.42 -32.78
C PRO A 176 -10.47 -0.80 -32.99
N TRP A 177 -9.94 -0.11 -31.96
CA TRP A 177 -8.70 0.66 -31.99
C TRP A 177 -8.64 1.75 -33.07
N ALA A 178 -9.80 2.20 -33.53
CA ALA A 178 -9.97 3.26 -34.51
C ALA A 178 -11.24 4.06 -34.21
N LEU A 179 -11.48 4.42 -32.94
CA LEU A 179 -12.62 5.28 -32.56
C LEU A 179 -12.37 6.74 -32.98
N TRP A 180 -11.14 7.20 -32.76
CA TRP A 180 -10.67 8.53 -33.14
C TRP A 180 -9.55 8.43 -34.16
N ASP A 181 -9.52 9.35 -35.11
CA ASP A 181 -8.31 9.67 -35.86
C ASP A 181 -7.37 10.46 -34.94
N VAL A 182 -6.37 9.77 -34.40
CA VAL A 182 -5.43 10.36 -33.44
C VAL A 182 -4.66 11.55 -34.00
N ARG A 183 -4.51 11.69 -35.33
CA ARG A 183 -3.79 12.83 -35.94
C ARG A 183 -4.66 14.07 -36.04
N THR A 184 -5.94 13.90 -36.35
CA THR A 184 -6.87 15.02 -36.54
C THR A 184 -7.72 15.33 -35.31
N GLY A 185 -7.82 14.40 -34.37
CA GLY A 185 -8.70 14.48 -33.20
C GLY A 185 -10.20 14.32 -33.53
N LYS A 186 -10.55 13.97 -34.77
CA LYS A 186 -11.92 13.77 -35.23
C LYS A 186 -12.31 12.29 -35.13
N PRO A 187 -13.60 11.94 -35.14
CA PRO A 187 -14.04 10.56 -35.31
C PRO A 187 -13.36 9.90 -36.51
N ALA A 188 -12.88 8.67 -36.35
CA ALA A 188 -12.27 7.96 -37.46
C ALA A 188 -13.33 7.58 -38.51
N PRO A 189 -12.94 7.32 -39.78
CA PRO A 189 -13.88 6.88 -40.80
C PRO A 189 -14.64 5.62 -40.39
N GLY A 190 -15.98 5.69 -40.40
CA GLY A 190 -16.87 4.59 -40.02
C GLY A 190 -17.08 4.42 -38.52
N SER A 191 -16.48 5.28 -37.68
CA SER A 191 -16.69 5.25 -36.23
C SER A 191 -17.94 6.01 -35.81
N GLU A 192 -18.68 5.44 -34.87
CA GLU A 192 -19.84 6.08 -34.21
C GLU A 192 -19.48 6.65 -32.83
N VAL A 193 -18.21 7.04 -32.61
CA VAL A 193 -17.69 7.47 -31.29
C VAL A 193 -18.47 8.60 -30.63
N ILE A 194 -19.07 9.51 -31.42
CA ILE A 194 -19.90 10.59 -30.87
C ILE A 194 -21.17 10.02 -30.22
N GLU A 195 -21.85 9.09 -30.89
CA GLU A 195 -23.03 8.43 -30.34
C GLU A 195 -22.66 7.55 -29.14
N ILE A 196 -21.52 6.83 -29.21
CA ILE A 196 -20.99 6.07 -28.08
C ILE A 196 -20.80 6.98 -26.86
N GLN A 197 -20.17 8.15 -27.05
CA GLN A 197 -19.92 9.10 -25.98
C GLN A 197 -21.23 9.63 -25.39
N GLU A 198 -22.21 9.99 -26.22
CA GLU A 198 -23.53 10.44 -25.77
C GLU A 198 -24.28 9.38 -24.94
N VAL A 199 -24.24 8.11 -25.39
CA VAL A 199 -24.84 6.98 -24.67
C VAL A 199 -24.21 6.79 -23.30
N ILE A 200 -22.87 6.79 -23.24
CA ILE A 200 -22.12 6.56 -22.00
C ILE A 200 -22.28 7.73 -21.04
N GLU A 201 -22.10 8.98 -21.49
CA GLU A 201 -22.21 10.17 -20.63
C GLU A 201 -23.63 10.31 -20.05
N ARG A 202 -24.66 9.96 -20.83
CA ARG A 202 -26.02 9.89 -20.32
C ARG A 202 -26.19 8.76 -19.29
N GLY A 203 -25.58 7.60 -19.50
CA GLY A 203 -25.58 6.50 -18.53
C GLY A 203 -24.90 6.89 -17.22
N LEU A 204 -23.72 7.53 -17.29
CA LEU A 204 -22.97 8.02 -16.13
C LEU A 204 -23.75 9.09 -15.34
N ALA A 205 -24.58 9.89 -16.01
CA ALA A 205 -25.42 10.90 -15.36
C ALA A 205 -26.65 10.34 -14.62
N GLN A 206 -26.95 9.04 -14.75
CA GLN A 206 -28.07 8.39 -14.06
C GLN A 206 -27.67 7.86 -12.67
N ASP A 207 -28.66 7.63 -11.80
CA ASP A 207 -28.46 6.98 -10.50
C ASP A 207 -27.81 5.60 -10.73
N GLY A 208 -26.66 5.32 -10.09
CA GLY A 208 -25.91 4.07 -10.27
C GLY A 208 -24.90 4.09 -11.43
N GLY A 209 -24.85 5.15 -12.24
CA GLY A 209 -23.99 5.24 -13.42
C GLY A 209 -22.49 5.15 -13.08
N TYR A 210 -22.06 5.82 -12.02
CA TYR A 210 -20.67 5.80 -11.55
C TYR A 210 -20.32 4.56 -10.70
N GLU A 211 -21.28 3.65 -10.50
CA GLU A 211 -21.10 2.32 -9.93
C GLU A 211 -21.10 1.23 -11.01
N HIS A 212 -21.50 1.55 -12.24
CA HIS A 212 -21.62 0.59 -13.34
C HIS A 212 -20.29 0.38 -14.07
N VAL A 213 -19.57 -0.69 -13.71
CA VAL A 213 -18.21 -0.97 -14.21
C VAL A 213 -18.11 -1.04 -15.74
N GLY A 214 -19.15 -1.51 -16.44
CA GLY A 214 -19.15 -1.55 -17.90
C GLY A 214 -19.17 -0.16 -18.56
N LEU A 215 -19.86 0.82 -17.97
CA LEU A 215 -19.89 2.19 -18.49
C LEU A 215 -18.55 2.88 -18.24
N LEU A 216 -18.02 2.71 -17.04
CA LEU A 216 -16.72 3.27 -16.64
C LEU A 216 -15.59 2.73 -17.52
N HIS A 217 -15.57 1.42 -17.75
CA HIS A 217 -14.60 0.76 -18.62
C HIS A 217 -14.70 1.29 -20.06
N ALA A 218 -15.89 1.27 -20.66
CA ALA A 218 -16.10 1.75 -22.03
C ALA A 218 -15.71 3.23 -22.18
N TYR A 219 -15.99 4.08 -21.18
CA TYR A 219 -15.63 5.50 -21.24
C TYR A 219 -14.11 5.74 -21.27
N ILE A 220 -13.34 4.92 -20.55
CA ILE A 220 -11.87 5.00 -20.60
C ILE A 220 -11.38 4.72 -22.01
N HIS A 221 -11.84 3.63 -22.64
CA HIS A 221 -11.47 3.32 -24.03
C HIS A 221 -11.92 4.37 -25.05
N VAL A 222 -13.09 4.98 -24.84
CA VAL A 222 -13.57 6.06 -25.71
C VAL A 222 -12.71 7.32 -25.57
N THR A 223 -12.21 7.61 -24.38
CA THR A 223 -11.47 8.86 -24.10
C THR A 223 -9.97 8.76 -24.34
N GLU A 224 -9.35 7.58 -24.22
CA GLU A 224 -7.89 7.39 -24.33
C GLU A 224 -7.31 7.84 -25.67
N MET A 225 -8.01 7.59 -26.78
CA MET A 225 -7.57 7.97 -28.13
C MET A 225 -7.95 9.40 -28.51
N SER A 226 -8.70 10.10 -27.66
CA SER A 226 -9.22 11.44 -27.94
C SER A 226 -8.15 12.52 -27.75
N THR A 227 -8.52 13.76 -28.05
CA THR A 227 -7.68 14.94 -27.74
C THR A 227 -7.75 15.38 -26.28
N GLU A 228 -8.66 14.80 -25.49
CA GLU A 228 -8.95 15.18 -24.10
C GLU A 228 -9.09 13.93 -23.21
N PRO A 229 -8.05 13.08 -23.07
CA PRO A 229 -8.10 11.90 -22.20
C PRO A 229 -8.45 12.24 -20.74
N GLU A 230 -8.23 13.49 -20.31
CA GLU A 230 -8.55 14.00 -18.98
C GLU A 230 -10.06 13.89 -18.65
N LYS A 231 -10.95 13.83 -19.65
CA LYS A 231 -12.40 13.64 -19.44
C LYS A 231 -12.72 12.32 -18.74
N GLY A 232 -11.93 11.27 -18.99
CA GLY A 232 -12.13 9.95 -18.40
C GLY A 232 -11.67 9.82 -16.94
N LEU A 233 -10.96 10.82 -16.38
CA LEU A 233 -10.30 10.68 -15.07
C LEU A 233 -11.27 10.43 -13.91
N VAL A 234 -12.46 11.01 -13.95
CA VAL A 234 -13.50 10.76 -12.94
C VAL A 234 -13.95 9.30 -13.02
N ALA A 235 -14.25 8.80 -14.23
CA ALA A 235 -14.64 7.42 -14.43
C ALA A 235 -13.53 6.44 -14.00
N ALA A 236 -12.28 6.75 -14.33
CA ALA A 236 -11.11 5.98 -13.92
C ALA A 236 -10.95 5.90 -12.40
N GLU A 237 -11.23 6.98 -11.66
CA GLU A 237 -11.16 6.98 -10.20
C GLU A 237 -12.27 6.14 -9.56
N HIS A 238 -13.48 6.19 -10.11
CA HIS A 238 -14.57 5.31 -9.67
C HIS A 238 -14.24 3.84 -9.96
N LEU A 239 -13.78 3.52 -11.18
CA LEU A 239 -13.45 2.16 -11.57
C LEU A 239 -12.35 1.57 -10.68
N ARG A 240 -11.32 2.36 -10.37
CA ARG A 240 -10.20 1.96 -9.50
C ARG A 240 -10.65 1.49 -8.12
N ARG A 241 -11.75 2.04 -7.59
CA ARG A 241 -12.31 1.68 -6.27
C ARG A 241 -13.19 0.44 -6.34
N LEU A 242 -13.80 0.18 -7.50
CA LEU A 242 -14.77 -0.90 -7.70
C LEU A 242 -14.12 -2.19 -8.21
N ALA A 243 -12.99 -2.10 -8.92
CA ALA A 243 -12.38 -3.20 -9.66
C ALA A 243 -12.12 -4.48 -8.82
N ASN A 244 -11.87 -4.36 -7.51
CA ASN A 244 -11.60 -5.48 -6.60
C ASN A 244 -10.59 -6.48 -7.18
N GLU A 245 -10.97 -7.75 -7.36
CA GLU A 245 -10.12 -8.82 -7.92
C GLU A 245 -10.34 -9.07 -9.43
N ALA A 246 -10.93 -8.11 -10.15
CA ALA A 246 -10.96 -8.13 -11.61
C ALA A 246 -9.71 -7.41 -12.16
N GLY A 247 -8.69 -8.20 -12.55
CA GLY A 247 -7.37 -7.70 -12.98
C GLY A 247 -7.45 -6.61 -14.05
N HIS A 248 -8.08 -6.93 -15.18
CA HIS A 248 -8.21 -5.97 -16.28
C HIS A 248 -8.92 -4.66 -15.88
N LEU A 249 -10.01 -4.71 -15.09
CA LEU A 249 -10.67 -3.49 -14.61
C LEU A 249 -9.80 -2.68 -13.65
N ALA A 250 -8.95 -3.33 -12.86
CA ALA A 250 -8.01 -2.67 -11.96
C ALA A 250 -6.87 -1.99 -12.75
N HIS A 251 -6.53 -2.56 -13.90
CA HIS A 251 -5.58 -2.02 -14.86
C HIS A 251 -6.13 -0.79 -15.59
N MET A 252 -7.36 -0.85 -16.15
CA MET A 252 -7.92 0.17 -17.05
C MET A 252 -7.64 1.64 -16.72
N PRO A 253 -7.71 2.11 -15.46
CA PRO A 253 -7.32 3.48 -15.12
C PRO A 253 -5.91 3.90 -15.58
N SER A 254 -4.96 2.97 -15.70
CA SER A 254 -3.57 3.24 -16.12
C SER A 254 -3.46 3.78 -17.54
N HIS A 255 -4.42 3.43 -18.42
CA HIS A 255 -4.44 3.92 -19.79
C HIS A 255 -4.42 5.45 -19.82
N LEU A 256 -5.27 6.08 -19.00
CA LEU A 256 -5.33 7.53 -18.88
C LEU A 256 -4.14 8.07 -18.08
N ASP A 257 -3.74 7.39 -16.99
CA ASP A 257 -2.62 7.81 -16.15
C ASP A 257 -1.33 7.96 -16.98
N ILE A 258 -1.03 7.02 -17.89
CA ILE A 258 0.13 7.10 -18.80
C ILE A 258 0.00 8.31 -19.72
N LEU A 259 -1.16 8.52 -20.35
CA LEU A 259 -1.39 9.63 -21.29
C LEU A 259 -1.30 11.02 -20.64
N ILE A 260 -1.64 11.15 -19.36
CA ILE A 260 -1.50 12.42 -18.62
C ILE A 260 -0.14 12.55 -17.91
N GLY A 261 0.73 11.55 -18.02
CA GLY A 261 2.05 11.55 -17.40
C GLY A 261 2.06 11.26 -15.89
N ASP A 262 1.01 10.64 -15.34
CA ASP A 262 1.00 10.10 -13.98
C ASP A 262 1.45 8.62 -13.97
N TYR A 263 2.70 8.40 -14.38
CA TYR A 263 3.31 7.06 -14.42
C TYR A 263 3.26 6.34 -13.07
N ARG A 264 3.12 7.09 -11.98
CA ARG A 264 3.09 6.55 -10.63
C ARG A 264 1.76 5.90 -10.28
N ARG A 265 0.64 6.55 -10.63
CA ARG A 265 -0.68 5.92 -10.53
C ARG A 265 -0.81 4.76 -11.50
N ALA A 266 -0.20 4.85 -12.68
CA ALA A 266 -0.11 3.73 -13.62
C ALA A 266 0.63 2.53 -13.02
N ILE A 267 1.83 2.72 -12.43
CA ILE A 267 2.55 1.66 -11.70
C ILE A 267 1.65 1.04 -10.64
N SER A 268 1.02 1.86 -9.79
CA SER A 268 0.16 1.35 -8.71
C SER A 268 -1.07 0.59 -9.20
N ALA A 269 -1.70 1.00 -10.31
CA ALA A 269 -2.86 0.32 -10.88
C ALA A 269 -2.46 -1.07 -11.37
N ASN A 270 -1.40 -1.12 -12.17
CA ASN A 270 -0.89 -2.33 -12.77
C ASN A 270 -0.37 -3.34 -11.74
N THR A 271 0.31 -2.88 -10.69
CA THR A 271 0.72 -3.79 -9.60
C THR A 271 -0.48 -4.50 -8.96
N LYS A 272 -1.60 -3.79 -8.75
CA LYS A 272 -2.82 -4.39 -8.19
C LYS A 272 -3.49 -5.34 -9.17
N ALA A 273 -3.53 -4.96 -10.44
CA ALA A 273 -4.08 -5.78 -11.51
C ALA A 273 -3.33 -7.12 -11.63
N ILE A 274 -1.99 -7.07 -11.66
CA ILE A 274 -1.12 -8.25 -11.66
C ILE A 274 -1.36 -9.14 -10.44
N MET A 275 -1.54 -8.58 -9.23
CA MET A 275 -1.84 -9.37 -8.04
C MET A 275 -3.18 -10.11 -8.16
N ALA A 276 -4.21 -9.47 -8.73
CA ALA A 276 -5.50 -10.11 -8.98
C ALA A 276 -5.36 -11.21 -10.05
N ASP A 277 -4.59 -10.97 -11.09
CA ASP A 277 -4.34 -11.91 -12.18
C ASP A 277 -3.48 -13.11 -11.77
N GLU A 278 -2.54 -12.94 -10.86
CA GLU A 278 -1.79 -14.06 -10.28
C GLU A 278 -2.68 -14.97 -9.45
N LYS A 279 -3.61 -14.38 -8.70
CA LYS A 279 -4.65 -15.16 -8.01
C LYS A 279 -5.51 -15.90 -9.02
N PHE A 280 -5.97 -15.24 -10.08
CA PHE A 280 -6.74 -15.87 -11.15
C PHE A 280 -5.99 -17.04 -11.78
N LEU A 281 -4.74 -16.82 -12.21
CA LEU A 281 -3.85 -17.84 -12.77
C LEU A 281 -3.71 -19.04 -11.83
N SER A 282 -3.54 -18.81 -10.53
CA SER A 282 -3.38 -19.89 -9.54
C SER A 282 -4.61 -20.79 -9.41
N LEU A 283 -5.81 -20.28 -9.72
CA LEU A 283 -7.08 -20.97 -9.55
C LEU A 283 -7.68 -21.49 -10.87
N ARG A 284 -7.31 -20.90 -12.01
CA ARG A 284 -7.87 -21.19 -13.33
C ARG A 284 -6.86 -21.68 -14.36
N GLY A 285 -5.56 -21.49 -14.12
CA GLY A 285 -4.53 -21.73 -15.13
C GLY A 285 -4.40 -20.58 -16.12
N GLY A 286 -3.54 -20.74 -17.13
CA GLY A 286 -3.08 -19.65 -17.99
C GLY A 286 -2.95 -20.01 -19.47
N ARG A 287 -3.93 -20.69 -20.06
CA ARG A 287 -3.84 -21.23 -21.44
C ARG A 287 -4.93 -20.75 -22.39
N ASP A 288 -5.64 -19.70 -22.01
CA ASP A 288 -6.66 -19.08 -22.84
C ASP A 288 -6.23 -17.67 -23.28
N PHE A 289 -7.12 -17.01 -24.02
CA PHE A 289 -6.89 -15.65 -24.49
C PHE A 289 -6.76 -14.64 -23.35
N TYR A 290 -7.26 -14.94 -22.13
CA TYR A 290 -7.12 -14.03 -20.98
C TYR A 290 -5.66 -13.85 -20.57
N THR A 291 -4.79 -14.82 -20.85
CA THR A 291 -3.33 -14.66 -20.67
C THR A 291 -2.77 -13.41 -21.35
N ILE A 292 -3.31 -12.99 -22.51
CA ILE A 292 -2.86 -11.77 -23.20
C ILE A 292 -3.15 -10.53 -22.36
N TYR A 293 -4.33 -10.45 -21.72
CA TYR A 293 -4.67 -9.35 -20.82
C TYR A 293 -3.77 -9.31 -19.59
N ARG A 294 -3.47 -10.48 -19.00
CA ARG A 294 -2.52 -10.55 -17.89
C ARG A 294 -1.14 -10.02 -18.30
N MET A 295 -0.68 -10.37 -19.51
CA MET A 295 0.63 -9.92 -20.01
C MET A 295 0.62 -8.43 -20.38
N HIS A 296 -0.53 -7.91 -20.81
CA HIS A 296 -0.74 -6.48 -21.02
C HIS A 296 -0.58 -5.67 -19.73
N ASP A 297 -1.11 -6.17 -18.62
CA ASP A 297 -0.97 -5.50 -17.31
C ASP A 297 0.50 -5.46 -16.85
N TYR A 298 1.26 -6.53 -17.07
CA TYR A 298 2.72 -6.54 -16.89
C TYR A 298 3.42 -5.53 -17.81
N HIS A 299 3.06 -5.51 -19.09
CA HIS A 299 3.67 -4.64 -20.07
C HIS A 299 3.45 -3.16 -19.75
N SER A 300 2.25 -2.77 -19.35
CA SER A 300 1.92 -1.40 -18.94
C SER A 300 2.64 -1.00 -17.64
N LEU A 301 2.80 -1.92 -16.68
CA LEU A 301 3.67 -1.68 -15.51
C LEU A 301 5.10 -1.35 -15.91
N ILE A 302 5.70 -2.16 -16.77
CA ILE A 302 7.08 -1.98 -17.26
C ILE A 302 7.20 -0.64 -17.98
N TYR A 303 6.23 -0.31 -18.83
CA TYR A 303 6.23 0.93 -19.59
C TYR A 303 6.22 2.16 -18.67
N ALA A 304 5.29 2.19 -17.71
CA ALA A 304 5.21 3.27 -16.72
C ALA A 304 6.49 3.36 -15.87
N ALA A 305 7.06 2.22 -15.47
CA ALA A 305 8.31 2.17 -14.71
C ALA A 305 9.51 2.71 -15.52
N MET A 306 9.64 2.37 -16.80
CA MET A 306 10.67 2.92 -17.68
C MET A 306 10.57 4.45 -17.81
N PHE A 307 9.36 4.98 -17.94
CA PHE A 307 9.10 6.42 -18.06
C PHE A 307 9.26 7.18 -16.74
N ALA A 308 9.06 6.51 -15.61
CA ALA A 308 9.34 7.01 -14.27
C ALA A 308 10.81 6.83 -13.83
N GLY A 309 11.65 6.16 -14.63
CA GLY A 309 13.05 5.87 -14.31
C GLY A 309 13.22 4.86 -13.17
N GLN A 310 12.32 3.88 -13.06
CA GLN A 310 12.37 2.79 -12.08
C GLN A 310 12.87 1.50 -12.72
N TYR A 311 14.20 1.33 -12.72
CA TYR A 311 14.88 0.15 -13.23
C TYR A 311 14.50 -1.13 -12.48
N ALA A 312 14.50 -1.09 -11.15
CA ALA A 312 14.26 -2.27 -10.33
C ALA A 312 12.83 -2.82 -10.55
N VAL A 313 11.84 -1.92 -10.61
CA VAL A 313 10.44 -2.29 -10.88
C VAL A 313 10.28 -2.86 -12.29
N SER A 314 10.94 -2.25 -13.29
CA SER A 314 10.92 -2.75 -14.67
C SER A 314 11.49 -4.16 -14.77
N MET A 315 12.61 -4.42 -14.08
CA MET A 315 13.29 -5.72 -14.09
C MET A 315 12.51 -6.81 -13.34
N GLU A 316 11.94 -6.50 -12.18
CA GLU A 316 11.09 -7.44 -11.45
C GLU A 316 9.86 -7.84 -12.29
N ALA A 317 9.20 -6.85 -12.89
CA ALA A 317 8.01 -7.08 -13.69
C ALA A 317 8.30 -7.92 -14.95
N VAL A 318 9.41 -7.65 -15.65
CA VAL A 318 9.77 -8.43 -16.85
C VAL A 318 10.16 -9.87 -16.50
N GLU A 319 10.83 -10.11 -15.37
CA GLU A 319 11.15 -11.46 -14.90
C GLU A 319 9.89 -12.28 -14.64
N ARG A 320 8.90 -11.68 -13.98
CA ARG A 320 7.60 -12.33 -13.70
C ARG A 320 6.79 -12.54 -14.97
N MET A 321 6.79 -11.56 -15.88
CA MET A 321 6.11 -11.67 -17.17
C MET A 321 6.70 -12.79 -18.03
N GLU A 322 8.03 -12.90 -18.10
CA GLU A 322 8.70 -13.99 -18.82
C GLU A 322 8.34 -15.35 -18.22
N LEU A 323 8.36 -15.49 -16.89
CA LEU A 323 7.96 -16.73 -16.20
C LEU A 323 6.48 -17.11 -16.44
N ALA A 324 5.62 -16.11 -16.63
CA ALA A 324 4.19 -16.31 -16.89
C ALA A 324 3.86 -16.71 -18.33
N ILE A 325 4.86 -16.73 -19.22
CA ILE A 325 4.74 -17.18 -20.62
C ILE A 325 5.75 -18.32 -20.87
N PRO A 326 5.43 -19.54 -20.44
CA PRO A 326 6.26 -20.71 -20.74
C PRO A 326 6.17 -21.07 -22.24
N ASP A 327 7.22 -21.69 -22.78
CA ASP A 327 7.27 -22.02 -24.22
C ASP A 327 6.13 -22.97 -24.63
N GLU A 328 5.61 -23.80 -23.73
CA GLU A 328 4.46 -24.68 -23.99
C GLU A 328 3.22 -23.89 -24.41
N ASP A 329 2.99 -22.72 -23.81
CA ASP A 329 1.85 -21.87 -24.12
C ASP A 329 2.03 -21.23 -25.50
N LEU A 330 3.26 -20.83 -25.86
CA LEU A 330 3.58 -20.31 -27.20
C LEU A 330 3.38 -21.36 -28.30
N ARG A 331 3.58 -22.65 -27.99
CA ARG A 331 3.43 -23.75 -28.98
C ARG A 331 1.97 -24.09 -29.31
N ILE A 332 0.99 -23.52 -28.61
CA ILE A 332 -0.44 -23.70 -28.93
C ILE A 332 -0.74 -23.10 -30.31
N GLN A 333 -1.30 -23.93 -31.20
CA GLN A 333 -1.53 -23.59 -32.61
C GLN A 333 -2.90 -22.94 -32.88
N SER A 334 -3.89 -23.18 -32.01
CA SER A 334 -5.24 -22.59 -32.12
C SER A 334 -5.83 -22.35 -30.72
N PRO A 335 -6.08 -21.08 -30.33
CA PRO A 335 -5.62 -19.87 -31.04
C PRO A 335 -4.09 -19.87 -31.18
N PRO A 336 -3.52 -19.23 -32.21
CA PRO A 336 -2.07 -19.25 -32.45
C PRO A 336 -1.34 -18.39 -31.40
N MET A 337 -1.06 -18.95 -30.23
CA MET A 337 -0.66 -18.18 -29.05
C MET A 337 0.67 -17.46 -29.22
N ALA A 338 1.63 -18.03 -29.96
CA ALA A 338 2.88 -17.32 -30.24
C ALA A 338 2.68 -16.04 -31.08
N ASP A 339 1.62 -15.95 -31.91
CA ASP A 339 1.33 -14.72 -32.65
C ASP A 339 0.98 -13.55 -31.72
N TRP A 340 0.40 -13.85 -30.56
CA TRP A 340 -0.09 -12.86 -29.60
C TRP A 340 0.86 -12.63 -28.43
N LEU A 341 1.55 -13.68 -27.97
CA LEU A 341 2.29 -13.63 -26.70
C LEU A 341 3.80 -13.43 -26.87
N GLU A 342 4.38 -13.77 -28.02
CA GLU A 342 5.83 -13.75 -28.17
C GLU A 342 6.42 -12.33 -28.01
N THR A 343 5.67 -11.30 -28.37
CA THR A 343 6.12 -9.89 -28.23
C THR A 343 6.39 -9.49 -26.77
N PHE A 344 5.73 -10.11 -25.79
CA PHE A 344 5.97 -9.81 -24.38
C PHE A 344 7.32 -10.40 -23.91
N ARG A 345 7.78 -11.51 -24.53
CA ARG A 345 9.10 -12.10 -24.28
C ARG A 345 10.26 -11.25 -24.82
N SER A 346 9.99 -10.28 -25.70
CA SER A 346 11.01 -9.39 -26.26
C SER A 346 11.19 -8.07 -25.50
N VAL A 347 10.57 -7.89 -24.33
CA VAL A 347 10.56 -6.62 -23.59
C VAL A 347 11.88 -6.33 -22.87
N ARG A 348 12.56 -7.34 -22.30
CA ARG A 348 13.79 -7.15 -21.51
C ARG A 348 14.89 -6.33 -22.21
N PRO A 349 15.23 -6.58 -23.49
CA PRO A 349 16.20 -5.75 -24.21
C PRO A 349 15.86 -4.25 -24.23
N HIS A 350 14.58 -3.88 -24.30
CA HIS A 350 14.18 -2.46 -24.29
C HIS A 350 14.44 -1.79 -22.94
N ILE A 351 14.19 -2.50 -21.83
CA ILE A 351 14.52 -2.02 -20.48
C ILE A 351 16.02 -1.77 -20.39
N LEU A 352 16.83 -2.75 -20.78
CA LEU A 352 18.29 -2.63 -20.71
C LEU A 352 18.82 -1.47 -21.57
N ILE A 353 18.26 -1.24 -22.76
CA ILE A 353 18.64 -0.09 -23.61
C ILE A 353 18.30 1.22 -22.91
N ARG A 354 17.07 1.35 -22.37
CA ARG A 354 16.61 2.58 -21.72
C ARG A 354 17.51 2.99 -20.58
N PHE A 355 17.99 2.02 -19.81
CA PHE A 355 18.86 2.23 -18.65
C PHE A 355 20.36 2.09 -18.96
N GLY A 356 20.74 2.02 -20.24
CA GLY A 356 22.14 2.03 -20.67
C GLY A 356 22.97 0.84 -20.18
N LYS A 357 22.34 -0.32 -20.00
CA LYS A 357 22.98 -1.56 -19.52
C LYS A 357 23.68 -2.30 -20.65
N TRP A 358 24.65 -1.66 -21.27
CA TRP A 358 25.28 -2.10 -22.52
C TRP A 358 25.98 -3.46 -22.40
N GLU A 359 26.70 -3.67 -21.29
CA GLU A 359 27.41 -4.92 -21.01
C GLU A 359 26.43 -6.08 -20.82
N GLU A 360 25.36 -5.86 -20.04
CA GLU A 360 24.30 -6.86 -19.81
C GLU A 360 23.60 -7.27 -21.13
N ILE A 361 23.40 -6.31 -22.05
CA ILE A 361 22.85 -6.59 -23.39
C ILE A 361 23.80 -7.47 -24.20
N ILE A 362 25.10 -7.17 -24.20
CA ILE A 362 26.10 -7.95 -24.95
C ILE A 362 26.14 -9.40 -24.45
N GLU A 363 26.06 -9.58 -23.13
CA GLU A 363 26.07 -10.88 -22.46
C GLU A 363 24.74 -11.64 -22.58
N THR A 364 23.64 -10.97 -22.96
CA THR A 364 22.31 -11.59 -23.09
C THR A 364 22.37 -12.77 -24.08
N PRO A 365 22.06 -14.01 -23.67
CA PRO A 365 22.06 -15.15 -24.56
C PRO A 365 20.91 -15.08 -25.56
N LEU A 366 21.09 -15.67 -26.74
CA LEU A 366 19.97 -15.90 -27.65
C LEU A 366 19.07 -17.02 -27.12
N PRO A 367 17.77 -17.00 -27.42
CA PRO A 367 16.89 -18.12 -27.10
C PRO A 367 17.35 -19.43 -27.76
N LEU A 368 17.06 -20.56 -27.10
CA LEU A 368 17.37 -21.88 -27.64
C LEU A 368 16.56 -22.17 -28.92
N ASP A 369 15.27 -21.87 -28.87
CA ASP A 369 14.33 -22.03 -29.99
C ASP A 369 14.09 -20.67 -30.68
N GLN A 370 14.99 -20.30 -31.58
CA GLN A 370 14.94 -19.01 -32.30
C GLN A 370 13.85 -18.96 -33.38
N GLU A 371 13.28 -20.11 -33.76
CA GLU A 371 12.14 -20.16 -34.68
C GLU A 371 10.85 -19.80 -33.93
N LEU A 372 10.64 -20.37 -32.72
CA LEU A 372 9.53 -20.02 -31.86
C LEU A 372 9.64 -18.56 -31.36
N LEU A 373 10.83 -18.18 -30.89
CA LEU A 373 11.15 -16.88 -30.30
C LEU A 373 11.84 -15.94 -31.31
N CYS A 374 11.27 -15.85 -32.52
CA CYS A 374 11.83 -15.10 -33.66
C CYS A 374 11.89 -13.57 -33.45
N VAL A 375 10.85 -12.96 -32.88
CA VAL A 375 10.77 -11.53 -32.51
C VAL A 375 11.76 -11.24 -31.39
N THR A 376 11.83 -12.12 -30.38
CA THR A 376 12.78 -11.97 -29.27
C THR A 376 14.22 -12.04 -29.77
N THR A 377 14.52 -12.98 -30.65
CA THR A 377 15.85 -13.14 -31.28
C THR A 377 16.24 -11.89 -32.08
N ALA A 378 15.34 -11.36 -32.92
CA ALA A 378 15.59 -10.12 -33.64
C ALA A 378 15.83 -8.95 -32.68
N THR A 379 15.01 -8.81 -31.64
CA THR A 379 15.12 -7.71 -30.67
C THR A 379 16.43 -7.75 -29.87
N ILE A 380 16.94 -8.93 -29.53
CA ILE A 380 18.26 -9.09 -28.87
C ILE A 380 19.39 -8.66 -29.81
N HIS A 381 19.37 -9.05 -31.09
CA HIS A 381 20.38 -8.60 -32.06
C HIS A 381 20.34 -7.08 -32.27
N TYR A 382 19.15 -6.50 -32.36
CA TYR A 382 18.97 -5.04 -32.39
C TYR A 382 19.62 -4.38 -31.18
N ALA A 383 19.30 -4.86 -29.97
CA ALA A 383 19.83 -4.29 -28.74
C ALA A 383 21.36 -4.41 -28.66
N LYS A 384 21.93 -5.57 -29.04
CA LYS A 384 23.38 -5.76 -29.12
C LYS A 384 24.02 -4.80 -30.12
N GLY A 385 23.39 -4.58 -31.27
CA GLY A 385 23.84 -3.60 -32.26
C GLY A 385 23.93 -2.18 -31.68
N VAL A 386 22.88 -1.74 -30.98
CA VAL A 386 22.84 -0.44 -30.29
C VAL A 386 23.89 -0.37 -29.19
N ALA A 387 24.03 -1.41 -28.36
CA ALA A 387 25.02 -1.46 -27.28
C ALA A 387 26.46 -1.35 -27.81
N TYR A 388 26.82 -2.11 -28.85
CA TYR A 388 28.14 -2.00 -29.47
C TYR A 388 28.37 -0.63 -30.10
N ALA A 389 27.36 -0.03 -30.74
CA ALA A 389 27.46 1.33 -31.26
C ALA A 389 27.71 2.34 -30.12
N ALA A 390 26.91 2.30 -29.05
CA ALA A 390 27.08 3.17 -27.88
C ALA A 390 28.46 3.03 -27.23
N LEU A 391 29.04 1.83 -27.21
CA LEU A 391 30.40 1.59 -26.72
C LEU A 391 31.51 1.98 -27.72
N GLY A 392 31.16 2.32 -28.96
CA GLY A 392 32.10 2.69 -30.02
C GLY A 392 32.72 1.51 -30.77
N ASN A 393 32.21 0.29 -30.59
CA ASN A 393 32.63 -0.88 -31.33
C ASN A 393 31.83 -1.01 -32.63
N VAL A 394 32.23 -0.23 -33.64
CA VAL A 394 31.54 -0.11 -34.92
C VAL A 394 31.48 -1.42 -35.69
N ASP A 395 32.55 -2.23 -35.67
CA ASP A 395 32.63 -3.49 -36.43
C ASP A 395 31.66 -4.54 -35.87
N GLU A 396 31.62 -4.72 -34.55
CA GLU A 396 30.66 -5.65 -33.93
C GLU A 396 29.22 -5.13 -34.04
N SER A 397 29.00 -3.81 -33.98
CA SER A 397 27.67 -3.23 -34.23
C SER A 397 27.19 -3.51 -35.65
N ALA A 398 28.05 -3.34 -36.67
CA ALA A 398 27.74 -3.66 -38.05
C ALA A 398 27.44 -5.16 -38.24
N LYS A 399 28.16 -6.04 -37.55
CA LYS A 399 27.87 -7.48 -37.55
C LYS A 399 26.52 -7.80 -36.92
N GLN A 400 26.19 -7.19 -35.77
CA GLN A 400 24.89 -7.38 -35.13
C GLN A 400 23.74 -6.83 -36.00
N ARG A 401 23.97 -5.76 -36.76
CA ARG A 401 23.01 -5.25 -37.75
C ARG A 401 22.67 -6.29 -38.81
N GLU A 402 23.66 -6.96 -39.40
CA GLU A 402 23.40 -8.01 -40.40
C GLU A 402 22.67 -9.21 -39.78
N LEU A 403 23.03 -9.59 -38.54
CA LEU A 403 22.32 -10.64 -37.80
C LEU A 403 20.87 -10.25 -37.47
N PHE A 404 20.64 -8.99 -37.11
CA PHE A 404 19.31 -8.43 -36.88
C PHE A 404 18.46 -8.50 -38.15
N LEU A 405 18.98 -8.06 -39.30
CA LEU A 405 18.26 -8.12 -40.58
C LEU A 405 17.90 -9.57 -40.96
N ALA A 406 18.85 -10.50 -40.78
CA ALA A 406 18.60 -11.92 -41.01
C ALA A 406 17.56 -12.51 -40.05
N ALA A 407 17.55 -12.11 -38.77
CA ALA A 407 16.56 -12.54 -37.79
C ALA A 407 15.17 -11.93 -38.06
N LYS A 408 15.12 -10.64 -38.37
CA LYS A 408 13.90 -9.92 -38.74
C LYS A 408 13.21 -10.53 -39.96
N ALA A 409 13.97 -10.96 -40.96
CA ALA A 409 13.43 -11.64 -42.14
C ALA A 409 12.74 -12.98 -41.83
N ARG A 410 13.02 -13.59 -40.66
CA ARG A 410 12.35 -14.82 -40.20
C ARG A 410 11.05 -14.56 -39.44
N VAL A 411 10.77 -13.32 -39.03
CA VAL A 411 9.57 -12.98 -38.26
C VAL A 411 8.34 -13.07 -39.17
N PRO A 412 7.38 -13.97 -38.89
CA PRO A 412 6.17 -14.09 -39.69
C PRO A 412 5.32 -12.81 -39.65
N PRO A 413 4.58 -12.48 -40.72
CA PRO A 413 3.67 -11.33 -40.72
C PRO A 413 2.50 -11.48 -39.73
N THR A 414 2.28 -12.70 -39.23
CA THR A 414 1.25 -13.02 -38.22
C THR A 414 1.65 -12.64 -36.80
N ARG A 415 2.94 -12.36 -36.52
CA ARG A 415 3.38 -11.88 -35.19
C ARG A 415 2.88 -10.46 -34.94
N ILE A 416 2.20 -10.26 -33.81
CA ILE A 416 1.46 -9.05 -33.51
C ILE A 416 1.94 -8.43 -32.19
N ALA A 417 2.18 -7.13 -32.22
CA ALA A 417 2.27 -6.24 -31.07
C ALA A 417 1.01 -5.36 -31.10
N TYR A 418 -0.11 -5.95 -30.67
CA TYR A 418 -1.46 -5.52 -31.05
C TYR A 418 -1.71 -4.03 -30.73
N PRO A 419 -2.31 -3.25 -31.67
CA PRO A 419 -2.84 -3.63 -32.98
C PRO A 419 -1.80 -3.53 -34.12
N ASN A 420 -0.50 -3.44 -33.86
CA ASN A 420 0.56 -3.38 -34.88
C ASN A 420 1.13 -4.76 -35.18
N SER A 421 1.79 -4.94 -36.33
CA SER A 421 2.60 -6.14 -36.57
C SER A 421 3.98 -5.98 -35.95
N CYS A 422 4.57 -7.07 -35.44
CA CYS A 422 5.94 -7.04 -34.94
C CYS A 422 6.93 -6.61 -36.04
N ALA A 423 6.68 -6.99 -37.30
CA ALA A 423 7.48 -6.53 -38.43
C ALA A 423 7.49 -5.00 -38.58
N ALA A 424 6.36 -4.32 -38.36
CA ALA A 424 6.29 -2.86 -38.39
C ALA A 424 7.08 -2.23 -37.22
N VAL A 425 6.98 -2.81 -36.01
CA VAL A 425 7.77 -2.38 -34.85
C VAL A 425 9.27 -2.56 -35.09
N LEU A 426 9.69 -3.68 -35.69
CA LEU A 426 11.09 -3.93 -36.06
C LEU A 426 11.59 -3.03 -37.21
N ASN A 427 10.71 -2.34 -37.96
CA ASN A 427 11.14 -1.30 -38.89
C ASN A 427 11.61 -0.03 -38.15
N VAL A 428 11.06 0.26 -36.96
CA VAL A 428 11.55 1.35 -36.08
C VAL A 428 12.95 1.02 -35.57
N ALA A 429 13.13 -0.22 -35.09
CA ALA A 429 14.41 -0.76 -34.62
C ALA A 429 15.51 -0.72 -35.68
N GLU A 430 15.19 -1.09 -36.93
CA GLU A 430 16.12 -1.02 -38.06
C GLU A 430 16.66 0.39 -38.27
N ALA A 431 15.76 1.38 -38.41
CA ALA A 431 16.16 2.76 -38.63
C ALA A 431 16.91 3.35 -37.42
N MET A 432 16.54 2.94 -36.20
CA MET A 432 17.25 3.33 -34.98
C MET A 432 18.68 2.79 -34.97
N LEU A 433 18.86 1.49 -35.27
CA LEU A 433 20.18 0.86 -35.31
C LEU A 433 21.07 1.45 -36.42
N ASP A 434 20.50 1.70 -37.59
CA ASP A 434 21.22 2.35 -38.70
C ASP A 434 21.69 3.75 -38.29
N GLY A 435 20.84 4.51 -37.61
CA GLY A 435 21.18 5.82 -37.05
C GLY A 435 22.33 5.76 -36.05
N GLU A 436 22.23 4.89 -35.03
CA GLU A 436 23.28 4.72 -34.02
C GLU A 436 24.62 4.26 -34.63
N LEU A 437 24.59 3.32 -35.59
CA LEU A 437 25.78 2.82 -36.26
C LEU A 437 26.47 3.90 -37.10
N GLU A 438 25.71 4.59 -37.96
CA GLU A 438 26.25 5.65 -38.81
C GLU A 438 26.76 6.84 -38.00
N TYR A 439 26.11 7.15 -36.87
CA TYR A 439 26.57 8.20 -35.97
C TYR A 439 27.98 7.86 -35.45
N ARG A 440 28.21 6.59 -35.09
CA ARG A 440 29.49 6.12 -34.55
C ARG A 440 30.56 5.89 -35.62
N ARG A 441 30.16 5.76 -36.90
CA ARG A 441 31.05 5.86 -38.06
C ARG A 441 31.51 7.29 -38.36
N GLY A 442 30.90 8.30 -37.74
CA GLY A 442 31.17 9.71 -38.00
C GLY A 442 30.33 10.29 -39.15
N ASN A 443 29.38 9.54 -39.70
CA ASN A 443 28.49 9.98 -40.78
C ASN A 443 27.26 10.70 -40.21
N ILE A 444 27.50 11.82 -39.51
CA ILE A 444 26.52 12.48 -38.62
C ILE A 444 25.18 12.81 -39.30
N GLU A 445 25.18 13.43 -40.48
CA GLU A 445 23.92 13.79 -41.14
C GLU A 445 23.14 12.57 -41.67
N VAL A 446 23.84 11.53 -42.11
CA VAL A 446 23.22 10.25 -42.53
C VAL A 446 22.58 9.58 -41.32
N ALA A 447 23.26 9.60 -40.18
CA ALA A 447 22.74 9.09 -38.92
C ALA A 447 21.45 9.80 -38.49
N PHE A 448 21.45 11.13 -38.54
CA PHE A 448 20.26 11.92 -38.21
C PHE A 448 19.10 11.70 -39.17
N GLU A 449 19.35 11.40 -40.44
CA GLU A 449 18.29 11.01 -41.37
C GLU A 449 17.66 9.66 -41.02
N HIS A 450 18.48 8.67 -40.64
CA HIS A 450 17.98 7.39 -40.14
C HIS A 450 17.19 7.54 -38.83
N LEU A 451 17.65 8.38 -37.89
CA LEU A 451 16.92 8.63 -36.65
C LEU A 451 15.61 9.37 -36.88
N ARG A 452 15.55 10.33 -37.81
CA ARG A 452 14.28 10.94 -38.26
C ARG A 452 13.35 9.93 -38.89
N THR A 453 13.87 9.01 -39.71
CA THR A 453 13.09 7.90 -40.27
C THR A 453 12.56 6.98 -39.17
N SER A 454 13.34 6.72 -38.11
CA SER A 454 12.88 5.94 -36.95
C SER A 454 11.71 6.64 -36.23
N ILE A 455 11.81 7.96 -36.02
CA ILE A 455 10.74 8.79 -35.45
C ILE A 455 9.48 8.75 -36.33
N GLU A 456 9.61 8.92 -37.64
CA GLU A 456 8.47 8.88 -38.57
C GLU A 456 7.78 7.50 -38.54
N ARG A 457 8.56 6.42 -38.50
CA ARG A 457 8.04 5.05 -38.40
C ARG A 457 7.32 4.82 -37.07
N ASP A 458 7.88 5.28 -35.95
CA ASP A 458 7.25 5.20 -34.62
C ASP A 458 5.92 5.99 -34.58
N ASP A 459 5.94 7.26 -34.99
CA ASP A 459 4.76 8.14 -35.05
C ASP A 459 3.68 7.62 -36.02
N SER A 460 4.05 6.74 -36.95
CA SER A 460 3.14 6.11 -37.93
C SER A 460 2.58 4.76 -37.49
N LEU A 461 3.07 4.17 -36.39
CA LEU A 461 2.44 3.01 -35.78
C LEU A 461 1.02 3.38 -35.32
N ARG A 462 0.10 2.44 -35.43
CA ARG A 462 -1.25 2.60 -34.86
C ARG A 462 -1.13 2.80 -33.36
N TYR A 463 -1.97 3.67 -32.82
CA TYR A 463 -2.04 3.87 -31.38
C TYR A 463 -2.36 2.54 -30.68
N ALA A 464 -1.64 2.31 -29.60
CA ALA A 464 -1.76 1.19 -28.69
C ALA A 464 -1.51 1.74 -27.28
N GLU A 465 -2.14 1.14 -26.28
CA GLU A 465 -1.77 1.36 -24.88
C GLU A 465 -1.10 0.07 -24.38
N PRO A 466 0.04 0.16 -23.66
CA PRO A 466 1.04 1.20 -23.94
C PRO A 466 1.51 1.14 -25.42
N TRP A 467 2.23 2.15 -25.89
CA TRP A 467 2.68 2.19 -27.28
C TRP A 467 3.54 0.98 -27.67
N ALA A 468 3.35 0.47 -28.88
CA ALA A 468 4.05 -0.74 -29.36
C ALA A 468 5.58 -0.61 -29.42
N TRP A 469 6.09 0.62 -29.55
CA TRP A 469 7.52 0.92 -29.40
C TRP A 469 7.79 1.44 -27.98
N MET A 470 8.68 0.76 -27.25
CA MET A 470 8.80 0.91 -25.78
C MET A 470 9.51 2.18 -25.30
N GLN A 471 10.21 2.90 -26.18
CA GLN A 471 10.93 4.11 -25.82
C GLN A 471 10.88 5.12 -26.97
N PRO A 472 10.51 6.40 -26.76
CA PRO A 472 10.35 7.32 -27.88
C PRO A 472 11.66 7.46 -28.67
N ALA A 473 11.62 7.20 -29.98
CA ALA A 473 12.82 7.27 -30.82
C ALA A 473 13.47 8.68 -30.81
N ARG A 474 12.65 9.69 -30.53
CA ARG A 474 13.02 11.10 -30.33
C ARG A 474 14.09 11.30 -29.26
N HIS A 475 14.12 10.45 -28.22
CA HIS A 475 15.07 10.62 -27.11
C HIS A 475 16.52 10.38 -27.56
N ALA A 476 16.76 9.33 -28.35
CA ALA A 476 18.09 9.05 -28.90
C ALA A 476 18.52 10.17 -29.86
N TYR A 477 17.63 10.57 -30.77
CA TYR A 477 17.89 11.68 -31.70
C TYR A 477 18.26 12.98 -30.99
N ALA A 478 17.45 13.41 -30.01
CA ALA A 478 17.69 14.64 -29.28
C ALA A 478 18.96 14.57 -28.41
N ALA A 479 19.26 13.42 -27.81
CA ALA A 479 20.47 13.26 -27.01
C ALA A 479 21.74 13.31 -27.88
N LEU A 480 21.70 12.75 -29.09
CA LEU A 480 22.82 12.83 -30.03
C LEU A 480 22.94 14.23 -30.69
N LEU A 481 21.84 14.96 -30.86
CA LEU A 481 21.88 16.40 -31.22
C LEU A 481 22.60 17.22 -30.14
N MET A 482 22.33 16.93 -28.86
CA MET A 482 23.03 17.57 -27.73
C MET A 482 24.53 17.28 -27.75
N GLU A 483 24.93 16.05 -28.06
CA GLU A 483 26.35 15.66 -28.22
C GLU A 483 27.06 16.44 -29.34
N GLN A 484 26.31 16.87 -30.38
CA GLN A 484 26.80 17.69 -31.49
C GLN A 484 26.59 19.20 -31.27
N GLU A 485 26.24 19.62 -30.06
CA GLU A 485 25.95 21.02 -29.70
C GLU A 485 24.80 21.67 -30.52
N ARG A 486 23.91 20.86 -31.12
CA ARG A 486 22.71 21.32 -31.85
C ARG A 486 21.54 21.53 -30.88
N ILE A 487 21.74 22.43 -29.91
CA ILE A 487 20.89 22.58 -28.72
C ILE A 487 19.46 23.03 -29.05
N GLU A 488 19.29 23.97 -29.99
CA GLU A 488 17.97 24.47 -30.39
C GLU A 488 17.10 23.37 -31.01
N GLU A 489 17.72 22.51 -31.83
CA GLU A 489 17.03 21.36 -32.44
C GLU A 489 16.66 20.31 -31.38
N ALA A 490 17.57 20.01 -30.46
CA ALA A 490 17.29 19.10 -29.36
C ALA A 490 16.16 19.61 -28.46
N ALA A 491 16.16 20.90 -28.12
CA ALA A 491 15.11 21.55 -27.34
C ALA A 491 13.75 21.36 -28.00
N GLU A 492 13.68 21.55 -29.32
CA GLU A 492 12.43 21.41 -30.07
C GLU A 492 11.91 19.97 -30.10
N VAL A 493 12.82 18.99 -30.19
CA VAL A 493 12.45 17.57 -30.13
C VAL A 493 11.88 17.22 -28.75
N TYR A 494 12.49 17.69 -27.65
CA TYR A 494 11.94 17.44 -26.31
C TYR A 494 10.63 18.18 -26.04
N ARG A 495 10.47 19.43 -26.51
CA ARG A 495 9.16 20.12 -26.45
C ARG A 495 8.07 19.33 -27.14
N THR A 496 8.40 18.76 -28.30
CA THR A 496 7.48 17.95 -29.10
C THR A 496 7.07 16.68 -28.35
N ASP A 497 8.03 15.98 -27.76
CA ASP A 497 7.80 14.77 -26.96
C ASP A 497 6.93 15.05 -25.72
N LEU A 498 7.25 16.11 -24.97
CA LEU A 498 6.50 16.54 -23.78
C LEU A 498 5.12 17.16 -24.09
N GLY A 499 4.79 17.37 -25.36
CA GLY A 499 3.53 18.00 -25.78
C GLY A 499 3.48 19.53 -25.58
N LEU A 500 4.60 20.19 -25.33
CA LEU A 500 4.66 21.62 -25.01
C LEU A 500 4.46 22.55 -26.21
N ASN A 501 4.64 22.04 -27.43
CA ASN A 501 4.51 22.82 -28.67
C ASN A 501 3.38 22.34 -29.60
N ASN A 502 2.61 21.32 -29.20
CA ASN A 502 1.50 20.73 -29.95
C ASN A 502 1.83 20.28 -31.40
N LYS A 503 3.10 20.00 -31.73
CA LYS A 503 3.49 19.48 -33.06
C LYS A 503 3.19 18.01 -33.23
N LEU A 504 3.23 17.27 -32.13
CA LEU A 504 2.84 15.86 -32.06
C LEU A 504 1.38 15.79 -31.62
N PHE A 505 0.67 14.76 -32.06
CA PHE A 505 -0.73 14.58 -31.68
C PHE A 505 -0.86 14.05 -30.24
N ARG A 506 -1.97 14.38 -29.56
CA ARG A 506 -2.15 14.21 -28.10
C ARG A 506 -1.86 12.79 -27.60
N ALA A 507 -2.28 11.77 -28.37
CA ALA A 507 -2.09 10.36 -28.04
C ALA A 507 -0.62 9.90 -28.15
N ARG A 508 0.32 10.79 -28.45
CA ARG A 508 1.78 10.54 -28.50
C ARG A 508 2.57 11.54 -27.65
N HIS A 509 1.89 12.37 -26.86
CA HIS A 509 2.57 13.19 -25.86
C HIS A 509 3.02 12.30 -24.71
N HIS A 510 4.18 12.63 -24.12
CA HIS A 510 4.71 11.98 -22.94
C HIS A 510 4.90 13.00 -21.79
N PRO A 511 3.81 13.59 -21.26
CA PRO A 511 3.93 14.55 -20.16
C PRO A 511 4.69 13.93 -18.99
N ASN A 512 5.43 14.75 -18.26
CA ASN A 512 6.21 14.35 -17.08
C ASN A 512 7.21 13.20 -17.27
N ASN A 513 7.54 12.81 -18.52
CA ASN A 513 8.53 11.78 -18.78
C ASN A 513 9.90 12.26 -18.28
N VAL A 514 10.45 11.59 -17.26
CA VAL A 514 11.63 12.09 -16.52
C VAL A 514 12.83 12.32 -17.45
N TRP A 515 12.94 11.53 -18.50
CA TRP A 515 14.04 11.56 -19.46
C TRP A 515 13.93 12.76 -20.41
N ALA A 516 12.74 13.05 -20.92
CA ALA A 516 12.50 14.21 -21.76
C ALA A 516 12.55 15.51 -20.95
N LEU A 517 12.03 15.50 -19.71
CA LEU A 517 12.17 16.62 -18.77
C LEU A 517 13.64 16.94 -18.48
N HIS A 518 14.48 15.91 -18.25
CA HIS A 518 15.91 16.08 -18.04
C HIS A 518 16.57 16.73 -19.27
N GLY A 519 16.36 16.15 -20.45
CA GLY A 519 16.93 16.66 -21.70
C GLY A 519 16.49 18.09 -22.02
N TYR A 520 15.21 18.39 -21.84
CA TYR A 520 14.68 19.72 -22.11
C TYR A 520 15.18 20.77 -21.12
N HIS A 521 15.28 20.42 -19.83
CA HIS A 521 15.86 21.31 -18.82
C HIS A 521 17.31 21.67 -19.16
N GLU A 522 18.12 20.69 -19.56
CA GLU A 522 19.50 20.94 -19.98
C GLU A 522 19.56 21.89 -21.20
N CYS A 523 18.70 21.66 -22.20
CA CYS A 523 18.57 22.56 -23.36
C CYS A 523 18.19 23.99 -22.93
N ALA A 524 17.15 24.13 -22.10
CA ALA A 524 16.64 25.43 -21.68
C ALA A 524 17.70 26.24 -20.91
N VAL A 525 18.49 25.58 -20.05
CA VAL A 525 19.61 26.21 -19.35
C VAL A 525 20.69 26.68 -20.33
N LYS A 526 21.11 25.82 -21.27
CA LYS A 526 22.14 26.17 -22.27
C LYS A 526 21.71 27.31 -23.20
N LEU A 527 20.41 27.41 -23.51
CA LEU A 527 19.83 28.45 -24.35
C LEU A 527 19.51 29.75 -23.59
N GLY A 528 19.70 29.81 -22.27
CA GLY A 528 19.34 30.98 -21.46
C GLY A 528 17.83 31.22 -21.34
N LEU A 529 17.01 30.17 -21.48
CA LEU A 529 15.55 30.23 -21.35
C LEU A 529 15.13 30.10 -19.88
N ASP A 530 15.54 31.06 -19.06
CA ASP A 530 15.47 30.97 -17.59
C ASP A 530 14.05 30.68 -17.04
N GLY A 531 13.01 31.24 -17.67
CA GLY A 531 11.62 31.00 -17.27
C GLY A 531 11.17 29.57 -17.52
N GLU A 532 11.45 29.04 -18.72
CA GLU A 532 11.12 27.65 -19.07
C GLU A 532 11.96 26.67 -18.26
N ALA A 533 13.26 26.92 -18.13
CA ALA A 533 14.17 26.11 -17.32
C ALA A 533 13.65 25.97 -15.89
N ARG A 534 13.16 27.06 -15.28
CA ARG A 534 12.61 27.02 -13.92
C ARG A 534 11.37 26.15 -13.77
N VAL A 535 10.41 26.29 -14.69
CA VAL A 535 9.17 25.50 -14.69
C VAL A 535 9.48 24.01 -14.86
N ILE A 536 10.33 23.70 -15.85
CA ILE A 536 10.71 22.32 -16.16
C ILE A 536 11.55 21.72 -15.04
N LYS A 537 12.42 22.50 -14.38
CA LYS A 537 13.20 22.05 -13.21
C LYS A 537 12.30 21.58 -12.08
N GLN A 538 11.16 22.25 -11.85
CA GLN A 538 10.22 21.87 -10.79
C GLN A 538 9.50 20.55 -11.11
N GLN A 539 9.09 20.34 -12.36
CA GLN A 539 8.53 19.07 -12.82
C GLN A 539 9.57 17.96 -12.75
N LEU A 540 10.78 18.22 -13.25
CA LEU A 540 11.91 17.30 -13.23
C LEU A 540 12.29 16.90 -11.80
N LYS A 541 12.36 17.84 -10.86
CA LYS A 541 12.63 17.56 -9.45
C LYS A 541 11.60 16.61 -8.84
N THR A 542 10.34 16.76 -9.24
CA THR A 542 9.26 15.87 -8.82
C THR A 542 9.42 14.49 -9.44
N ALA A 543 9.69 14.40 -10.74
CA ALA A 543 9.89 13.12 -11.41
C ALA A 543 11.14 12.37 -10.90
N MET A 544 12.26 13.09 -10.70
CA MET A 544 13.54 12.55 -10.23
C MET A 544 13.47 11.93 -8.83
N ALA A 545 12.53 12.34 -7.98
CA ALA A 545 12.38 11.76 -6.64
C ALA A 545 11.85 10.30 -6.66
N PHE A 546 11.43 9.78 -7.82
CA PHE A 546 10.94 8.39 -7.99
C PHE A 546 11.90 7.47 -8.71
N VAL A 547 12.99 8.03 -9.19
CA VAL A 547 14.00 7.32 -9.95
C VAL A 547 14.88 6.51 -9.01
N ASP A 548 15.20 5.28 -9.38
CA ASP A 548 16.05 4.38 -8.59
C ASP A 548 17.47 4.21 -9.16
N VAL A 549 17.75 4.84 -10.31
CA VAL A 549 19.06 4.86 -10.97
C VAL A 549 19.41 6.27 -11.49
N PRO A 550 20.65 6.77 -11.35
CA PRO A 550 21.00 8.12 -11.77
C PRO A 550 20.71 8.38 -13.26
N ILE A 551 19.90 9.41 -13.55
CA ILE A 551 19.66 9.89 -14.92
C ILE A 551 20.59 11.07 -15.19
N GLU A 552 21.66 10.81 -15.93
CA GLU A 552 22.66 11.80 -16.32
C GLU A 552 22.39 12.40 -17.71
N SER A 553 21.58 11.71 -18.50
CA SER A 553 21.19 12.10 -19.85
C SER A 553 19.78 11.59 -20.13
N SER A 554 19.07 12.27 -21.01
CA SER A 554 17.79 11.85 -21.57
C SER A 554 17.87 10.55 -22.38
N CYS A 555 19.07 10.16 -22.81
CA CYS A 555 19.38 8.86 -23.40
C CYS A 555 20.88 8.54 -23.22
N TYR A 556 21.21 7.31 -22.84
CA TYR A 556 22.60 6.85 -22.65
C TYR A 556 23.37 6.61 -23.95
N CYS A 557 22.73 6.75 -25.11
CA CYS A 557 23.46 6.80 -26.38
C CYS A 557 24.40 8.01 -26.40
N ARG A 558 24.08 9.11 -25.72
CA ARG A 558 24.93 10.28 -25.58
C ARG A 558 26.14 10.01 -24.66
N ARG A 559 27.37 10.29 -25.13
CA ARG A 559 28.64 9.92 -24.47
C ARG A 559 29.45 11.09 -23.91
N ASP A 560 29.27 12.30 -24.44
CA ASP A 560 29.99 13.51 -23.97
C ASP A 560 29.73 13.81 -22.49
N VAL A 561 28.60 13.36 -21.94
CA VAL A 561 28.30 13.47 -20.50
C VAL A 561 29.26 12.63 -19.64
N LYS A 562 29.73 11.47 -20.14
CA LYS A 562 30.74 10.63 -19.46
C LYS A 562 32.15 11.23 -19.56
N ASN A 563 32.41 12.06 -20.58
CA ASN A 563 33.71 12.71 -20.83
C ASN A 563 33.77 14.18 -20.34
N ALA A 564 32.66 14.77 -19.92
CA ALA A 564 32.56 16.14 -19.39
C ALA A 564 33.19 16.33 -17.99
N ASN A 565 33.80 15.27 -17.45
CA ASN A 565 34.71 15.35 -16.31
C ASN A 565 35.99 16.16 -16.60
N GLY A 566 36.14 16.79 -17.77
CA GLY A 566 37.25 17.70 -18.08
C GLY A 566 37.09 19.17 -17.67
N CYS A 567 35.90 19.68 -17.30
CA CYS A 567 35.78 21.11 -16.96
C CYS A 567 34.78 21.53 -15.86
N CYS A 568 34.10 20.60 -15.19
CA CYS A 568 33.43 20.85 -13.90
C CYS A 568 33.42 19.54 -13.08
N HIS A 569 34.51 19.26 -12.37
CA HIS A 569 34.57 18.12 -11.44
C HIS A 569 33.81 18.46 -10.15
N PHE A 570 32.66 17.83 -9.93
CA PHE A 570 32.27 17.39 -8.58
C PHE A 570 32.50 15.87 -8.55
N VAL A 571 33.75 15.47 -8.29
CA VAL A 571 34.11 14.07 -8.00
C VAL A 571 34.66 14.01 -6.59
N VAL A 572 34.05 13.12 -5.81
CA VAL A 572 34.57 12.57 -4.56
C VAL A 572 35.87 11.83 -4.89
N GLN A 573 37.02 12.45 -4.64
CA GLN A 573 38.32 11.77 -4.69
C GLN A 573 38.51 10.93 -3.41
N ILE A 574 38.48 9.61 -3.58
CA ILE A 574 39.17 8.68 -2.69
C ILE A 574 40.65 8.72 -3.11
N GLU A 575 41.49 9.45 -2.36
CA GLU A 575 42.94 9.39 -2.51
C GLU A 575 43.56 8.54 -1.40
N SER A 576 44.13 7.41 -1.81
CA SER A 576 45.16 6.69 -1.08
C SER A 576 46.53 7.30 -1.38
N SER A 577 47.22 7.88 -0.38
CA SER A 577 48.68 7.72 -0.26
C SER A 577 49.29 8.24 1.05
N PRO A 578 50.49 7.74 1.44
CA PRO A 578 51.03 7.85 2.78
C PRO A 578 51.91 9.09 3.01
N ALA A 579 51.78 9.59 4.23
CA ALA A 579 52.75 10.21 5.15
C ALA A 579 54.05 10.92 4.67
N TYR A 580 54.29 12.05 5.37
CA TYR A 580 55.55 12.78 5.66
C TYR A 580 56.19 13.66 4.57
N TYR A 581 56.08 14.99 4.71
CA TYR A 581 57.12 15.86 5.32
C TYR A 581 56.64 17.32 5.43
N SER A 582 57.40 18.08 6.22
CA SER A 582 57.09 19.33 6.91
C SER A 582 57.26 20.65 6.12
N ASN A 583 56.78 21.72 6.77
CA ASN A 583 57.33 23.10 6.84
C ASN A 583 56.55 24.26 6.21
N THR A 584 55.86 25.00 7.10
CA THR A 584 55.94 26.45 7.37
C THR A 584 56.23 27.46 6.24
N ARG A 585 55.31 28.45 6.03
CA ARG A 585 55.50 29.88 6.38
C ARG A 585 54.48 30.85 5.71
N ARG A 586 53.88 31.69 6.57
CA ARG A 586 53.67 33.16 6.51
C ARG A 586 52.87 33.82 5.36
N LEU A 587 51.68 34.29 5.74
CA LEU A 587 51.16 35.68 5.72
C LEU A 587 51.86 36.72 4.82
N LYS A 588 51.05 37.40 3.98
CA LYS A 588 51.15 38.84 3.67
C LYS A 588 49.79 39.42 3.24
N THR A 589 49.62 40.70 3.52
CA THR A 589 48.41 41.52 3.62
C THR A 589 48.26 42.58 2.52
N TRP A 590 47.00 42.91 2.16
CA TRP A 590 46.42 44.26 1.82
C TRP A 590 46.68 44.88 0.40
N PRO A 591 45.94 45.92 -0.10
CA PRO A 591 44.66 46.57 0.35
C PRO A 591 43.64 47.14 -0.72
N HIS A 592 42.45 47.55 -0.22
CA HIS A 592 41.57 48.74 -0.48
C HIS A 592 41.12 49.32 -1.86
N SER A 593 39.78 49.43 -2.00
CA SER A 593 38.87 50.57 -2.41
C SER A 593 38.90 51.23 -3.81
N PHE A 594 37.71 51.49 -4.42
CA PHE A 594 37.10 52.81 -4.77
C PHE A 594 35.68 52.67 -5.42
N PRO A 595 34.78 53.70 -5.38
CA PRO A 595 33.34 53.66 -5.72
C PRO A 595 32.94 54.54 -6.95
N LEU A 596 31.68 54.48 -7.45
CA LEU A 596 31.06 55.58 -8.23
C LEU A 596 29.52 55.51 -8.41
N ILE A 597 28.91 56.70 -8.38
CA ILE A 597 27.51 57.14 -8.53
C ILE A 597 27.27 57.63 -9.98
N LEU A 598 26.02 57.60 -10.51
CA LEU A 598 25.37 58.60 -11.43
C LEU A 598 23.98 58.07 -11.90
N HIS A 599 22.85 58.66 -11.48
CA HIS A 599 22.05 59.77 -12.10
C HIS A 599 21.02 59.37 -13.17
N LEU A 600 19.76 59.80 -12.90
CA LEU A 600 18.53 59.79 -13.72
C LEU A 600 18.67 60.63 -15.03
N PRO A 601 17.74 60.51 -16.00
CA PRO A 601 16.54 61.37 -16.02
C PRO A 601 15.24 60.74 -16.59
N THR A 602 14.11 61.28 -16.12
CA THR A 602 12.75 61.18 -16.68
C THR A 602 12.58 62.01 -17.96
N PRO A 603 11.46 61.83 -18.69
CA PRO A 603 10.64 63.01 -18.99
C PRO A 603 9.14 62.84 -18.74
N THR A 604 8.57 63.96 -18.34
CA THR A 604 7.21 64.34 -17.93
C THR A 604 6.28 64.73 -19.09
N SER A 605 4.96 64.60 -18.90
CA SER A 605 3.93 65.67 -19.14
C SER A 605 2.54 65.19 -18.64
N THR A 606 2.02 65.67 -17.50
CA THR A 606 1.06 66.80 -17.30
C THR A 606 -0.23 66.66 -18.13
N ILE A 607 -1.44 66.56 -17.55
CA ILE A 607 -2.25 67.67 -16.99
C ILE A 607 -3.38 67.11 -16.07
N ASN A 608 -3.68 67.84 -14.99
CA ASN A 608 -4.86 67.77 -14.11
C ASN A 608 -5.40 69.22 -14.01
N PRO A 609 -6.57 69.60 -13.40
CA PRO A 609 -7.76 68.85 -12.94
C PRO A 609 -9.11 69.56 -13.27
N HIS A 610 -10.27 68.94 -12.99
CA HIS A 610 -11.41 69.51 -12.22
C HIS A 610 -12.73 68.72 -12.40
N ASN A 611 -13.44 68.58 -11.27
CA ASN A 611 -14.83 68.14 -11.04
C ASN A 611 -15.11 66.63 -10.89
N ALA A 612 -14.97 66.10 -9.67
CA ALA A 612 -16.11 65.63 -8.86
C ALA A 612 -15.63 65.16 -7.46
N ALA A 613 -16.48 65.40 -6.45
CA ALA A 613 -16.27 65.18 -5.02
C ALA A 613 -16.23 63.67 -4.63
N PRO A 614 -15.87 63.32 -3.38
CA PRO A 614 -15.18 62.08 -3.03
C PRO A 614 -16.12 60.88 -2.97
N ARG A 615 -15.66 59.73 -3.48
CA ARG A 615 -16.16 58.41 -3.09
C ARG A 615 -15.03 57.60 -2.49
N GLU A 616 -15.32 57.06 -1.33
CA GLU A 616 -14.47 56.34 -0.39
C GLU A 616 -13.70 55.20 -1.04
N GLU A 617 -12.49 54.98 -0.52
CA GLU A 617 -11.73 53.73 -0.67
C GLU A 617 -12.56 52.55 -0.14
N GLY A 618 -13.12 51.77 -1.06
CA GLY A 618 -13.83 50.53 -0.78
C GLY A 618 -12.99 49.32 -1.15
N SER A 619 -12.29 48.77 -0.15
CA SER A 619 -11.99 47.36 0.12
C SER A 619 -12.06 46.32 -1.04
N LEU A 620 -10.93 45.68 -1.31
CA LEU A 620 -10.79 44.43 -2.08
C LEU A 620 -11.27 43.17 -1.30
N VAL A 621 -11.91 43.31 -0.14
CA VAL A 621 -12.50 42.20 0.63
C VAL A 621 -13.96 42.02 0.20
N THR A 622 -14.29 41.20 -0.81
CA THR A 622 -15.73 40.91 -1.09
C THR A 622 -16.12 39.64 -1.87
N LYS A 623 -15.23 38.65 -2.14
CA LYS A 623 -15.70 37.36 -2.69
C LYS A 623 -15.20 36.08 -2.01
N HIS A 624 -14.01 36.07 -1.40
CA HIS A 624 -13.49 34.87 -0.75
C HIS A 624 -14.01 34.64 0.69
N SER A 625 -14.23 35.68 1.50
CA SER A 625 -14.71 35.48 2.89
C SER A 625 -16.14 34.93 2.97
N GLN A 626 -17.01 35.24 1.99
CA GLN A 626 -18.42 34.85 2.02
C GLN A 626 -18.63 33.32 2.01
N TYR A 627 -17.70 32.55 1.43
CA TYR A 627 -17.76 31.09 1.47
C TYR A 627 -17.48 30.53 2.86
N VAL A 628 -16.44 31.03 3.53
CA VAL A 628 -16.04 30.58 4.88
C VAL A 628 -17.13 30.94 5.88
N ASP A 629 -17.66 32.16 5.80
CA ASP A 629 -18.76 32.64 6.64
C ASP A 629 -20.01 31.76 6.53
N ASN A 630 -20.34 31.32 5.31
CA ASN A 630 -21.46 30.41 5.05
C ASN A 630 -21.20 28.99 5.57
N ALA A 631 -19.97 28.47 5.39
CA ALA A 631 -19.60 27.15 5.87
C ALA A 631 -19.64 27.05 7.40
N LEU A 632 -19.23 28.12 8.10
CA LEU A 632 -19.26 28.19 9.56
C LEU A 632 -20.67 28.33 10.16
N GLN A 633 -21.71 28.59 9.35
CA GLN A 633 -23.10 28.48 9.82
C GLN A 633 -23.51 27.02 10.10
N ASP A 634 -22.82 26.04 9.50
CA ASP A 634 -23.01 24.63 9.83
C ASP A 634 -22.32 24.31 11.17
N GLN A 635 -23.12 23.90 12.14
CA GLN A 635 -22.65 23.59 13.49
C GLN A 635 -21.60 22.47 13.52
N ASN A 636 -21.65 21.51 12.58
CA ASN A 636 -20.65 20.46 12.48
C ASN A 636 -19.31 21.00 11.98
N ILE A 637 -19.33 21.88 10.98
CA ILE A 637 -18.10 22.53 10.46
C ILE A 637 -17.50 23.44 11.53
N ALA A 638 -18.31 24.22 12.25
CA ALA A 638 -17.85 25.04 13.37
C ALA A 638 -17.21 24.20 14.49
N ARG A 639 -17.77 23.03 14.81
CA ARG A 639 -17.17 22.09 15.79
C ARG A 639 -15.85 21.51 15.31
N LEU A 640 -15.73 21.18 14.03
CA LEU A 640 -14.47 20.70 13.45
C LEU A 640 -13.39 21.78 13.49
N PHE A 641 -13.75 23.01 13.13
CA PHE A 641 -12.85 24.16 13.24
C PHE A 641 -12.43 24.40 14.70
N HIS A 642 -13.37 24.27 15.66
CA HIS A 642 -13.05 24.35 17.08
C HIS A 642 -12.09 23.22 17.52
N SER A 643 -12.35 21.98 17.11
CA SER A 643 -11.49 20.82 17.40
C SER A 643 -10.06 21.01 16.89
N TYR A 644 -9.90 21.66 15.73
CA TYR A 644 -8.58 22.05 15.26
C TYR A 644 -7.88 22.97 16.25
N THR A 645 -8.55 24.08 16.62
CA THR A 645 -7.97 25.10 17.51
C THR A 645 -7.69 24.57 18.92
N SER A 646 -8.53 23.67 19.44
CA SER A 646 -8.41 23.14 20.80
C SER A 646 -7.37 22.03 20.92
N ASP A 647 -7.29 21.14 19.92
CA ASP A 647 -6.62 19.85 20.10
C ASP A 647 -5.56 19.53 19.04
N ILE A 648 -5.84 19.80 17.75
CA ILE A 648 -4.98 19.38 16.63
C ILE A 648 -3.82 20.36 16.39
N SER A 649 -4.06 21.66 16.51
CA SER A 649 -3.05 22.72 16.30
C SER A 649 -1.79 22.53 17.15
N LYS A 650 -1.97 22.06 18.40
CA LYS A 650 -0.89 21.75 19.35
C LYS A 650 0.14 20.73 18.85
N TRP A 651 -0.20 19.94 17.83
CA TRP A 651 0.72 18.97 17.22
C TRP A 651 1.83 19.65 16.42
N TYR A 652 1.56 20.85 15.91
CA TYR A 652 2.47 21.60 15.04
C TYR A 652 3.27 22.67 15.79
N ASP A 653 2.77 23.14 16.93
CA ASP A 653 3.35 24.28 17.68
C ASP A 653 4.48 23.87 18.66
N LEU A 654 4.92 22.61 18.64
CA LEU A 654 5.90 22.08 19.59
C LEU A 654 7.23 22.85 19.62
N SER A 655 7.68 23.36 18.48
CA SER A 655 8.89 24.18 18.34
C SER A 655 8.59 25.62 17.92
N ASP A 656 7.37 26.11 18.16
CA ASP A 656 6.92 27.42 17.71
C ASP A 656 6.32 28.22 18.87
N SER A 657 7.06 29.23 19.34
CA SER A 657 6.69 30.04 20.50
C SER A 657 5.55 31.00 20.20
N LEU A 658 5.34 31.31 18.92
CA LEU A 658 4.20 32.10 18.47
C LEU A 658 2.95 31.24 18.31
N SER A 659 3.08 29.91 18.41
CA SER A 659 2.02 28.95 18.16
C SER A 659 1.31 29.25 16.84
N SER A 660 2.08 29.36 15.74
CA SER A 660 1.56 29.84 14.46
C SER A 660 0.43 28.97 13.94
N PHE A 661 0.45 27.64 14.17
CA PHE A 661 -0.64 26.76 13.75
C PHE A 661 -1.86 26.85 14.68
N GLY A 662 -1.69 27.25 15.94
CA GLY A 662 -2.76 27.48 16.91
C GLY A 662 -3.36 28.89 16.92
N GLN A 663 -2.59 29.91 16.52
CA GLN A 663 -3.00 31.31 16.58
C GLN A 663 -3.12 31.97 15.19
N ILE A 664 -2.11 31.80 14.34
CA ILE A 664 -2.04 32.50 13.05
C ILE A 664 -2.87 31.76 11.99
N VAL A 665 -2.70 30.44 11.86
CA VAL A 665 -3.38 29.61 10.85
C VAL A 665 -4.90 29.66 10.98
N PRO A 666 -5.53 29.51 12.18
CA PRO A 666 -6.97 29.64 12.32
C PRO A 666 -7.46 31.05 11.98
N THR A 667 -6.73 32.08 12.38
CA THR A 667 -7.09 33.47 12.07
C THR A 667 -7.09 33.70 10.56
N LEU A 668 -6.01 33.33 9.87
CA LEU A 668 -5.92 33.44 8.42
C LEU A 668 -6.95 32.56 7.70
N ALA A 669 -7.28 31.39 8.24
CA ALA A 669 -8.27 30.50 7.65
C ALA A 669 -9.70 31.08 7.64
N LEU A 670 -10.00 32.11 8.42
CA LEU A 670 -11.29 32.81 8.33
C LEU A 670 -11.38 33.65 7.04
N ASP A 671 -10.24 34.16 6.57
CA ASP A 671 -10.15 34.98 5.36
C ASP A 671 -9.67 34.20 4.12
N GLU A 672 -8.98 33.07 4.33
CA GLU A 672 -8.27 32.31 3.30
C GLU A 672 -8.79 30.87 3.16
N GLU A 673 -9.48 30.62 2.05
CA GLU A 673 -10.19 29.36 1.77
C GLU A 673 -9.27 28.13 1.72
N LEU A 674 -8.02 28.31 1.30
CA LEU A 674 -7.01 27.26 1.23
C LEU A 674 -6.72 26.65 2.60
N LEU A 675 -6.44 27.51 3.59
CA LEU A 675 -6.18 27.07 4.96
C LEU A 675 -7.46 26.56 5.62
N PHE A 676 -8.59 27.20 5.39
CA PHE A 676 -9.89 26.72 5.89
C PHE A 676 -10.14 25.28 5.45
N SER A 677 -9.96 25.01 4.16
CA SER A 677 -10.19 23.68 3.59
C SER A 677 -9.23 22.65 4.18
N ALA A 678 -7.96 22.99 4.36
CA ALA A 678 -6.97 22.12 4.99
C ALA A 678 -7.32 21.79 6.46
N ILE A 679 -7.72 22.80 7.24
CA ILE A 679 -8.13 22.65 8.65
C ILE A 679 -9.34 21.71 8.76
N ILE A 680 -10.39 21.96 7.97
CA ILE A 680 -11.61 21.15 8.05
C ILE A 680 -11.36 19.73 7.57
N ALA A 681 -10.58 19.55 6.49
CA ALA A 681 -10.21 18.23 5.99
C ALA A 681 -9.54 17.40 7.10
N LEU A 682 -8.46 17.93 7.69
CA LEU A 682 -7.71 17.26 8.75
C LEU A 682 -8.58 16.96 9.97
N SER A 683 -9.36 17.94 10.43
CA SER A 683 -10.19 17.80 11.64
C SER A 683 -11.31 16.80 11.44
N ALA A 684 -11.93 16.80 10.26
CA ALA A 684 -12.96 15.82 9.89
C ALA A 684 -12.37 14.42 9.80
N MET A 685 -11.16 14.26 9.24
CA MET A 685 -10.48 12.95 9.18
C MET A 685 -10.10 12.47 10.58
N HIS A 686 -9.55 13.36 11.42
CA HIS A 686 -9.25 13.03 12.81
C HIS A 686 -10.51 12.58 13.57
N THR A 687 -11.61 13.32 13.44
CA THR A 687 -12.91 12.98 14.06
C THR A 687 -13.47 11.66 13.51
N CYS A 688 -13.30 11.42 12.20
CA CYS A 688 -13.68 10.18 11.54
C CYS A 688 -12.97 8.97 12.15
N LYS A 689 -11.67 9.09 12.43
CA LYS A 689 -10.85 8.00 12.95
C LYS A 689 -10.99 7.81 14.46
N THR A 690 -11.45 8.83 15.19
CA THR A 690 -11.49 8.78 16.67
C THR A 690 -12.89 8.61 17.24
N SER A 691 -13.90 9.27 16.68
CA SER A 691 -15.20 9.42 17.35
C SER A 691 -16.41 9.13 16.46
N SER A 692 -16.38 9.50 15.18
CA SER A 692 -17.58 9.46 14.33
C SER A 692 -17.26 9.25 12.85
N PRO A 693 -17.41 8.03 12.31
CA PRO A 693 -17.09 7.69 10.92
C PRO A 693 -17.84 8.51 9.85
N SER A 694 -18.98 9.13 10.19
CA SER A 694 -19.77 9.93 9.24
C SER A 694 -19.05 11.18 8.71
N PHE A 695 -17.99 11.63 9.38
CA PHE A 695 -17.20 12.78 8.93
C PHE A 695 -16.27 12.48 7.74
N LEU A 696 -16.16 11.22 7.29
CA LEU A 696 -15.32 10.86 6.14
C LEU A 696 -15.64 11.69 4.89
N LYS A 697 -16.93 11.82 4.53
CA LYS A 697 -17.35 12.60 3.35
C LYS A 697 -16.97 14.08 3.46
N VAL A 698 -17.06 14.66 4.66
CA VAL A 698 -16.65 16.05 4.92
C VAL A 698 -15.13 16.18 4.77
N ALA A 699 -14.38 15.21 5.29
CA ALA A 699 -12.94 15.17 5.22
C ALA A 699 -12.45 15.10 3.77
N GLU A 700 -13.01 14.20 2.96
CA GLU A 700 -12.66 14.04 1.54
C GLU A 700 -13.07 15.24 0.69
N PHE A 701 -14.23 15.85 0.95
CA PHE A 701 -14.68 17.04 0.24
C PHE A 701 -13.72 18.22 0.42
N TYR A 702 -13.40 18.56 1.67
CA TYR A 702 -12.50 19.68 1.97
C TYR A 702 -11.04 19.36 1.59
N HIS A 703 -10.63 18.09 1.61
CA HIS A 703 -9.35 17.65 1.06
C HIS A 703 -9.27 17.95 -0.44
N HIS A 704 -10.22 17.46 -1.25
CA HIS A 704 -10.25 17.72 -2.70
C HIS A 704 -10.28 19.22 -3.02
N ARG A 705 -11.04 19.99 -2.24
CA ARG A 705 -11.11 21.44 -2.39
C ARG A 705 -9.75 22.11 -2.13
N CYS A 706 -9.08 21.73 -1.05
CA CYS A 706 -7.74 22.23 -0.73
C CYS A 706 -6.73 21.89 -1.83
N VAL A 707 -6.76 20.65 -2.35
CA VAL A 707 -5.89 20.21 -3.45
C VAL A 707 -6.13 21.02 -4.72
N ARG A 708 -7.40 21.28 -5.08
CA ARG A 708 -7.74 22.13 -6.24
C ARG A 708 -7.16 23.53 -6.11
N LEU A 709 -7.25 24.13 -4.92
CA LEU A 709 -6.67 25.46 -4.66
C LEU A 709 -5.14 25.44 -4.78
N LEU A 710 -4.47 24.41 -4.24
CA LEU A 710 -3.02 24.24 -4.39
C LEU A 710 -2.59 24.10 -5.86
N ILE A 711 -3.34 23.34 -6.68
CA ILE A 711 -3.05 23.16 -8.12
C ILE A 711 -3.13 24.49 -8.88
N THR A 712 -3.97 25.43 -8.44
CA THR A 712 -4.14 26.73 -9.12
C THR A 712 -3.06 27.75 -8.82
N LEU A 713 -2.20 27.50 -7.82
CA LEU A 713 -1.14 28.43 -7.42
C LEU A 713 -0.06 28.54 -8.50
N ARG A 714 0.44 29.76 -8.71
CA ARG A 714 1.54 30.06 -9.64
C ARG A 714 2.79 30.49 -8.86
N GLU A 715 3.94 30.45 -9.52
CA GLU A 715 5.18 30.93 -8.91
C GLU A 715 5.09 32.43 -8.55
N GLY A 716 5.53 32.81 -7.34
CA GLY A 716 5.44 34.18 -6.84
C GLY A 716 4.10 34.56 -6.21
N ASP A 717 3.14 33.62 -6.13
CA ASP A 717 1.87 33.85 -5.43
C ASP A 717 2.10 34.26 -3.96
N GLN A 718 1.29 35.20 -3.47
CA GLN A 718 1.35 35.66 -2.09
C GLN A 718 1.07 34.53 -1.09
N LEU A 719 0.27 33.53 -1.46
CA LEU A 719 -0.02 32.36 -0.62
C LEU A 719 1.20 31.46 -0.43
N ILE A 720 2.11 31.41 -1.40
CA ILE A 720 3.38 30.67 -1.31
C ILE A 720 4.39 31.49 -0.50
N THR A 721 4.61 32.75 -0.89
CA THR A 721 5.64 33.63 -0.27
C THR A 721 5.32 34.02 1.18
N ARG A 722 4.07 33.94 1.62
CA ARG A 722 3.66 34.11 3.03
C ARG A 722 3.58 32.81 3.82
N GLY A 723 3.77 31.65 3.19
CA GLY A 723 3.81 30.33 3.84
C GLY A 723 2.46 29.64 4.07
N LEU A 724 1.36 30.19 3.55
CA LEU A 724 0.03 29.59 3.70
C LEU A 724 -0.08 28.27 2.93
N ALA A 725 0.49 28.21 1.72
CA ALA A 725 0.51 26.99 0.91
C ALA A 725 1.33 25.86 1.57
N LEU A 726 2.46 26.21 2.18
CA LEU A 726 3.27 25.26 2.95
C LEU A 726 2.50 24.74 4.18
N ALA A 727 1.88 25.63 4.95
CA ALA A 727 1.06 25.26 6.10
C ALA A 727 -0.12 24.36 5.71
N ALA A 728 -0.86 24.71 4.65
CA ALA A 728 -1.95 23.89 4.12
C ALA A 728 -1.47 22.48 3.72
N THR A 729 -0.29 22.39 3.11
CA THR A 729 0.27 21.10 2.66
C THR A 729 0.74 20.23 3.82
N CYS A 730 1.29 20.81 4.89
CA CYS A 730 1.55 20.09 6.14
C CYS A 730 0.25 19.50 6.74
N LEU A 731 -0.85 20.28 6.76
CA LEU A 731 -2.14 19.79 7.24
C LEU A 731 -2.72 18.67 6.35
N LEU A 732 -2.62 18.78 5.02
CA LEU A 732 -3.07 17.72 4.10
C LEU A 732 -2.27 16.43 4.25
N ARG A 733 -0.96 16.53 4.50
CA ARG A 733 -0.15 15.34 4.76
C ARG A 733 -0.60 14.63 6.03
N SER A 734 -0.86 15.38 7.10
CA SER A 734 -1.42 14.86 8.34
C SER A 734 -2.78 14.19 8.15
N PHE A 735 -3.59 14.71 7.20
CA PHE A 735 -4.83 14.07 6.77
C PHE A 735 -4.57 12.71 6.10
N GLU A 736 -3.61 12.62 5.17
CA GLU A 736 -3.27 11.38 4.47
C GLU A 736 -2.78 10.30 5.43
N ILE A 737 -1.93 10.72 6.36
CA ILE A 737 -1.42 9.90 7.46
C ILE A 737 -2.58 9.31 8.28
N LEU A 738 -3.60 10.10 8.59
CA LEU A 738 -4.79 9.65 9.32
C LEU A 738 -5.70 8.75 8.48
N GLN A 739 -5.86 9.04 7.19
CA GLN A 739 -6.74 8.28 6.30
C GLN A 739 -6.29 6.81 6.20
N GLY A 740 -4.99 6.55 6.12
CA GLY A 740 -4.40 5.21 6.21
C GLY A 740 -4.74 4.24 5.08
N VAL A 741 -5.43 4.72 4.02
CA VAL A 741 -5.88 3.92 2.87
C VAL A 741 -5.49 4.67 1.60
N GLY A 742 -4.28 4.42 1.10
CA GLY A 742 -3.77 4.99 -0.15
C GLY A 742 -2.46 4.32 -0.56
N PRO A 743 -2.16 4.16 -1.87
CA PRO A 743 -0.98 3.45 -2.37
C PRO A 743 0.34 4.20 -2.13
N ASP A 744 0.30 5.45 -1.65
CA ASP A 744 1.49 6.20 -1.27
C ASP A 744 1.18 7.32 -0.26
N PRO A 745 1.65 7.25 1.00
CA PRO A 745 1.52 8.33 1.99
C PRO A 745 2.40 9.57 1.68
N ASN A 746 3.04 9.65 0.51
CA ASN A 746 3.98 10.72 0.14
C ASN A 746 3.44 11.82 -0.77
N MET A 747 2.18 11.78 -1.20
CA MET A 747 1.67 12.68 -2.24
C MET A 747 1.85 14.15 -1.86
N HIS A 748 1.41 14.59 -0.68
CA HIS A 748 1.59 15.97 -0.23
C HIS A 748 2.97 16.27 0.37
N LEU A 749 3.72 15.25 0.82
CA LEU A 749 5.11 15.41 1.26
C LEU A 749 6.02 15.94 0.13
N ARG A 750 5.74 15.63 -1.14
CA ARG A 750 6.51 16.17 -2.28
C ARG A 750 6.17 17.62 -2.62
N GLY A 751 4.89 17.99 -2.49
CA GLY A 751 4.44 19.39 -2.66
C GLY A 751 5.05 20.29 -1.58
N ALA A 752 5.02 19.84 -0.32
CA ALA A 752 5.64 20.56 0.78
C ALA A 752 7.16 20.67 0.61
N TYR A 753 7.82 19.60 0.13
CA TYR A 753 9.25 19.64 -0.21
C TYR A 753 9.57 20.69 -1.28
N SER A 754 8.83 20.72 -2.39
CA SER A 754 9.00 21.72 -3.44
C SER A 754 8.94 23.13 -2.86
N MET A 755 7.93 23.43 -2.04
CA MET A 755 7.76 24.76 -1.43
C MET A 755 8.82 25.09 -0.37
N ALA A 756 9.18 24.11 0.48
CA ALA A 756 10.21 24.27 1.50
C ALA A 756 11.62 24.43 0.90
N SER A 757 11.85 23.90 -0.30
CA SER A 757 13.15 23.95 -0.99
C SER A 757 13.27 25.04 -2.06
N LEU A 758 12.18 25.74 -2.40
CA LEU A 758 12.18 26.90 -3.30
C LEU A 758 12.74 28.15 -2.64
N HIS A 759 12.74 28.20 -1.31
CA HIS A 759 13.36 29.25 -0.55
C HIS A 759 14.75 28.79 -0.10
N ASP A 760 15.74 29.68 -0.19
CA ASP A 760 17.03 29.53 0.48
C ASP A 760 16.81 29.74 1.98
N VAL A 761 15.98 28.86 2.58
CA VAL A 761 15.37 29.05 3.90
C VAL A 761 16.44 29.23 4.97
N LEU A 762 17.66 28.73 4.73
CA LEU A 762 18.74 28.63 5.72
C LEU A 762 19.83 29.70 5.63
N SER A 763 19.73 30.66 4.70
CA SER A 763 20.76 31.69 4.50
C SER A 763 20.50 33.05 5.19
N GLY A 764 19.35 33.25 5.86
CA GLY A 764 19.13 34.48 6.65
C GLY A 764 17.85 34.53 7.50
N ASN A 765 18.00 34.88 8.79
CA ASN A 765 16.96 35.18 9.80
C ASN A 765 15.74 34.22 9.85
N LEU A 766 15.95 33.06 10.46
CA LEU A 766 15.14 31.85 10.32
C LEU A 766 14.16 31.55 11.47
N GLN A 767 13.71 32.55 12.21
CA GLN A 767 12.89 32.30 13.40
C GLN A 767 11.52 32.99 13.40
N ALA A 768 11.20 33.80 12.41
CA ALA A 768 9.97 34.60 12.42
C ALA A 768 8.96 34.16 11.34
N GLY A 769 7.75 33.81 11.78
CA GLY A 769 6.56 33.70 10.93
C GLY A 769 6.20 32.28 10.46
N LEU A 770 5.06 32.20 9.74
CA LEU A 770 4.41 30.94 9.34
C LEU A 770 5.28 30.05 8.44
N LEU A 771 6.13 30.64 7.60
CA LEU A 771 7.08 29.89 6.77
C LEU A 771 8.08 29.08 7.60
N GLY A 772 8.64 29.68 8.65
CA GLY A 772 9.56 29.00 9.56
C GLY A 772 8.86 27.86 10.31
N ALA A 773 7.65 28.12 10.83
CA ALA A 773 6.84 27.10 11.48
C ALA A 773 6.49 25.93 10.53
N GLY A 774 6.14 26.23 9.27
CA GLY A 774 5.87 25.24 8.23
C GLY A 774 7.10 24.39 7.88
N PHE A 775 8.28 25.02 7.74
CA PHE A 775 9.53 24.31 7.45
C PHE A 775 9.90 23.31 8.55
N TRP A 776 9.84 23.73 9.81
CA TRP A 776 10.20 22.89 10.95
C TRP A 776 9.21 21.72 11.13
N ASN A 777 7.93 21.93 10.84
CA ASN A 777 6.94 20.86 10.81
C ASN A 777 7.21 19.88 9.67
N TYR A 778 7.41 20.38 8.45
CA TYR A 778 7.77 19.58 7.28
C TYR A 778 8.99 18.69 7.56
N LEU A 779 10.09 19.25 8.07
CA LEU A 779 11.32 18.51 8.33
C LEU A 779 11.10 17.37 9.34
N ARG A 780 10.32 17.59 10.39
CA ARG A 780 10.04 16.56 11.39
C ARG A 780 9.15 15.44 10.85
N GLU A 781 8.17 15.80 10.06
CA GLU A 781 7.36 14.82 9.37
C GLU A 781 8.21 14.04 8.33
N ASP A 782 9.13 14.70 7.60
CA ASP A 782 10.09 14.04 6.67
C ASP A 782 11.01 13.07 7.44
N ILE A 783 11.58 13.48 8.58
CA ILE A 783 12.35 12.60 9.50
C ILE A 783 11.52 11.37 9.88
N THR A 784 10.25 11.57 10.24
CA THR A 784 9.35 10.48 10.62
C THR A 784 9.22 9.48 9.48
N PHE A 785 8.91 9.98 8.29
CA PHE A 785 8.76 9.17 7.10
C PHE A 785 10.05 8.41 6.75
N SER A 786 11.20 9.10 6.72
CA SER A 786 12.52 8.50 6.46
C SER A 786 12.88 7.42 7.46
N LEU A 787 12.56 7.62 8.75
CA LEU A 787 12.70 6.60 9.76
C LEU A 787 11.83 5.38 9.42
N PHE A 788 10.54 5.55 9.12
CA PHE A 788 9.63 4.44 8.80
C PHE A 788 10.04 3.63 7.56
N GLU A 789 10.44 4.31 6.49
CA GLU A 789 10.73 3.68 5.20
C GLU A 789 12.21 3.31 5.01
N LYS A 790 13.08 3.61 5.99
CA LYS A 790 14.55 3.41 5.92
C LYS A 790 15.19 4.07 4.70
N CYS A 791 14.77 5.28 4.35
CA CYS A 791 15.32 6.04 3.24
C CYS A 791 15.93 7.35 3.74
N PRO A 792 16.82 8.01 2.97
CA PRO A 792 17.22 9.38 3.26
C PRO A 792 16.00 10.32 3.34
N LEU A 793 16.20 11.49 3.93
CA LEU A 793 15.25 12.59 3.84
C LEU A 793 15.09 13.02 2.39
N LYS A 794 13.91 13.51 2.04
CA LYS A 794 13.73 14.22 0.77
C LYS A 794 14.46 15.55 0.79
N MET A 795 14.59 16.14 1.98
CA MET A 795 15.40 17.34 2.19
C MET A 795 16.90 17.02 2.22
N ASN A 796 17.66 17.63 1.31
CA ASN A 796 19.10 17.67 1.43
C ASN A 796 19.48 18.73 2.49
N LEU A 797 20.16 18.29 3.54
CA LEU A 797 20.60 19.12 4.67
C LEU A 797 22.10 19.44 4.64
N ASP A 798 22.85 19.01 3.62
CA ASP A 798 24.32 19.08 3.61
C ASP A 798 24.82 20.53 3.63
N SER A 799 24.17 21.41 2.88
CA SER A 799 24.44 22.85 2.84
C SER A 799 23.83 23.63 4.01
N THR A 800 23.03 22.97 4.86
CA THR A 800 22.34 23.62 5.98
C THR A 800 23.31 23.82 7.16
N PRO A 801 23.61 25.05 7.61
CA PRO A 801 24.42 25.24 8.80
C PRO A 801 23.70 24.69 10.03
N LEU A 802 24.45 24.13 10.98
CA LEU A 802 23.89 23.79 12.28
C LEU A 802 23.53 25.08 13.02
N VAL A 803 22.43 25.07 13.76
CA VAL A 803 22.06 26.17 14.64
C VAL A 803 23.05 26.20 15.80
N THR A 804 23.95 27.19 15.80
CA THR A 804 25.04 27.33 16.78
C THR A 804 24.71 28.31 17.92
N TYR A 805 23.71 29.16 17.73
CA TYR A 805 23.25 30.14 18.70
C TYR A 805 21.83 29.80 19.15
N HIS A 806 21.62 29.77 20.47
CA HIS A 806 20.36 29.34 21.09
C HIS A 806 19.89 30.41 22.07
N GLU A 807 18.79 31.11 21.77
CA GLU A 807 18.16 32.08 22.68
C GLU A 807 16.97 31.49 23.43
N SER A 808 16.33 30.47 22.84
CA SER A 808 15.13 29.83 23.37
C SER A 808 15.28 28.30 23.45
N GLY A 809 14.42 27.66 24.26
CA GLY A 809 14.37 26.20 24.32
C GLY A 809 14.00 25.53 22.97
N GLN A 810 13.37 26.26 22.06
CA GLN A 810 12.97 25.77 20.74
C GLN A 810 14.15 25.67 19.78
N ASP A 811 15.14 26.56 19.94
CA ASP A 811 16.37 26.51 19.16
C ASP A 811 17.09 25.19 19.40
N TYR A 812 17.11 24.70 20.64
CA TYR A 812 17.69 23.41 20.96
C TYR A 812 16.95 22.24 20.29
N LEU A 813 15.61 22.31 20.21
CA LEU A 813 14.80 21.31 19.49
C LEU A 813 15.04 21.36 17.98
N ASN A 814 15.16 22.55 17.40
CA ASN A 814 15.46 22.75 16.00
C ASN A 814 16.89 22.26 15.65
N SER A 815 17.87 22.57 16.49
CA SER A 815 19.25 22.10 16.37
C SER A 815 19.34 20.57 16.36
N ILE A 816 18.73 19.88 17.33
CA ILE A 816 18.78 18.41 17.37
C ILE A 816 17.97 17.78 16.23
N THR A 817 16.91 18.45 15.76
CA THR A 817 16.15 18.03 14.56
C THR A 817 17.07 18.02 13.32
N LEU A 818 17.88 19.07 13.12
CA LEU A 818 18.85 19.12 12.03
C LEU A 818 19.96 18.07 12.17
N ILE A 819 20.51 17.90 13.37
CA ILE A 819 21.56 16.89 13.63
C ILE A 819 21.03 15.49 13.33
N LEU A 820 19.84 15.14 13.83
CA LEU A 820 19.17 13.88 13.52
C LEU A 820 18.94 13.72 12.02
N GLY A 821 18.45 14.76 11.34
CA GLY A 821 18.20 14.69 9.91
C GLY A 821 19.47 14.42 9.11
N LYS A 822 20.58 15.09 9.44
CA LYS A 822 21.89 14.81 8.86
C LYS A 822 22.37 13.38 9.17
N SER A 823 22.15 12.88 10.39
CA SER A 823 22.46 11.48 10.74
C SER A 823 21.70 10.48 9.87
N ILE A 824 20.42 10.73 9.61
CA ILE A 824 19.56 9.87 8.78
C ILE A 824 20.03 9.88 7.32
N ASN A 825 20.27 11.07 6.75
CA ASN A 825 20.81 11.18 5.39
C ASN A 825 22.12 10.43 5.24
N MET A 826 23.05 10.59 6.17
CA MET A 826 24.34 9.92 6.14
C MET A 826 24.19 8.40 6.28
N ALA A 827 23.35 7.93 7.21
CA ALA A 827 23.12 6.49 7.44
C ALA A 827 22.47 5.77 6.25
N TYR A 828 21.50 6.40 5.57
CA TYR A 828 20.74 5.76 4.50
C TYR A 828 21.22 6.11 3.08
N SER A 829 22.11 7.10 2.92
CA SER A 829 22.82 7.36 1.64
C SER A 829 24.12 6.56 1.50
N GLN A 830 24.37 5.62 2.42
CA GLN A 830 25.57 4.76 2.48
C GLN A 830 26.91 5.52 2.60
N ASP A 831 26.93 6.73 3.15
CA ASP A 831 28.18 7.42 3.47
C ASP A 831 28.82 6.77 4.71
N THR A 832 29.94 6.08 4.48
CA THR A 832 30.71 5.34 5.48
C THR A 832 31.99 6.06 5.90
N ALA A 833 32.20 7.30 5.45
CA ALA A 833 33.39 8.06 5.77
C ALA A 833 33.49 8.33 7.28
N ILE A 834 34.51 7.74 7.91
CA ILE A 834 34.77 7.83 9.36
C ILE A 834 34.83 9.30 9.83
N LEU A 835 35.38 10.20 9.01
CA LEU A 835 35.53 11.62 9.31
C LEU A 835 34.17 12.32 9.48
N HIS A 836 33.17 11.99 8.67
CA HIS A 836 31.84 12.62 8.72
C HIS A 836 31.07 12.21 9.97
N TRP A 837 31.11 10.93 10.33
CA TRP A 837 30.56 10.43 11.60
C TRP A 837 31.24 11.04 12.82
N LYS A 838 32.57 11.23 12.77
CA LYS A 838 33.32 11.90 13.83
C LYS A 838 32.88 13.36 14.00
N ASN A 839 32.81 14.13 12.92
CA ASN A 839 32.37 15.54 12.95
C ASN A 839 30.93 15.68 13.47
N LEU A 840 30.03 14.77 13.08
CA LEU A 840 28.65 14.78 13.57
C LEU A 840 28.57 14.41 15.06
N THR A 841 29.40 13.48 15.50
CA THR A 841 29.50 13.11 16.92
C THR A 841 30.06 14.25 17.76
N GLU A 842 31.10 14.95 17.28
CA GLU A 842 31.63 16.17 17.92
C GLU A 842 30.57 17.27 18.00
N SER A 843 29.83 17.50 16.91
CA SER A 843 28.71 18.45 16.87
C SER A 843 27.62 18.10 17.88
N LEU A 844 27.28 16.81 18.02
CA LEU A 844 26.31 16.33 19.01
C LEU A 844 26.82 16.51 20.45
N LYS A 845 28.11 16.25 20.69
CA LYS A 845 28.77 16.47 22.00
C LYS A 845 28.75 17.94 22.39
N ASP A 846 29.10 18.83 21.47
CA ASP A 846 29.10 20.27 21.70
C ASP A 846 27.68 20.80 21.95
N TRP A 847 26.71 20.35 21.14
CA TRP A 847 25.30 20.66 21.36
C TRP A 847 24.81 20.18 22.73
N ARG A 848 25.19 18.96 23.16
CA ARG A 848 24.79 18.41 24.45
C ARG A 848 25.41 19.18 25.62
N LYS A 849 26.67 19.60 25.52
CA LYS A 849 27.35 20.45 26.53
C LYS A 849 26.70 21.84 26.64
N ALA A 850 26.17 22.36 25.53
CA ALA A 850 25.48 23.66 25.50
C ALA A 850 24.04 23.60 26.05
N CYS A 851 23.48 22.41 26.30
CA CYS A 851 22.12 22.25 26.83
C CYS A 851 22.04 22.69 28.32
N PRO A 852 21.11 23.59 28.69
CA PRO A 852 20.91 23.99 30.08
C PRO A 852 20.39 22.86 30.97
N ASP A 853 20.71 22.90 32.27
CA ASP A 853 20.29 21.87 33.23
C ASP A 853 18.77 21.73 33.38
N HIS A 854 18.00 22.80 33.20
CA HIS A 854 16.54 22.77 33.30
C HIS A 854 15.85 21.99 32.17
N MET A 855 16.58 21.58 31.12
CA MET A 855 16.06 20.68 30.09
C MET A 855 16.09 19.21 30.50
N ARG A 856 16.83 18.87 31.57
CA ARG A 856 16.84 17.52 32.14
C ARG A 856 15.47 17.19 32.74
N PRO A 857 15.09 15.90 32.80
CA PRO A 857 13.87 15.52 33.50
C PRO A 857 13.96 15.94 34.98
N PHE A 858 12.92 16.60 35.49
CA PHE A 858 12.88 17.01 36.91
C PHE A 858 12.56 15.82 37.82
N SER A 859 12.02 14.74 37.26
CA SER A 859 11.80 13.48 37.96
C SER A 859 11.92 12.30 37.01
N ARG A 860 12.55 11.24 37.50
CA ARG A 860 12.69 9.95 36.81
C ARG A 860 12.43 8.85 37.82
N GLN A 861 11.43 8.01 37.57
CA GLN A 861 11.08 6.88 38.42
C GLN A 861 11.13 5.59 37.61
N THR A 862 12.08 4.72 37.95
CA THR A 862 12.09 3.34 37.48
C THR A 862 11.04 2.56 38.28
N SER A 863 9.96 2.14 37.62
CA SER A 863 8.97 1.28 38.25
C SER A 863 9.42 -0.18 38.20
N THR A 864 9.19 -0.94 39.27
CA THR A 864 9.32 -2.40 39.26
C THR A 864 8.11 -3.10 38.63
N SER A 865 7.02 -2.36 38.34
CA SER A 865 5.76 -2.88 37.78
C SER A 865 5.54 -2.53 36.29
N HIS A 866 6.38 -1.67 35.70
CA HIS A 866 6.30 -1.26 34.30
C HIS A 866 7.66 -1.36 33.63
N LEU A 867 7.70 -1.87 32.39
CA LEU A 867 8.92 -2.10 31.62
C LEU A 867 9.68 -0.79 31.31
N PHE A 868 8.97 0.34 31.27
CA PHE A 868 9.53 1.64 30.89
C PHE A 868 9.60 2.61 32.09
N PRO A 869 10.65 3.44 32.17
CA PRO A 869 10.77 4.44 33.22
C PRO A 869 9.71 5.54 33.05
N ALA A 870 9.19 6.04 34.17
CA ALA A 870 8.39 7.25 34.16
C ALA A 870 9.32 8.47 34.21
N VAL A 871 9.28 9.32 33.18
CA VAL A 871 10.21 10.44 33.00
C VAL A 871 9.45 11.75 32.78
N TRP A 872 9.54 12.69 33.73
CA TRP A 872 8.78 13.94 33.70
C TRP A 872 9.66 15.15 33.41
N PHE A 873 9.16 16.04 32.54
CA PHE A 873 9.86 17.22 32.04
C PHE A 873 9.06 18.49 32.30
N LEU A 874 9.75 19.62 32.47
CA LEU A 874 9.11 20.91 32.71
C LEU A 874 8.22 21.37 31.54
N GLN A 875 8.55 20.99 30.31
CA GLN A 875 7.84 21.40 29.10
C GLN A 875 7.81 20.26 28.07
N PRO A 876 6.79 20.18 27.19
CA PRO A 876 6.69 19.19 26.12
C PRO A 876 7.92 19.13 25.21
N TYR A 877 8.44 20.29 24.77
CA TYR A 877 9.60 20.32 23.88
C TYR A 877 10.88 19.81 24.55
N HIS A 878 11.02 19.87 25.89
CA HIS A 878 12.17 19.27 26.58
C HIS A 878 12.21 17.74 26.44
N ALA A 879 11.05 17.07 26.50
CA ALA A 879 11.01 15.63 26.27
C ALA A 879 11.24 15.28 24.79
N ALA A 880 10.74 16.11 23.86
CA ALA A 880 11.04 15.94 22.44
C ALA A 880 12.53 16.12 22.13
N ILE A 881 13.20 17.09 22.75
CA ILE A 881 14.66 17.28 22.66
C ILE A 881 15.40 16.02 23.08
N LEU A 882 15.07 15.44 24.25
CA LEU A 882 15.73 14.24 24.72
C LEU A 882 15.43 13.03 23.83
N HIS A 883 14.19 12.92 23.35
CA HIS A 883 13.80 11.85 22.43
C HIS A 883 14.62 11.89 21.13
N TYR A 884 14.70 13.06 20.48
CA TYR A 884 15.48 13.24 19.26
C TYR A 884 16.97 12.95 19.50
N TYR A 885 17.51 13.43 20.62
CA TYR A 885 18.88 13.13 21.04
C TYR A 885 19.15 11.62 21.16
N LEU A 886 18.28 10.88 21.85
CA LEU A 886 18.45 9.43 22.01
C LEU A 886 18.34 8.68 20.66
N VAL A 887 17.45 9.11 19.76
CA VAL A 887 17.37 8.53 18.42
C VAL A 887 18.66 8.79 17.64
N THR A 888 19.18 10.02 17.65
CA THR A 888 20.48 10.36 17.04
C THR A 888 21.61 9.52 17.60
N MET A 889 21.68 9.36 18.94
CA MET A 889 22.66 8.52 19.62
C MET A 889 22.57 7.06 19.17
N THR A 890 21.35 6.58 18.92
CA THR A 890 21.13 5.22 18.44
C THR A 890 21.66 5.06 17.01
N PHE A 891 21.47 6.06 16.14
CA PHE A 891 22.07 6.08 14.79
C PHE A 891 23.61 6.11 14.83
N ILE A 892 24.20 6.96 15.67
CA ILE A 892 25.67 7.01 15.84
C ILE A 892 26.19 5.66 16.37
N CYS A 893 25.51 5.06 17.33
CA CYS A 893 25.88 3.74 17.84
C CYS A 893 25.76 2.67 16.75
N LEU A 894 24.69 2.66 15.95
CA LEU A 894 24.47 1.69 14.89
C LEU A 894 25.49 1.78 13.75
N TYR A 895 25.74 2.99 13.25
CA TYR A 895 26.41 3.24 11.97
C TYR A 895 27.79 3.92 12.11
N GLY A 896 28.09 4.53 13.25
CA GLY A 896 29.39 5.12 13.59
C GLY A 896 30.35 4.17 14.33
N GLN A 897 31.47 4.70 14.84
CA GLN A 897 32.47 3.94 15.61
C GLN A 897 32.11 3.83 17.10
N SER A 898 32.31 2.65 17.69
CA SER A 898 31.95 2.35 19.10
C SER A 898 32.74 3.20 20.10
N GLU A 899 34.01 3.49 19.82
CA GLU A 899 34.93 4.28 20.66
C GLU A 899 34.48 5.74 20.81
N ALA A 900 33.60 6.24 19.92
CA ALA A 900 33.10 7.61 19.98
C ALA A 900 32.11 7.85 21.13
N LEU A 901 31.57 6.76 21.73
CA LEU A 901 30.61 6.75 22.83
C LEU A 901 31.28 6.77 24.23
N ASP A 902 32.57 6.44 24.33
CA ASP A 902 33.28 6.25 25.62
C ASP A 902 33.39 7.54 26.44
N ASP A 903 33.34 8.71 25.80
CA ASP A 903 33.39 10.05 26.42
C ASP A 903 32.01 10.72 26.58
N MET A 904 30.91 10.01 26.30
CA MET A 904 29.56 10.60 26.39
C MET A 904 28.88 10.25 27.71
N ASP A 905 28.54 11.28 28.47
CA ASP A 905 27.86 11.24 29.76
C ASP A 905 26.41 10.72 29.60
N ILE A 906 26.28 9.41 29.41
CA ILE A 906 25.00 8.71 29.23
C ILE A 906 24.47 8.33 30.62
N LEU A 907 23.68 9.25 31.20
CA LEU A 907 22.65 8.96 32.23
C LEU A 907 23.06 8.11 33.45
N ASP A 908 24.34 8.08 33.85
CA ASP A 908 24.84 7.17 34.90
C ASP A 908 24.52 5.68 34.62
N LEU A 909 24.68 5.22 33.38
CA LEU A 909 24.29 3.86 32.95
C LEU A 909 25.50 2.95 32.69
N GLU A 910 25.94 2.18 33.70
CA GLU A 910 26.96 1.12 33.54
C GLU A 910 26.53 0.05 32.50
N ALA A 911 27.21 -0.08 31.37
CA ALA A 911 26.91 -1.07 30.33
C ALA A 911 28.21 -1.68 29.76
N ASP A 912 28.22 -3.01 29.59
CA ASP A 912 29.41 -3.77 29.18
C ASP A 912 29.41 -4.11 27.68
N SER A 913 28.32 -3.82 26.94
CA SER A 913 28.23 -4.08 25.49
C SER A 913 27.40 -3.06 24.71
N LYS A 914 27.68 -2.98 23.41
CA LYS A 914 26.96 -2.13 22.45
C LYS A 914 25.45 -2.42 22.42
N GLU A 915 25.08 -3.68 22.54
CA GLU A 915 23.68 -4.14 22.56
C GLU A 915 22.95 -3.65 23.81
N GLN A 916 23.60 -3.69 24.98
CA GLN A 916 23.03 -3.16 26.22
C GLN A 916 22.84 -1.64 26.16
N ILE A 917 23.74 -0.91 25.50
CA ILE A 917 23.59 0.54 25.28
C ILE A 917 22.36 0.84 24.41
N LEU A 918 22.19 0.12 23.30
CA LEU A 918 21.04 0.26 22.40
C LEU A 918 19.70 -0.11 23.09
N GLU A 919 19.71 -1.16 23.91
CA GLU A 919 18.55 -1.57 24.70
C GLU A 919 18.12 -0.49 25.69
N LYS A 920 19.09 0.10 26.41
CA LYS A 920 18.83 1.20 27.34
C LYS A 920 18.29 2.46 26.64
N PHE A 921 18.83 2.82 25.47
CA PHE A 921 18.28 3.91 24.67
C PHE A 921 16.83 3.64 24.29
N ALA A 922 16.51 2.42 23.85
CA ALA A 922 15.14 2.05 23.48
C ALA A 922 14.17 2.12 24.69
N ILE A 923 14.58 1.65 25.86
CA ILE A 923 13.79 1.74 27.10
C ILE A 923 13.51 3.19 27.48
N GLU A 924 14.53 4.05 27.42
CA GLU A 924 14.40 5.46 27.79
C GLU A 924 13.52 6.22 26.77
N ILE A 925 13.70 5.98 25.47
CA ILE A 925 12.84 6.52 24.40
C ILE A 925 11.38 6.17 24.66
N CYS A 926 11.09 4.91 24.96
CA CYS A 926 9.73 4.46 25.23
C CYS A 926 9.18 5.08 26.53
N GLY A 927 9.98 5.15 27.60
CA GLY A 927 9.58 5.78 28.86
C GLY A 927 9.20 7.25 28.73
N ILE A 928 9.98 8.01 27.95
CA ILE A 928 9.69 9.40 27.62
C ILE A 928 8.35 9.50 26.86
N ALA A 929 8.15 8.68 25.83
CA ALA A 929 6.94 8.70 25.02
C ALA A 929 5.67 8.38 25.84
N PHE A 930 5.73 7.37 26.73
CA PHE A 930 4.61 7.00 27.60
C PHE A 930 4.30 8.05 28.67
N THR A 931 5.33 8.68 29.24
CA THR A 931 5.15 9.61 30.37
C THR A 931 4.69 10.98 29.91
N ALA A 932 5.35 11.52 28.88
CA ALA A 932 5.19 12.92 28.54
C ALA A 932 3.85 13.20 27.83
N LYS A 933 3.19 12.16 27.27
CA LYS A 933 1.93 12.28 26.50
C LYS A 933 1.99 13.40 25.44
N ILE A 934 3.18 13.71 24.94
CA ILE A 934 3.38 14.84 24.04
C ILE A 934 2.90 14.44 22.67
N PRO A 935 2.13 15.27 21.95
CA PRO A 935 1.91 15.12 20.53
C PRO A 935 3.20 15.44 19.74
N SER A 936 4.32 14.77 20.04
CA SER A 936 5.55 14.87 19.27
C SER A 936 5.52 13.72 18.28
N VAL A 937 5.48 14.03 16.98
CA VAL A 937 6.05 13.36 15.79
C VAL A 937 5.90 11.81 15.67
N LEU A 938 6.04 11.05 16.74
CA LEU A 938 5.58 9.66 16.90
C LEU A 938 4.15 9.54 17.48
N ASN A 939 3.51 10.66 17.86
CA ASN A 939 2.11 10.74 18.33
C ASN A 939 1.11 11.32 17.30
N HIS A 940 1.51 11.45 16.04
CA HIS A 940 0.54 11.33 14.92
C HIS A 940 -0.11 9.91 15.01
N PRO A 941 -1.16 9.50 14.25
CA PRO A 941 -1.94 8.24 14.44
C PRO A 941 -1.13 6.92 14.34
N TYR A 942 0.18 7.05 14.27
CA TYR A 942 1.17 6.05 14.54
C TYR A 942 1.31 5.65 16.03
N THR A 943 0.52 6.07 17.01
CA THR A 943 0.49 5.30 18.28
C THR A 943 0.02 3.85 18.04
N HIS A 944 -0.81 3.64 17.02
CA HIS A 944 -1.18 2.31 16.55
C HIS A 944 -0.04 1.63 15.75
N LYS A 945 0.78 2.40 15.02
CA LYS A 945 1.91 1.89 14.21
C LYS A 945 3.27 1.89 14.92
N ALA A 946 3.49 2.59 16.02
CA ALA A 946 4.67 2.53 16.87
C ALA A 946 4.64 1.25 17.71
N HIS A 947 3.42 0.82 18.08
CA HIS A 947 3.14 -0.53 18.55
C HIS A 947 3.44 -1.61 17.48
N ILE A 948 3.28 -1.27 16.19
CA ILE A 948 3.70 -2.09 15.04
C ILE A 948 5.21 -1.95 14.75
N MET A 949 5.86 -0.80 14.95
CA MET A 949 7.30 -0.58 14.69
C MET A 949 8.19 -1.39 15.62
N LEU A 950 7.76 -1.56 16.87
CA LEU A 950 8.40 -2.51 17.79
C LEU A 950 8.21 -3.97 17.32
N ARG A 951 7.24 -4.25 16.44
CA ARG A 951 6.92 -5.59 15.90
C ARG A 951 7.38 -5.84 14.45
N THR A 952 7.69 -4.84 13.63
CA THR A 952 7.92 -5.01 12.18
C THR A 952 9.36 -4.91 11.70
N GLN A 953 10.38 -4.99 12.58
CA GLN A 953 11.80 -5.14 12.18
C GLN A 953 12.31 -4.07 11.19
N LYS A 954 11.71 -2.87 11.18
CA LYS A 954 11.88 -1.92 10.08
C LYS A 954 12.65 -0.63 10.39
N ILE A 955 13.42 -0.52 11.49
CA ILE A 955 14.36 0.62 11.65
C ILE A 955 15.76 0.26 12.17
N PHE A 956 15.96 -0.84 12.90
CA PHE A 956 17.24 -1.10 13.57
C PHE A 956 17.94 -2.39 13.08
N PRO A 957 18.95 -2.31 12.17
CA PRO A 957 19.69 -3.48 11.71
C PRO A 957 20.58 -4.13 12.78
N ALA A 958 21.01 -3.42 13.84
CA ALA A 958 21.70 -4.08 14.96
C ALA A 958 20.74 -4.88 15.85
N PHE A 959 19.48 -4.44 15.98
CA PHE A 959 18.42 -5.29 16.56
C PHE A 959 18.18 -6.53 15.69
N ALA A 960 18.34 -6.44 14.37
CA ALA A 960 18.24 -7.60 13.48
C ALA A 960 19.44 -8.55 13.55
N ARG A 961 20.66 -8.06 13.86
CA ARG A 961 21.84 -8.92 14.04
C ARG A 961 21.83 -9.62 15.40
N CYS A 962 21.34 -8.96 16.43
CA CYS A 962 20.99 -9.60 17.70
C CYS A 962 19.83 -10.59 17.46
N ALA A 963 18.72 -10.19 16.83
CA ALA A 963 17.61 -11.12 16.53
C ALA A 963 18.00 -12.32 15.63
N ARG A 964 18.97 -12.19 14.72
CA ARG A 964 19.48 -13.30 13.88
C ARG A 964 20.39 -14.26 14.63
N SER A 965 21.20 -13.77 15.58
CA SER A 965 21.94 -14.65 16.50
C SER A 965 20.98 -15.42 17.43
N PHE A 966 19.80 -14.85 17.72
CA PHE A 966 18.79 -15.45 18.59
C PHE A 966 17.76 -16.35 17.86
N ALA A 967 17.75 -16.33 16.51
CA ALA A 967 16.84 -17.14 15.69
C ALA A 967 17.47 -18.41 15.11
N THR A 968 18.78 -18.64 15.32
CA THR A 968 19.45 -19.91 14.98
C THR A 968 19.76 -20.74 16.22
N ALA A 969 18.82 -20.80 17.16
CA ALA A 969 18.69 -21.99 18.00
C ALA A 969 17.68 -22.88 17.30
N ALA A 970 18.08 -24.13 16.99
CA ALA A 970 17.21 -25.15 16.43
C ALA A 970 15.80 -25.09 17.04
N HIS A 971 14.75 -25.19 16.21
CA HIS A 971 13.37 -25.23 16.69
C HIS A 971 13.26 -26.27 17.81
N SER A 972 13.10 -25.79 19.04
CA SER A 972 12.90 -26.66 20.19
C SER A 972 11.50 -27.24 20.08
N LEU A 973 11.40 -28.57 20.04
CA LEU A 973 10.14 -29.31 20.00
C LEU A 973 9.38 -29.28 21.35
N GLN A 974 9.67 -28.33 22.23
CA GLN A 974 9.10 -28.25 23.58
C GLN A 974 8.66 -26.80 23.87
N PRO A 975 7.58 -26.62 24.65
CA PRO A 975 7.07 -25.30 24.97
C PRO A 975 8.03 -24.59 25.91
N GLY A 976 8.05 -23.26 25.83
CA GLY A 976 8.78 -22.44 26.80
C GLY A 976 8.31 -22.66 28.23
N VAL A 977 9.25 -22.89 29.14
CA VAL A 977 8.99 -23.02 30.57
C VAL A 977 9.77 -21.94 31.33
N VAL A 978 9.07 -21.17 32.15
CA VAL A 978 9.63 -20.23 33.11
C VAL A 978 9.49 -20.84 34.50
N GLN A 979 10.60 -20.91 35.24
CA GLN A 979 10.65 -21.36 36.62
C GLN A 979 10.99 -20.15 37.50
N PRO A 980 9.99 -19.50 38.11
CA PRO A 980 10.23 -18.38 38.99
C PRO A 980 10.99 -18.83 40.24
N SER A 981 11.89 -17.98 40.73
CA SER A 981 12.55 -18.16 42.00
C SER A 981 11.55 -18.06 43.16
N SER A 982 11.90 -18.63 44.32
CA SER A 982 11.06 -18.52 45.52
C SER A 982 10.78 -17.07 45.93
N ARG A 983 11.67 -16.13 45.57
CA ARG A 983 11.48 -14.70 45.78
C ARG A 983 10.41 -14.11 44.86
N GLU A 984 10.43 -14.46 43.58
CA GLU A 984 9.42 -14.02 42.60
C GLU A 984 8.03 -14.56 42.96
N VAL A 985 7.94 -15.84 43.35
CA VAL A 985 6.68 -16.44 43.83
C VAL A 985 6.18 -15.73 45.09
N LYS A 986 7.05 -15.51 46.08
CA LYS A 986 6.67 -14.82 47.33
C LYS A 986 6.22 -13.38 47.10
N ASN A 987 6.86 -12.69 46.16
CA ASN A 987 6.56 -11.29 45.85
C ASN A 987 5.44 -11.13 44.83
N LEU A 988 4.98 -12.22 44.20
CA LEU A 988 4.01 -12.23 43.10
C LEU A 988 4.47 -11.39 41.89
N THR A 989 5.78 -11.27 41.69
CA THR A 989 6.39 -10.44 40.64
C THR A 989 7.52 -11.20 39.98
N LEU A 990 7.47 -11.33 38.65
CA LEU A 990 8.58 -11.89 37.88
C LEU A 990 9.69 -10.86 37.79
N ASP A 991 10.94 -11.32 37.86
CA ASP A 991 12.07 -10.47 37.50
C ASP A 991 12.08 -10.18 35.99
N SER A 992 12.85 -9.17 35.59
CA SER A 992 12.92 -8.73 34.20
C SER A 992 13.32 -9.86 33.24
N ARG A 993 14.20 -10.77 33.67
CA ARG A 993 14.71 -11.87 32.85
C ARG A 993 13.66 -12.95 32.64
N ASN A 994 12.89 -13.31 33.68
CA ASN A 994 11.83 -14.30 33.57
C ASN A 994 10.60 -13.74 32.85
N LEU A 995 10.29 -12.46 33.02
CA LEU A 995 9.26 -11.79 32.24
C LEU A 995 9.64 -11.70 30.75
N GLU A 996 10.88 -11.31 30.44
CA GLU A 996 11.41 -11.30 29.06
C GLU A 996 11.36 -12.70 28.44
N LYS A 997 11.81 -13.74 29.15
CA LYS A 997 11.67 -15.13 28.70
C LYS A 997 10.22 -15.49 28.41
N ALA A 998 9.29 -15.12 29.29
CA ALA A 998 7.87 -15.42 29.10
C ALA A 998 7.32 -14.77 27.83
N VAL A 999 7.60 -13.48 27.62
CA VAL A 999 7.22 -12.72 26.42
C VAL A 999 7.85 -13.32 25.16
N ARG A 1000 9.12 -13.72 25.22
CA ARG A 1000 9.82 -14.37 24.10
C ARG A 1000 9.16 -15.69 23.71
N HIS A 1001 8.78 -16.51 24.68
CA HIS A 1001 8.08 -17.77 24.43
C HIS A 1001 6.66 -17.54 23.89
N MET A 1002 5.93 -16.55 24.38
CA MET A 1002 4.65 -16.15 23.80
C MET A 1002 4.78 -15.77 22.32
N HIS A 1003 5.81 -15.02 21.93
CA HIS A 1003 6.03 -14.66 20.53
C HIS A 1003 6.45 -15.85 19.65
N ARG A 1004 7.36 -16.69 20.15
CA ARG A 1004 7.91 -17.84 19.42
C ARG A 1004 6.90 -18.98 19.28
N ASP A 1005 6.33 -19.40 20.40
CA ASP A 1005 5.54 -20.62 20.53
C ASP A 1005 4.04 -20.35 20.56
N GLY A 1006 3.62 -19.12 20.84
CA GLY A 1006 2.22 -18.77 21.12
C GLY A 1006 1.76 -19.21 22.51
N LEU A 1007 2.68 -19.72 23.34
CA LEU A 1007 2.41 -20.26 24.66
C LEU A 1007 3.64 -20.19 25.57
N VAL A 1008 3.41 -19.99 26.86
CA VAL A 1008 4.43 -20.16 27.92
C VAL A 1008 3.83 -20.84 29.16
N ILE A 1009 4.62 -21.73 29.78
CA ILE A 1009 4.29 -22.35 31.07
C ILE A 1009 5.10 -21.66 32.17
N VAL A 1010 4.44 -21.21 33.23
CA VAL A 1010 5.09 -20.68 34.44
C VAL A 1010 4.87 -21.66 35.57
N GLU A 1011 5.94 -22.30 36.04
CA GLU A 1011 5.81 -23.40 36.99
C GLU A 1011 5.56 -22.93 38.43
N ASP A 1012 4.63 -23.61 39.11
CA ASP A 1012 4.45 -23.59 40.56
C ASP A 1012 4.27 -22.19 41.19
N VAL A 1013 3.43 -21.35 40.58
CA VAL A 1013 3.12 -19.97 41.01
C VAL A 1013 1.77 -19.82 41.71
N VAL A 1014 0.98 -20.89 41.80
CA VAL A 1014 -0.31 -20.92 42.49
C VAL A 1014 -0.20 -21.84 43.71
N PRO A 1015 -0.56 -21.38 44.93
CA PRO A 1015 -0.53 -22.21 46.11
C PRO A 1015 -1.42 -23.46 45.98
N HIS A 1016 -0.87 -24.63 46.27
CA HIS A 1016 -1.57 -25.91 46.03
C HIS A 1016 -2.84 -26.04 46.87
N HIS A 1017 -2.90 -25.45 48.06
CA HIS A 1017 -4.09 -25.50 48.92
C HIS A 1017 -5.28 -24.72 48.33
N ASP A 1018 -5.03 -23.60 47.65
CA ASP A 1018 -6.07 -22.83 46.95
C ASP A 1018 -6.63 -23.65 45.78
N ILE A 1019 -5.73 -24.32 45.06
CA ILE A 1019 -6.08 -25.23 43.96
C ILE A 1019 -6.93 -26.40 44.48
N ASP A 1020 -6.51 -27.04 45.58
CA ASP A 1020 -7.22 -28.22 46.13
C ASP A 1020 -8.64 -27.89 46.57
N LEU A 1021 -8.85 -26.72 47.19
CA LEU A 1021 -10.18 -26.25 47.58
C LEU A 1021 -11.11 -26.11 46.37
N LEU A 1022 -10.63 -25.44 45.31
CA LEU A 1022 -11.41 -25.24 44.09
C LEU A 1022 -11.63 -26.57 43.34
N ASN A 1023 -10.60 -27.39 43.24
CA ASN A 1023 -10.64 -28.67 42.53
C ASN A 1023 -11.67 -29.62 43.13
N LYS A 1024 -11.73 -29.72 44.46
CA LYS A 1024 -12.72 -30.56 45.15
C LYS A 1024 -14.14 -30.21 44.71
N LYS A 1025 -14.49 -28.93 44.77
CA LYS A 1025 -15.82 -28.45 44.37
C LYS A 1025 -16.09 -28.64 42.87
N MET A 1026 -15.12 -28.30 42.02
CA MET A 1026 -15.28 -28.43 40.56
C MET A 1026 -15.35 -29.90 40.09
N ILE A 1027 -14.77 -30.85 40.81
CA ILE A 1027 -14.94 -32.28 40.55
C ILE A 1027 -16.37 -32.72 40.92
N GLU A 1028 -16.89 -32.29 42.07
CA GLU A 1028 -18.29 -32.57 42.46
C GLU A 1028 -19.26 -32.02 41.40
N ASP A 1029 -19.04 -30.79 40.94
CA ASP A 1029 -19.83 -30.14 39.89
C ASP A 1029 -19.74 -30.87 38.54
N ALA A 1030 -18.55 -31.34 38.16
CA ALA A 1030 -18.36 -32.09 36.92
C ALA A 1030 -19.17 -33.40 36.90
N HIS A 1031 -19.24 -34.11 38.04
CA HIS A 1031 -20.07 -35.31 38.15
C HIS A 1031 -21.57 -35.01 38.14
N VAL A 1032 -21.98 -33.88 38.75
CA VAL A 1032 -23.38 -33.40 38.65
C VAL A 1032 -23.75 -33.11 37.19
N LEU A 1033 -22.85 -32.47 36.43
CA LEU A 1033 -23.04 -32.18 35.01
C LEU A 1033 -23.02 -33.46 34.15
N GLN A 1034 -22.11 -34.40 34.44
CA GLN A 1034 -22.03 -35.69 33.74
C GLN A 1034 -23.31 -36.52 33.94
N ALA A 1035 -23.90 -36.50 35.15
CA ALA A 1035 -25.13 -37.20 35.47
C ALA A 1035 -26.36 -36.71 34.67
N ARG A 1036 -26.27 -35.53 34.01
CA ARG A 1036 -27.33 -35.01 33.13
C ARG A 1036 -27.44 -35.75 31.80
N GLY A 1037 -26.54 -36.70 31.51
CA GLY A 1037 -26.52 -37.43 30.24
C GLY A 1037 -26.38 -36.46 29.05
N ASP A 1038 -27.08 -36.71 27.94
CA ASP A 1038 -26.98 -35.90 26.70
C ASP A 1038 -27.32 -34.41 26.86
N LYS A 1039 -27.92 -34.00 28.00
CA LYS A 1039 -28.19 -32.60 28.36
C LYS A 1039 -27.01 -31.93 29.08
N GLY A 1040 -25.92 -32.64 29.34
CA GLY A 1040 -24.71 -32.09 29.91
C GLY A 1040 -23.95 -31.18 28.91
N PRO A 1041 -23.15 -30.22 29.40
CA PRO A 1041 -22.39 -29.29 28.58
C PRO A 1041 -21.12 -29.96 28.02
N PHE A 1042 -21.31 -30.97 27.17
CA PHE A 1042 -20.22 -31.72 26.56
C PHE A 1042 -19.57 -30.93 25.43
N ASN A 1043 -18.24 -30.80 25.49
CA ASN A 1043 -17.44 -30.11 24.48
C ASN A 1043 -16.86 -31.12 23.48
N TYR A 1044 -17.36 -31.11 22.24
CA TYR A 1044 -17.11 -32.07 21.15
C TYR A 1044 -17.46 -33.55 21.42
N ASN A 1045 -17.18 -34.09 22.62
CA ASN A 1045 -17.44 -35.48 22.99
C ASN A 1045 -17.86 -35.64 24.47
N LYS A 1046 -18.37 -36.84 24.82
CA LYS A 1046 -18.88 -37.14 26.18
C LYS A 1046 -17.80 -37.27 27.26
N GLY A 1047 -16.52 -37.32 26.86
CA GLY A 1047 -15.37 -37.37 27.77
C GLY A 1047 -14.93 -36.00 28.27
N ASN A 1048 -15.50 -34.91 27.75
CA ASN A 1048 -15.05 -33.55 28.01
C ASN A 1048 -16.23 -32.64 28.37
N ILE A 1049 -16.22 -32.07 29.58
CA ILE A 1049 -17.27 -31.20 30.11
C ILE A 1049 -16.76 -29.76 30.19
N GLN A 1050 -17.49 -28.82 29.61
CA GLN A 1050 -17.29 -27.40 29.87
C GLN A 1050 -18.10 -26.99 31.09
N GLN A 1051 -17.47 -26.36 32.08
CA GLN A 1051 -18.15 -25.93 33.30
C GLN A 1051 -17.57 -24.62 33.84
N ASP A 1052 -18.42 -23.76 34.40
CA ASP A 1052 -17.97 -22.53 35.08
C ASP A 1052 -17.41 -22.84 36.47
N ALA A 1053 -16.48 -22.01 36.95
CA ALA A 1053 -16.06 -22.05 38.34
C ALA A 1053 -17.14 -21.43 39.25
N PRO A 1054 -17.29 -21.89 40.50
CA PRO A 1054 -18.27 -21.33 41.44
C PRO A 1054 -18.04 -19.82 41.64
N PRO A 1055 -18.98 -18.95 41.24
CA PRO A 1055 -18.73 -17.51 41.13
C PRO A 1055 -18.95 -16.77 42.47
N VAL A 1056 -18.52 -17.34 43.59
CA VAL A 1056 -18.74 -16.82 44.95
C VAL A 1056 -17.44 -16.71 45.75
N ALA A 1057 -17.41 -15.83 46.74
CA ALA A 1057 -16.20 -15.48 47.50
C ALA A 1057 -15.50 -16.67 48.18
N GLU A 1058 -16.26 -17.71 48.54
CA GLU A 1058 -15.73 -18.93 49.18
C GLU A 1058 -14.68 -19.65 48.31
N TYR A 1059 -14.90 -19.69 47.00
CA TYR A 1059 -14.05 -20.37 46.03
C TYR A 1059 -13.18 -19.41 45.20
N PHE A 1060 -13.40 -18.10 45.33
CA PHE A 1060 -12.66 -17.07 44.60
C PHE A 1060 -11.33 -16.74 45.27
N LYS A 1061 -10.24 -17.39 44.85
CA LYS A 1061 -8.87 -17.09 45.30
C LYS A 1061 -8.14 -16.19 44.30
N SER A 1062 -7.63 -15.05 44.76
CA SER A 1062 -6.88 -14.11 43.92
C SER A 1062 -5.61 -14.72 43.30
N SER A 1063 -5.01 -15.69 43.99
CA SER A 1063 -3.89 -16.49 43.49
C SER A 1063 -4.22 -17.30 42.22
N ILE A 1064 -5.51 -17.56 41.97
CA ILE A 1064 -6.02 -18.26 40.78
C ILE A 1064 -6.58 -17.25 39.78
N PHE A 1065 -7.60 -16.49 40.19
CA PHE A 1065 -8.43 -15.70 39.27
C PHE A 1065 -7.82 -14.36 38.84
N THR A 1066 -6.97 -13.77 39.68
CA THR A 1066 -6.34 -12.47 39.43
C THR A 1066 -4.84 -12.56 39.70
N ASN A 1067 -4.21 -13.66 39.28
CA ASN A 1067 -2.82 -13.94 39.60
C ASN A 1067 -1.90 -12.84 39.03
N PRO A 1068 -1.11 -12.12 39.86
CA PRO A 1068 -0.31 -11.01 39.37
C PRO A 1068 0.80 -11.40 38.40
N ILE A 1069 1.34 -12.63 38.49
CA ILE A 1069 2.37 -13.13 37.57
C ILE A 1069 1.78 -13.36 36.18
N ALA A 1070 0.60 -13.98 36.08
CA ALA A 1070 -0.12 -14.11 34.81
C ALA A 1070 -0.52 -12.74 34.23
N THR A 1071 -0.92 -11.81 35.11
CA THR A 1071 -1.30 -10.44 34.75
C THR A 1071 -0.12 -9.65 34.20
N GLN A 1072 1.10 -9.83 34.75
CA GLN A 1072 2.32 -9.24 34.22
C GLN A 1072 2.62 -9.69 32.79
N ILE A 1073 2.49 -11.00 32.52
CA ILE A 1073 2.73 -11.54 31.17
C ILE A 1073 1.68 -11.03 30.19
N THR A 1074 0.39 -11.10 30.55
CA THR A 1074 -0.70 -10.63 29.67
C THR A 1074 -0.65 -9.11 29.45
N THR A 1075 -0.26 -8.33 30.46
CA THR A 1075 -0.01 -6.89 30.35
C THR A 1075 1.16 -6.57 29.42
N ALA A 1076 2.27 -7.30 29.54
CA ALA A 1076 3.43 -7.11 28.66
C ALA A 1076 3.10 -7.42 27.20
N MET A 1077 2.21 -8.39 26.95
CA MET A 1077 1.83 -8.80 25.59
C MET A 1077 0.75 -7.91 24.93
N MET A 1078 -0.23 -7.42 25.69
CA MET A 1078 -1.44 -6.77 25.15
C MET A 1078 -1.63 -5.31 25.56
N GLY A 1079 -0.77 -4.78 26.43
CA GLY A 1079 -0.88 -3.43 26.99
C GLY A 1079 -1.46 -3.41 28.42
N PRO A 1080 -1.43 -2.23 29.07
CA PRO A 1080 -1.82 -2.08 30.47
C PRO A 1080 -3.30 -2.37 30.69
N ARG A 1081 -3.61 -3.03 31.81
CA ARG A 1081 -4.97 -3.38 32.25
C ARG A 1081 -5.81 -4.19 31.23
N PRO A 1082 -5.38 -5.41 30.86
CA PRO A 1082 -6.22 -6.31 30.06
C PRO A 1082 -7.62 -6.50 30.68
N LYS A 1083 -8.62 -6.69 29.81
CA LYS A 1083 -10.02 -6.93 30.19
C LYS A 1083 -10.27 -8.41 30.42
N TRP A 1084 -10.66 -8.81 31.61
CA TRP A 1084 -11.05 -10.19 31.90
C TRP A 1084 -12.57 -10.33 31.79
N THR A 1085 -13.03 -10.96 30.70
CA THR A 1085 -14.47 -11.04 30.37
C THR A 1085 -15.02 -12.47 30.28
N PHE A 1086 -14.16 -13.49 30.37
CA PHE A 1086 -14.54 -14.90 30.27
C PHE A 1086 -13.85 -15.75 31.33
N CYS A 1087 -14.59 -16.65 31.97
CA CYS A 1087 -14.08 -17.63 32.91
C CYS A 1087 -14.89 -18.93 32.80
N SER A 1088 -14.23 -20.02 32.41
CA SER A 1088 -14.82 -21.36 32.30
C SER A 1088 -13.72 -22.39 32.60
N ALA A 1089 -14.05 -23.67 32.66
CA ALA A 1089 -13.11 -24.76 32.81
C ALA A 1089 -13.42 -25.91 31.86
N ASN A 1090 -12.37 -26.66 31.55
CA ASN A 1090 -12.41 -27.92 30.83
C ASN A 1090 -12.19 -29.08 31.81
N SER A 1091 -13.18 -29.95 31.93
CA SER A 1091 -13.14 -31.14 32.78
C SER A 1091 -13.07 -32.40 31.92
N ALA A 1092 -11.88 -33.00 31.85
CA ALA A 1092 -11.71 -34.29 31.19
C ALA A 1092 -12.09 -35.40 32.17
N MET A 1093 -13.20 -36.07 31.86
CA MET A 1093 -13.80 -37.12 32.66
C MET A 1093 -13.11 -38.44 32.38
N ALA A 1094 -13.08 -39.32 33.39
CA ALA A 1094 -12.69 -40.71 33.17
C ALA A 1094 -13.58 -41.34 32.08
N THR A 1095 -12.97 -42.14 31.22
CA THR A 1095 -13.72 -42.87 30.19
C THR A 1095 -14.71 -43.81 30.89
N LEU A 1096 -16.01 -43.69 30.57
CA LEU A 1096 -17.06 -44.51 31.19
C LEU A 1096 -16.85 -46.00 30.86
N PRO A 1097 -17.23 -46.92 31.76
CA PRO A 1097 -17.14 -48.36 31.48
C PRO A 1097 -17.86 -48.73 30.18
N GLY A 1098 -17.12 -49.25 29.19
CA GLY A 1098 -17.63 -49.61 27.86
C GLY A 1098 -17.63 -48.49 26.80
N GLY A 1099 -17.18 -47.27 27.15
CA GLY A 1099 -16.98 -46.16 26.21
C GLY A 1099 -15.60 -46.18 25.55
N THR A 1100 -15.50 -45.62 24.34
CA THR A 1100 -14.23 -45.46 23.62
C THR A 1100 -13.61 -44.09 23.98
N PRO A 1101 -12.32 -43.99 24.33
CA PRO A 1101 -11.65 -42.72 24.53
C PRO A 1101 -11.61 -41.89 23.23
N GLU A 1102 -12.17 -40.68 23.23
CA GLU A 1102 -12.28 -39.81 22.05
C GLU A 1102 -11.41 -38.55 22.18
N ARG A 1103 -10.61 -38.27 21.16
CA ARG A 1103 -9.82 -37.04 21.00
C ARG A 1103 -10.68 -35.95 20.34
N GLN A 1104 -10.58 -34.71 20.79
CA GLN A 1104 -11.22 -33.57 20.12
C GLN A 1104 -10.52 -33.26 18.78
N PRO A 1105 -11.21 -32.71 17.77
CA PRO A 1105 -10.54 -32.20 16.58
C PRO A 1105 -9.54 -31.09 16.94
N VAL A 1106 -8.47 -30.93 16.15
CA VAL A 1106 -7.58 -29.77 16.31
C VAL A 1106 -8.36 -28.53 15.93
N HIS A 1107 -8.35 -27.51 16.77
CA HIS A 1107 -9.10 -26.28 16.56
C HIS A 1107 -8.36 -25.05 17.09
N SER A 1108 -8.82 -23.88 16.65
CA SER A 1108 -8.52 -22.56 17.23
C SER A 1108 -9.77 -22.01 17.89
N ASP A 1109 -9.64 -21.33 19.02
CA ASP A 1109 -10.80 -20.66 19.66
C ASP A 1109 -11.16 -19.33 18.98
N ALA A 1110 -10.36 -18.89 18.01
CA ALA A 1110 -10.57 -17.68 17.23
C ALA A 1110 -11.21 -18.03 15.87
N ASP A 1111 -12.46 -18.47 15.91
CA ASP A 1111 -13.25 -18.92 14.75
C ASP A 1111 -14.01 -17.78 14.04
N PHE A 1112 -13.58 -16.53 14.27
CA PHE A 1112 -14.14 -15.29 13.73
C PHE A 1112 -13.05 -14.42 13.12
N ALA A 1113 -13.43 -13.36 12.38
CA ALA A 1113 -12.47 -12.43 11.82
C ALA A 1113 -11.73 -11.68 12.94
N HIS A 1114 -10.44 -11.94 13.09
CA HIS A 1114 -9.63 -11.43 14.19
C HIS A 1114 -8.33 -10.79 13.69
N PRO A 1115 -7.70 -9.89 14.47
CA PRO A 1115 -6.42 -9.31 14.11
C PRO A 1115 -5.30 -10.35 14.00
N ASP A 1116 -4.29 -10.07 13.16
CA ASP A 1116 -3.09 -10.90 12.98
C ASP A 1116 -2.09 -10.83 14.16
N HIS A 1117 -2.43 -10.09 15.21
CA HIS A 1117 -1.61 -9.90 16.39
C HIS A 1117 -2.38 -10.22 17.68
N PRO A 1118 -1.70 -10.51 18.81
CA PRO A 1118 -2.37 -10.89 20.06
C PRO A 1118 -3.39 -9.85 20.51
N PHE A 1119 -4.65 -10.26 20.59
CA PHE A 1119 -5.79 -9.45 21.06
C PHE A 1119 -6.52 -10.12 22.23
N ALA A 1120 -6.30 -11.42 22.42
CA ALA A 1120 -6.84 -12.22 23.50
C ALA A 1120 -5.83 -13.30 23.90
N LEU A 1121 -5.55 -13.41 25.20
CA LEU A 1121 -4.70 -14.45 25.77
C LEU A 1121 -5.48 -15.26 26.80
N VAL A 1122 -5.36 -16.57 26.72
CA VAL A 1122 -6.01 -17.51 27.65
C VAL A 1122 -5.03 -17.89 28.74
N VAL A 1123 -5.43 -17.63 29.98
CA VAL A 1123 -4.74 -18.05 31.20
C VAL A 1123 -5.37 -19.36 31.65
N ASN A 1124 -4.66 -20.45 31.42
CA ASN A 1124 -5.06 -21.79 31.81
C ASN A 1124 -4.39 -22.21 33.13
N ILE A 1125 -5.18 -22.71 34.08
CA ILE A 1125 -4.69 -23.20 35.37
C ILE A 1125 -5.16 -24.64 35.57
N PRO A 1126 -4.28 -25.64 35.41
CA PRO A 1126 -4.60 -27.01 35.73
C PRO A 1126 -4.77 -27.20 37.24
N LEU A 1127 -5.89 -27.78 37.66
CA LEU A 1127 -6.18 -27.99 39.07
C LEU A 1127 -5.51 -29.24 39.67
N VAL A 1128 -4.92 -30.05 38.80
CA VAL A 1128 -4.10 -31.22 39.13
C VAL A 1128 -2.89 -31.24 38.20
N LYS A 1129 -1.90 -32.09 38.50
CA LYS A 1129 -0.82 -32.37 37.54
C LYS A 1129 -1.44 -32.93 36.26
N THR A 1130 -1.09 -32.39 35.10
CA THR A 1130 -1.56 -32.90 33.81
C THR A 1130 -0.46 -33.67 33.10
N THR A 1131 -0.82 -34.83 32.57
CA THR A 1131 0.04 -35.72 31.81
C THR A 1131 -0.73 -36.25 30.60
N PRO A 1132 -0.05 -36.80 29.58
CA PRO A 1132 -0.75 -37.44 28.45
C PRO A 1132 -1.76 -38.50 28.90
N GLU A 1133 -1.49 -39.24 29.97
CA GLU A 1133 -2.36 -40.29 30.50
C GLU A 1133 -3.69 -39.75 31.04
N ASN A 1134 -3.69 -38.56 31.66
CA ASN A 1134 -4.91 -37.91 32.16
C ASN A 1134 -5.46 -36.83 31.22
N GLY A 1135 -5.05 -36.86 29.95
CA GLY A 1135 -5.57 -36.02 28.88
C GLY A 1135 -5.03 -34.59 28.90
N SER A 1136 -3.71 -34.40 29.03
CA SER A 1136 -3.09 -33.09 28.80
C SER A 1136 -3.39 -32.58 27.38
N THR A 1137 -3.62 -31.28 27.24
CA THR A 1137 -3.94 -30.64 25.95
C THR A 1137 -2.82 -30.85 24.94
N GLU A 1138 -3.19 -31.25 23.73
CA GLU A 1138 -2.28 -31.29 22.59
C GLU A 1138 -2.13 -29.88 22.01
N ILE A 1139 -0.89 -29.45 21.75
CA ILE A 1139 -0.54 -28.08 21.34
C ILE A 1139 0.29 -28.11 20.06
N TRP A 1140 0.00 -27.18 19.15
CA TRP A 1140 0.74 -26.95 17.91
C TRP A 1140 1.46 -25.60 17.96
N LEU A 1141 2.68 -25.60 18.51
CA LEU A 1141 3.45 -24.38 18.78
C LEU A 1141 3.62 -23.52 17.52
N GLY A 1142 3.58 -22.20 17.64
CA GLY A 1142 3.89 -21.25 16.57
C GLY A 1142 2.79 -21.01 15.52
N THR A 1143 1.64 -21.68 15.64
CA THR A 1143 0.52 -21.56 14.68
C THR A 1143 -0.22 -20.22 14.76
N HIS A 1144 -0.06 -19.46 15.83
CA HIS A 1144 -0.64 -18.13 16.03
C HIS A 1144 -0.08 -17.02 15.09
N ASN A 1145 1.02 -17.28 14.37
CA ASN A 1145 1.74 -16.28 13.58
C ASN A 1145 1.50 -16.36 12.05
N ARG A 1146 0.82 -17.39 11.54
CA ARG A 1146 0.78 -17.66 10.08
C ARG A 1146 -0.57 -18.06 9.52
N PHE A 1147 -1.58 -18.30 10.35
CA PHE A 1147 -2.83 -18.90 9.94
C PHE A 1147 -4.00 -18.09 10.48
N GLY A 1148 -4.99 -17.83 9.62
CA GLY A 1148 -6.24 -17.16 9.98
C GLY A 1148 -7.44 -18.10 9.77
N LEU A 1149 -8.57 -17.53 9.39
CA LEU A 1149 -9.81 -18.29 9.09
C LEU A 1149 -9.65 -19.25 7.90
N ASP A 1150 -8.70 -19.01 7.01
CA ASP A 1150 -8.43 -19.81 5.82
C ASP A 1150 -7.95 -21.24 6.14
N ALA A 1151 -7.31 -21.42 7.30
CA ALA A 1151 -6.85 -22.72 7.79
C ALA A 1151 -7.96 -23.52 8.50
N GLN A 1152 -9.12 -22.90 8.75
CA GLN A 1152 -10.21 -23.46 9.52
C GLN A 1152 -11.34 -23.99 8.60
N GLU A 1153 -12.15 -24.90 9.11
CA GLU A 1153 -13.38 -25.42 8.52
C GLU A 1153 -14.54 -25.36 9.53
N GLY A 1154 -15.77 -25.30 9.00
CA GLY A 1154 -16.99 -25.04 9.77
C GLY A 1154 -17.34 -23.55 9.83
N ALA A 1155 -18.62 -23.22 9.73
CA ALA A 1155 -19.08 -21.82 9.80
C ALA A 1155 -19.03 -21.32 11.25
N HIS A 1156 -18.73 -20.03 11.46
CA HIS A 1156 -18.73 -19.41 12.79
C HIS A 1156 -20.08 -19.66 13.49
N GLY A 1157 -20.04 -20.19 14.72
CA GLY A 1157 -21.24 -20.56 15.48
C GLY A 1157 -21.76 -21.99 15.27
N GLU A 1158 -21.18 -22.80 14.38
CA GLU A 1158 -21.44 -24.25 14.31
C GLU A 1158 -20.75 -25.01 15.46
N ARG A 1159 -21.32 -26.12 15.93
CA ARG A 1159 -20.78 -26.93 17.06
C ARG A 1159 -19.36 -27.50 16.81
N ALA A 1160 -18.80 -27.28 15.63
CA ALA A 1160 -17.44 -27.65 15.23
C ALA A 1160 -16.68 -26.51 14.52
N SER A 1161 -17.10 -25.25 14.70
CA SER A 1161 -16.37 -24.08 14.20
C SER A 1161 -14.95 -24.03 14.77
N GLY A 1162 -14.03 -23.45 14.00
CA GLY A 1162 -12.63 -23.33 14.40
C GLY A 1162 -11.77 -24.57 14.16
N ARG A 1163 -12.33 -25.67 13.64
CA ARG A 1163 -11.59 -26.90 13.33
C ARG A 1163 -10.55 -26.64 12.25
N ILE A 1164 -9.34 -27.14 12.42
CA ILE A 1164 -8.27 -26.98 11.44
C ILE A 1164 -8.39 -28.03 10.34
N ARG A 1165 -8.28 -27.60 9.09
CA ARG A 1165 -8.32 -28.47 7.92
C ARG A 1165 -7.12 -29.42 7.87
N GLU A 1166 -7.37 -30.64 7.41
CA GLU A 1166 -6.38 -31.73 7.39
C GLU A 1166 -5.14 -31.44 6.52
N ASP A 1167 -5.28 -30.68 5.44
CA ASP A 1167 -4.16 -30.28 4.59
C ASP A 1167 -3.18 -29.33 5.31
N PHE A 1168 -3.70 -28.45 6.16
CA PHE A 1168 -2.88 -27.56 6.97
C PHE A 1168 -2.21 -28.29 8.14
N LEU A 1169 -2.89 -29.24 8.76
CA LEU A 1169 -2.31 -30.10 9.81
C LEU A 1169 -1.10 -30.87 9.28
N ARG A 1170 -1.23 -31.54 8.12
CA ARG A 1170 -0.13 -32.28 7.49
C ARG A 1170 1.08 -31.41 7.17
N ARG A 1171 0.85 -30.22 6.58
CA ARG A 1171 1.93 -29.26 6.31
C ARG A 1171 2.59 -28.76 7.58
N ARG A 1172 1.83 -28.57 8.66
CA ARG A 1172 2.39 -28.11 9.93
C ARG A 1172 3.21 -29.20 10.60
N GLU A 1173 2.77 -30.44 10.54
CA GLU A 1173 3.45 -31.60 11.12
C GLU A 1173 4.87 -31.79 10.55
N GLU A 1174 5.06 -31.51 9.26
CA GLU A 1174 6.37 -31.52 8.59
C GLU A 1174 7.36 -30.49 9.17
N VAL A 1175 6.85 -29.40 9.75
CA VAL A 1175 7.67 -28.30 10.30
C VAL A 1175 7.82 -28.40 11.83
N SER A 1176 6.72 -28.69 12.51
CA SER A 1176 6.64 -28.81 13.97
C SER A 1176 5.45 -29.71 14.33
N PRO A 1177 5.68 -30.98 14.70
CA PRO A 1177 4.62 -31.91 15.07
C PRO A 1177 3.90 -31.47 16.37
N PRO A 1178 2.67 -31.97 16.62
CA PRO A 1178 1.95 -31.70 17.85
C PRO A 1178 2.67 -32.26 19.07
N ILE A 1179 2.45 -31.62 20.22
CA ILE A 1179 3.03 -32.04 21.50
C ILE A 1179 1.99 -32.07 22.62
N GLN A 1180 2.20 -32.92 23.62
CA GLN A 1180 1.39 -32.99 24.84
C GLN A 1180 2.31 -32.80 26.07
N PRO A 1181 2.44 -31.56 26.59
CA PRO A 1181 3.37 -31.30 27.69
C PRO A 1181 2.85 -31.80 29.03
N ILE A 1182 3.77 -32.27 29.88
CA ILE A 1182 3.49 -32.56 31.30
C ILE A 1182 3.53 -31.24 32.07
N ILE A 1183 2.43 -30.88 32.73
CA ILE A 1183 2.32 -29.63 33.50
C ILE A 1183 2.19 -29.98 34.98
N LYS A 1184 3.07 -29.39 35.79
CA LYS A 1184 3.03 -29.54 37.24
C LYS A 1184 1.80 -28.84 37.83
N LYS A 1185 1.27 -29.40 38.92
CA LYS A 1185 0.26 -28.70 39.75
C LYS A 1185 0.88 -27.40 40.28
N GLY A 1186 0.09 -26.33 40.33
CA GLY A 1186 0.57 -25.01 40.71
C GLY A 1186 1.04 -24.15 39.54
N SER A 1187 1.21 -24.72 38.35
CA SER A 1187 1.64 -23.97 37.17
C SER A 1187 0.50 -23.20 36.50
N ILE A 1188 0.85 -22.13 35.80
CA ILE A 1188 -0.03 -21.37 34.92
C ILE A 1188 0.46 -21.53 33.49
N ILE A 1189 -0.46 -21.67 32.56
CA ILE A 1189 -0.19 -21.65 31.12
C ILE A 1189 -0.80 -20.35 30.58
N VAL A 1190 -0.02 -19.55 29.89
CA VAL A 1190 -0.54 -18.41 29.12
C VAL A 1190 -0.42 -18.77 27.66
N ARG A 1191 -1.53 -18.73 26.92
CA ARG A 1191 -1.56 -19.07 25.48
C ARG A 1191 -2.29 -18.03 24.66
N ASP A 1192 -1.92 -17.91 23.40
CA ASP A 1192 -2.66 -17.12 22.42
C ASP A 1192 -3.98 -17.81 22.08
N LEU A 1193 -5.08 -17.05 21.99
CA LEU A 1193 -6.40 -17.58 21.63
C LEU A 1193 -6.38 -18.27 20.26
N ARG A 1194 -5.50 -17.82 19.36
CA ARG A 1194 -5.38 -18.32 17.98
C ARG A 1194 -4.58 -19.62 17.86
N LEU A 1195 -3.87 -20.03 18.91
CA LEU A 1195 -2.99 -21.20 18.90
C LEU A 1195 -3.80 -22.49 18.71
N TRP A 1196 -3.42 -23.31 17.74
CA TRP A 1196 -4.12 -24.57 17.48
C TRP A 1196 -3.87 -25.58 18.61
N HIS A 1197 -4.93 -26.25 19.03
CA HIS A 1197 -4.88 -27.23 20.10
C HIS A 1197 -6.00 -28.28 20.00
N ALA A 1198 -5.87 -29.37 20.76
CA ALA A 1198 -6.91 -30.39 20.88
C ALA A 1198 -7.00 -30.93 22.31
N GLY A 1199 -8.23 -31.12 22.82
CA GLY A 1199 -8.47 -31.87 24.04
C GLY A 1199 -8.25 -33.36 23.85
N MET A 1200 -7.41 -33.95 24.71
CA MET A 1200 -7.08 -35.37 24.68
C MET A 1200 -7.94 -36.17 25.67
N PRO A 1201 -8.26 -37.45 25.37
CA PRO A 1201 -9.03 -38.28 26.28
C PRO A 1201 -8.29 -38.52 27.60
N ASN A 1202 -9.04 -38.64 28.69
CA ASN A 1202 -8.50 -39.01 29.99
C ASN A 1202 -8.63 -40.53 30.18
N LEU A 1203 -7.47 -41.19 30.26
CA LEU A 1203 -7.36 -42.65 30.42
C LEU A 1203 -7.25 -43.07 31.89
N THR A 1204 -7.28 -42.11 32.82
CA THR A 1204 -7.25 -42.37 34.26
C THR A 1204 -8.66 -42.35 34.87
N GLU A 1205 -8.78 -42.86 36.09
CA GLU A 1205 -10.04 -42.82 36.85
C GLU A 1205 -10.33 -41.45 37.48
N GLN A 1206 -9.36 -40.53 37.50
CA GLN A 1206 -9.48 -39.24 38.16
C GLN A 1206 -9.89 -38.15 37.18
N THR A 1207 -10.94 -37.40 37.49
CA THR A 1207 -11.37 -36.25 36.69
C THR A 1207 -10.31 -35.14 36.73
N ARG A 1208 -9.93 -34.62 35.55
CA ARG A 1208 -8.94 -33.55 35.40
C ARG A 1208 -9.62 -32.25 35.03
N VAL A 1209 -9.62 -31.28 35.94
CA VAL A 1209 -10.15 -29.93 35.71
C VAL A 1209 -9.02 -28.98 35.33
N MET A 1210 -9.22 -28.18 34.27
CA MET A 1210 -8.34 -27.08 33.88
C MET A 1210 -9.17 -25.81 33.70
N LEU A 1211 -8.89 -24.79 34.51
CA LEU A 1211 -9.53 -23.49 34.38
C LEU A 1211 -9.01 -22.76 33.13
N ALA A 1212 -9.84 -21.91 32.53
CA ALA A 1212 -9.54 -21.07 31.38
C ALA A 1212 -10.15 -19.68 31.60
N MET A 1213 -9.30 -18.66 31.67
CA MET A 1213 -9.70 -17.27 31.78
C MET A 1213 -9.15 -16.51 30.58
N ILE A 1214 -9.98 -15.74 29.88
CA ILE A 1214 -9.53 -15.00 28.70
C ILE A 1214 -9.35 -13.53 29.08
N HIS A 1215 -8.12 -13.05 28.91
CA HIS A 1215 -7.78 -11.65 29.00
C HIS A 1215 -7.77 -11.05 27.60
N PHE A 1216 -8.59 -10.06 27.35
CA PHE A 1216 -8.64 -9.30 26.11
C PHE A 1216 -7.80 -8.03 26.20
N ALA A 1217 -7.24 -7.61 25.09
CA ALA A 1217 -6.55 -6.33 25.00
C ALA A 1217 -7.54 -5.18 25.35
N PRO A 1218 -7.09 -4.12 26.03
CA PRO A 1218 -7.97 -3.03 26.46
C PRO A 1218 -8.74 -2.37 25.30
N TRP A 1219 -8.08 -2.27 24.14
CA TRP A 1219 -8.62 -1.68 22.91
C TRP A 1219 -9.57 -2.61 22.14
N TYR A 1220 -9.60 -3.90 22.46
CA TYR A 1220 -10.43 -4.87 21.74
C TYR A 1220 -11.89 -4.78 22.21
N ARG A 1221 -12.85 -4.62 21.28
CA ARG A 1221 -14.25 -4.23 21.58
C ARG A 1221 -15.15 -5.39 22.03
N ASN A 1222 -14.65 -6.28 22.89
CA ASN A 1222 -15.48 -7.34 23.46
C ASN A 1222 -16.47 -6.78 24.50
N ARG A 1223 -17.75 -7.13 24.38
CA ARG A 1223 -18.85 -6.66 25.25
C ARG A 1223 -19.21 -7.64 26.38
N MET A 1224 -18.61 -8.82 26.42
CA MET A 1224 -18.93 -9.81 27.45
C MET A 1224 -18.57 -9.29 28.84
N ARG A 1225 -19.32 -9.74 29.82
CA ARG A 1225 -19.13 -9.40 31.23
C ARG A 1225 -19.20 -10.68 32.04
N LEU A 1226 -18.36 -10.80 33.06
CA LEU A 1226 -18.44 -11.88 34.01
C LEU A 1226 -19.72 -11.74 34.84
N GLU A 1227 -20.21 -12.82 35.42
CA GLU A 1227 -21.30 -12.77 36.38
C GLU A 1227 -20.83 -13.40 37.68
N LEU A 1228 -20.69 -12.56 38.71
CA LEU A 1228 -20.12 -12.91 40.03
C LEU A 1228 -21.08 -12.54 41.15
N GLY A 1229 -20.98 -13.28 42.26
CA GLY A 1229 -21.67 -12.99 43.50
C GLY A 1229 -21.24 -11.63 44.07
N GLU A 1230 -22.20 -10.89 44.63
CA GLU A 1230 -21.92 -9.62 45.33
C GLU A 1230 -20.89 -9.79 46.46
N ASP A 1231 -20.76 -10.99 47.02
CA ASP A 1231 -19.75 -11.32 48.05
C ASP A 1231 -18.31 -11.31 47.51
N VAL A 1232 -18.09 -11.41 46.19
CA VAL A 1232 -16.77 -11.29 45.54
C VAL A 1232 -16.35 -9.83 45.37
N LYS A 1233 -17.31 -8.90 45.30
CA LYS A 1233 -17.06 -7.47 45.04
C LYS A 1233 -16.04 -6.83 46.00
N PRO A 1234 -16.11 -7.05 47.33
CA PRO A 1234 -15.12 -6.50 48.26
C PRO A 1234 -13.70 -7.01 48.01
N ILE A 1235 -13.53 -8.21 47.46
CA ILE A 1235 -12.22 -8.78 47.12
C ILE A 1235 -11.61 -8.00 45.95
N LEU A 1236 -12.37 -7.82 44.86
CA LEU A 1236 -11.89 -7.07 43.69
C LEU A 1236 -11.65 -5.59 44.00
N GLU A 1237 -12.56 -4.94 44.72
CA GLU A 1237 -12.39 -3.54 45.15
C GLU A 1237 -11.22 -3.37 46.14
N GLY A 1238 -10.96 -4.37 46.98
CA GLY A 1238 -9.78 -4.42 47.84
C GLY A 1238 -8.49 -4.44 47.01
N LEU A 1239 -8.39 -5.36 46.05
CA LEU A 1239 -7.24 -5.46 45.16
C LEU A 1239 -7.04 -4.21 44.29
N GLU A 1240 -8.11 -3.60 43.82
CA GLU A 1240 -8.06 -2.35 43.05
C GLU A 1240 -7.54 -1.19 43.91
N ARG A 1241 -8.06 -1.03 45.14
CA ARG A 1241 -7.56 0.00 46.08
C ARG A 1241 -6.08 -0.18 46.44
N GLU A 1242 -5.62 -1.42 46.51
CA GLU A 1242 -4.21 -1.74 46.77
C GLU A 1242 -3.32 -1.65 45.51
N GLY A 1243 -3.90 -1.38 44.33
CA GLY A 1243 -3.17 -1.33 43.06
C GLY A 1243 -2.66 -2.70 42.58
N LYS A 1244 -3.23 -3.80 43.10
CA LYS A 1244 -2.79 -5.18 42.86
C LYS A 1244 -3.63 -5.94 41.84
N LEU A 1245 -4.79 -5.40 41.43
CA LEU A 1245 -5.69 -6.09 40.51
C LEU A 1245 -5.11 -6.19 39.10
N GLY A 1246 -4.59 -5.07 38.55
CA GLY A 1246 -3.93 -5.04 37.24
C GLY A 1246 -4.79 -5.40 36.03
N LEU A 1247 -6.09 -5.64 36.23
CA LEU A 1247 -7.08 -6.04 35.22
C LEU A 1247 -8.25 -5.06 35.22
N ASP A 1248 -8.95 -4.97 34.08
CA ASP A 1248 -10.32 -4.45 34.02
C ASP A 1248 -11.29 -5.63 34.05
N VAL A 1249 -12.19 -5.66 35.02
CA VAL A 1249 -13.06 -6.82 35.30
C VAL A 1249 -14.51 -6.36 35.21
N PRO A 1250 -15.13 -6.33 34.02
CA PRO A 1250 -16.52 -5.97 33.88
C PRO A 1250 -17.41 -7.10 34.41
N VAL A 1251 -18.19 -6.81 35.44
CA VAL A 1251 -19.03 -7.80 36.15
C VAL A 1251 -20.50 -7.37 36.16
N ASN A 1252 -21.39 -8.34 35.95
CA ASN A 1252 -22.80 -8.32 36.31
C ASN A 1252 -22.94 -8.94 37.71
N TRP A 1253 -23.21 -8.11 38.71
CA TRP A 1253 -23.33 -8.55 40.10
C TRP A 1253 -24.70 -9.14 40.37
N ALA A 1254 -24.75 -10.27 41.08
CA ALA A 1254 -25.98 -10.88 41.56
C ALA A 1254 -25.80 -11.44 42.98
N SER A 1255 -26.91 -11.66 43.69
CA SER A 1255 -26.88 -12.24 45.04
C SER A 1255 -26.18 -13.61 45.03
N ARG A 1256 -25.53 -13.97 46.14
CA ARG A 1256 -24.83 -15.25 46.31
C ARG A 1256 -25.72 -16.45 45.95
N GLU A 1257 -26.98 -16.43 46.37
CA GLU A 1257 -27.95 -17.51 46.11
C GLU A 1257 -28.27 -17.63 44.62
N ALA A 1258 -28.56 -16.52 43.95
CA ALA A 1258 -28.89 -16.50 42.52
C ALA A 1258 -27.76 -17.03 41.64
N VAL A 1259 -26.50 -16.63 41.91
CA VAL A 1259 -25.37 -17.13 41.12
C VAL A 1259 -25.07 -18.61 41.39
N LEU A 1260 -25.27 -19.09 42.63
CA LEU A 1260 -25.09 -20.51 42.96
C LEU A 1260 -26.18 -21.41 42.36
N GLU A 1261 -27.41 -20.91 42.21
CA GLU A 1261 -28.50 -21.63 41.56
C GLU A 1261 -28.29 -21.71 40.03
N GLY A 1262 -27.68 -20.67 39.43
CA GLY A 1262 -27.56 -20.52 37.98
C GLY A 1262 -26.26 -21.01 37.34
N TYR A 1263 -25.11 -21.02 38.04
CA TYR A 1263 -23.80 -21.14 37.37
C TYR A 1263 -23.57 -22.47 36.63
N LEU A 1264 -24.15 -23.58 37.08
CA LEU A 1264 -24.09 -24.88 36.38
C LEU A 1264 -25.03 -24.97 35.17
N ASN A 1265 -25.82 -23.93 34.90
CA ASN A 1265 -26.80 -23.87 33.82
C ASN A 1265 -26.49 -22.77 32.79
N ARG A 1266 -25.30 -22.16 32.86
CA ARG A 1266 -24.86 -21.15 31.89
C ARG A 1266 -24.58 -21.76 30.52
N GLY A 1267 -24.56 -20.89 29.50
CA GLY A 1267 -24.26 -21.29 28.13
C GLY A 1267 -22.87 -21.96 28.02
N PHE A 1268 -22.73 -22.87 27.06
CA PHE A 1268 -21.48 -23.54 26.74
C PHE A 1268 -21.25 -23.54 25.22
N GLY A 1269 -20.01 -23.73 24.78
CA GLY A 1269 -19.61 -23.62 23.37
C GLY A 1269 -19.91 -22.24 22.79
N ASN A 1270 -20.65 -22.19 21.68
CA ASN A 1270 -20.89 -20.99 20.86
C ASN A 1270 -21.87 -19.98 21.47
N SER A 1271 -22.31 -20.17 22.72
CA SER A 1271 -23.04 -19.14 23.46
C SER A 1271 -22.18 -17.92 23.80
N TYR A 1272 -20.85 -18.03 23.66
CA TYR A 1272 -19.91 -16.95 23.91
C TYR A 1272 -19.49 -16.30 22.59
N ASP A 1273 -19.69 -14.99 22.49
CA ASP A 1273 -19.28 -14.19 21.35
C ASP A 1273 -17.97 -13.44 21.65
N PHE A 1274 -16.90 -13.90 21.00
CA PHE A 1274 -15.57 -13.32 21.11
C PHE A 1274 -15.29 -12.26 20.01
N SER A 1275 -16.23 -12.03 19.09
CA SER A 1275 -16.10 -11.12 17.96
C SER A 1275 -16.24 -9.65 18.37
N GLN A 1276 -16.07 -8.75 17.39
CA GLN A 1276 -16.29 -7.30 17.56
C GLN A 1276 -17.66 -6.85 17.03
N GLU A 1277 -18.40 -7.74 16.35
CA GLU A 1277 -19.65 -7.40 15.69
C GLU A 1277 -20.79 -7.38 16.70
N ALA A 1278 -21.66 -6.39 16.56
CA ALA A 1278 -22.94 -6.31 17.24
C ALA A 1278 -23.98 -5.88 16.23
#